data_AF-A0A972BQX1-F1
#
_entry.id   AF-A0A972BQX1-F1
#
_cell.length_a   1.000
_cell.length_b   1.000
_cell.length_c   1.000
_cell.angle_alpha   90.00
_cell.angle_beta   90.00
_cell.angle_gamma   90.00
#
_symmetry.space_group_name_H-M   'P 1'
#
loop_
_entity.id
_entity.type
_entity.pdbx_description
1 polymer ?
#
loop_
_entity_poly.entity_id
_entity_poly.type
_entity_poly.pdbx_seq_one_letter_code
_entity_poly.pdbx_strand_id
1 'polypeptide(L)'
;MKKTLSMVLVLAMLMSMFLSIPMVSTAAGEMPDGLFLWYTFDDGSGTTVTDASGNGYHGTLNGGTSWTSGVMGGAVQFNGTNGYVRLPNGIFKDLSDYTVATWFRADELREWQRIFDFGSSTSSYAFLTPMGGGRPRYGIKQGSAAEQTLIVNNMTFPLNEWKHVALTTQGTTVRLYIDGVLVGTRTNTTLTLSSLGETTRNYIGRSQFSGDAYLNGRVDDFRVYSRALSAEEIRTVMTAGMTDQQLAEAAVNAVILEDTERVVEDLKLPQTGIFNTTLIWESSDQSVIKNDGTVIRPAKGQGHKTVTLTVTARKGEASASRQISVTVMEEGTIDYTMNVDAANPGINISQTLYGMFYEDINYAADGGLYAELVQNRSFEYYAVNKYSGGSLHPLTAWSGIGPVTLSVKDEQPLNSNNTKYLEMEITAPDTVAGVANSGFDGIAIKEGAGYDFSFWARRDGNFSEPFTISLQNSNGSVVYGQTQVTVTSNQWTKYTAELTSNATVSNARLVITTKGAGKVYMDMVSLFPKETYKNRPNGMRKDLAELIESYKPKMFRFPGGCVVHGDTLANGYNWKNSIGPVEERVPNFNRWGYHQSLGLGFFEYFQFCEDIGAEPFPILPAGVDCRFEGGSYEVATMEEMQKYIDDALDLIEYANGPADSEWGSKRAAAGHPEPFNLKYIGIGNEDWGNDFFTRFQMINDAIKAKYPDIQVVFSSGPYASGTEFNAGWNYAKQNNLDIVDEHYYQNDTFFLSNIRRYDSYDRNGPKVFVGEYACHGNGNDLYSALVESAYLTGIERNADIVLMTSYAPLFARVGRTQWTNADLIWFDSSRVYATPNYYAQKMFANNLGDVILPTTVTHYTGTTLNHWTGPIYYVANRDFETGDVIIKVVNLSGRPQTIDININGVDYVAPQGIATVLAHDNVKVSNTLDQPENVASKTEVIEGTGKNFAYTFKKNSVTVLRLATTDGSEAKIVEIVPTNVTTEAGIEPKLPTTVTAKYDNGIQRQESVVWDSIDPSKYAQAGTFTVEGTVEGTSIKAVANITVIEITSFQPVSVMTEVGKAPVLPTTVMAQYSNGSQKAKEVSWEAIDPSKYAQAGTFTVEGTVQGTTVKAVANITVIEITAVQPVNVKTDVGAAPKLPSTVTVVYNNGSEGTKAVVWDAIDPSLYAKDGTFKVEGTVEGTNIKAVANVTVGKAPGLEEGLVLWYKFNDANGTTVTDSSGSGYNGKLYGTPNWVEGMEGSALSFNGTDNYIEVGDGTALQPSKITVAYWIKRTASMNNA
;
A
#
# COMPACT_ATOMS: atom_id res chain seq x y z
N MET A 1 53.90 -39.94 47.30
CA MET A 1 55.09 -39.10 47.02
C MET A 1 54.70 -38.15 45.89
N LYS A 2 54.64 -36.83 46.12
CA LYS A 2 55.67 -35.86 45.66
C LYS A 2 55.93 -35.97 44.14
N LYS A 3 55.85 -34.94 43.27
CA LYS A 3 55.75 -33.47 43.44
C LYS A 3 55.92 -32.83 42.02
N THR A 4 55.19 -31.74 41.71
CA THR A 4 55.63 -30.43 41.08
C THR A 4 56.40 -30.42 39.74
N LEU A 5 56.43 -29.39 38.88
CA LEU A 5 55.77 -28.08 38.64
C LEU A 5 56.55 -27.47 37.44
N SER A 6 55.96 -26.49 36.74
CA SER A 6 56.62 -25.44 35.92
C SER A 6 57.01 -25.75 34.47
N MET A 7 56.20 -25.23 33.54
CA MET A 7 56.73 -24.62 32.32
C MET A 7 55.90 -23.38 31.95
N VAL A 8 56.25 -22.29 32.62
CA VAL A 8 56.03 -20.89 32.21
C VAL A 8 57.10 -20.57 31.17
N LEU A 9 56.82 -19.65 30.24
CA LEU A 9 57.61 -19.24 29.05
C LEU A 9 57.52 -20.20 27.85
N VAL A 10 56.58 -19.93 26.94
CA VAL A 10 56.76 -19.74 25.47
C VAL A 10 55.35 -19.65 24.88
N LEU A 11 54.68 -18.52 25.08
CA LEU A 11 53.52 -18.09 24.27
C LEU A 11 53.35 -16.56 24.37
N ALA A 12 54.46 -15.82 24.27
CA ALA A 12 54.52 -14.37 24.46
C ALA A 12 55.06 -13.61 23.23
N MET A 13 55.11 -14.22 22.04
CA MET A 13 55.54 -13.55 20.80
C MET A 13 54.74 -14.07 19.62
N LEU A 14 53.50 -13.60 19.44
CA LEU A 14 52.79 -13.54 18.14
C LEU A 14 51.43 -12.80 18.27
N MET A 15 51.39 -11.74 19.08
CA MET A 15 50.22 -10.87 19.20
C MET A 15 50.69 -9.41 19.16
N SER A 16 51.27 -9.02 18.03
CA SER A 16 51.68 -7.63 17.76
C SER A 16 51.46 -7.30 16.29
N MET A 17 50.20 -7.17 15.89
CA MET A 17 49.73 -6.33 14.77
C MET A 17 48.20 -6.35 14.78
N PHE A 18 47.60 -5.56 15.66
CA PHE A 18 46.31 -4.94 15.40
C PHE A 18 46.42 -3.48 15.79
N LEU A 19 45.98 -2.64 14.86
CA LEU A 19 46.05 -1.19 14.91
C LEU A 19 45.50 -0.65 16.23
N SER A 20 46.22 0.34 16.78
CA SER A 20 45.71 1.28 17.76
C SER A 20 44.50 2.02 17.18
N ILE A 21 43.30 1.52 17.46
CA ILE A 21 42.08 2.31 17.37
C ILE A 21 42.15 3.29 18.56
N PRO A 22 41.97 4.60 18.35
CA PRO A 22 41.87 5.52 19.47
C PRO A 22 40.70 5.08 20.33
N MET A 23 40.93 4.96 21.64
CA MET A 23 39.84 4.86 22.60
C MET A 23 39.02 6.16 22.46
N VAL A 24 37.95 6.12 21.68
CA VAL A 24 36.97 7.20 21.65
C VAL A 24 36.32 7.15 23.02
N SER A 25 36.68 8.10 23.88
CA SER A 25 35.87 8.51 25.00
C SER A 25 34.48 8.82 24.46
N THR A 26 33.55 7.87 24.56
CA THR A 26 32.14 8.16 24.35
C THR A 26 31.74 9.10 25.47
N ALA A 27 31.63 10.38 25.16
CA ALA A 27 31.08 11.38 26.06
C ALA A 27 29.76 10.83 26.62
N ALA A 28 29.59 10.91 27.94
CA ALA A 28 28.28 10.77 28.56
C ALA A 28 27.32 11.66 27.76
N GLY A 29 26.18 11.12 27.31
CA GLY A 29 25.21 11.90 26.55
C GLY A 29 24.90 13.19 27.32
N GLU A 30 25.07 14.33 26.67
CA GLU A 30 24.77 15.61 27.30
C GLU A 30 23.30 15.61 27.74
N MET A 31 23.06 16.13 28.95
CA MET A 31 21.70 16.30 29.44
C MET A 31 20.90 17.14 28.46
N PRO A 32 19.64 16.78 28.14
CA PRO A 32 18.84 17.52 27.18
C PRO A 32 18.71 18.99 27.58
N ASP A 33 18.81 19.89 26.60
CA ASP A 33 18.54 21.31 26.79
C ASP A 33 17.05 21.59 27.01
N GLY A 34 16.72 22.83 27.40
CA GLY A 34 15.33 23.25 27.63
C GLY A 34 14.74 22.80 28.97
N LEU A 35 15.57 22.43 29.96
CA LEU A 35 15.10 22.16 31.32
C LEU A 35 14.45 23.42 31.92
N PHE A 36 13.15 23.34 32.20
CA PHE A 36 12.32 24.46 32.64
C PHE A 36 11.99 24.42 34.13
N LEU A 37 11.73 23.22 34.66
CA LEU A 37 11.47 22.97 36.08
C LEU A 37 12.16 21.67 36.50
N TRP A 38 12.76 21.64 37.68
CA TRP A 38 13.29 20.40 38.22
C TRP A 38 13.13 20.31 39.74
N TYR A 39 12.29 19.40 40.20
CA TYR A 39 12.19 19.01 41.60
C TYR A 39 12.89 17.67 41.80
N THR A 40 14.11 17.69 42.35
CA THR A 40 14.82 16.46 42.71
C THR A 40 14.18 15.76 43.91
N PHE A 41 13.50 16.53 44.77
CA PHE A 41 12.96 16.09 46.05
C PHE A 41 14.02 15.64 47.08
N ASP A 42 15.26 16.12 46.94
CA ASP A 42 16.37 15.83 47.87
C ASP A 42 16.42 16.77 49.09
N ASP A 43 15.49 17.72 49.23
CA ASP A 43 15.49 18.70 50.33
C ASP A 43 15.47 18.03 51.72
N GLY A 44 14.83 16.85 51.82
CA GLY A 44 14.87 15.94 52.98
C GLY A 44 14.18 16.45 54.25
N SER A 45 13.78 17.73 54.33
CA SER A 45 13.08 18.33 55.46
C SER A 45 12.38 19.64 55.08
N GLY A 46 11.48 20.14 55.94
CA GLY A 46 10.73 21.38 55.69
C GLY A 46 9.56 21.19 54.71
N THR A 47 8.98 22.31 54.25
CA THR A 47 7.80 22.32 53.35
C THR A 47 8.08 22.91 51.98
N THR A 48 9.28 23.41 51.71
CA THR A 48 9.68 23.93 50.40
C THR A 48 10.19 22.78 49.54
N VAL A 49 9.76 22.72 48.29
CA VAL A 49 10.35 21.86 47.26
C VAL A 49 11.23 22.73 46.38
N THR A 50 12.54 22.53 46.43
CA THR A 50 13.48 23.40 45.72
C THR A 50 13.48 23.12 44.22
N ASP A 51 13.47 24.18 43.40
CA ASP A 51 13.63 24.07 41.95
C ASP A 51 15.11 24.10 41.61
N ALA A 52 15.64 22.96 41.17
CA ALA A 52 17.02 22.75 40.80
C ALA A 52 17.33 23.17 39.35
N SER A 53 16.33 23.59 38.55
CA SER A 53 16.55 24.05 37.18
C SER A 53 17.29 25.39 37.08
N GLY A 54 17.28 26.16 38.18
CA GLY A 54 17.83 27.52 38.23
C GLY A 54 16.81 28.63 37.97
N ASN A 55 15.55 28.30 37.66
CA ASN A 55 14.49 29.27 37.36
C ASN A 55 13.72 29.77 38.59
N GLY A 56 13.98 29.19 39.77
CA GLY A 56 13.43 29.68 41.05
C GLY A 56 11.95 29.34 41.27
N TYR A 57 11.41 28.36 40.54
CA TYR A 57 10.01 27.95 40.63
C TYR A 57 9.74 26.99 41.79
N HIS A 58 10.07 27.40 43.02
CA HIS A 58 9.91 26.56 44.21
C HIS A 58 8.46 26.10 44.42
N GLY A 59 8.30 24.80 44.70
CA GLY A 59 7.03 24.20 45.09
C GLY A 59 6.83 24.25 46.61
N THR A 60 5.64 23.89 47.07
CA THR A 60 5.32 23.79 48.51
C THR A 60 4.57 22.49 48.81
N LEU A 61 5.08 21.72 49.77
CA LEU A 61 4.40 20.57 50.35
C LEU A 61 3.21 21.01 51.18
N ASN A 62 2.07 20.33 50.98
CA ASN A 62 0.82 20.59 51.68
C ASN A 62 0.22 19.29 52.21
N GLY A 63 -0.51 19.39 53.32
CA GLY A 63 -1.26 18.28 53.91
C GLY A 63 -0.38 17.08 54.27
N GLY A 64 -0.89 15.87 54.04
CA GLY A 64 -0.23 14.60 54.34
C GLY A 64 0.84 14.20 53.32
N THR A 65 1.81 15.09 53.10
CA THR A 65 3.04 14.83 52.36
C THR A 65 4.20 14.61 53.34
N SER A 66 5.14 13.72 52.99
CA SER A 66 6.36 13.51 53.76
C SER A 66 7.54 13.16 52.86
N TRP A 67 8.73 13.63 53.23
CA TRP A 67 9.98 13.22 52.58
C TRP A 67 10.25 11.73 52.82
N THR A 68 10.72 11.03 51.80
CA THR A 68 11.07 9.61 51.83
C THR A 68 12.25 9.34 50.88
N SER A 69 12.69 8.09 50.76
CA SER A 69 13.73 7.71 49.81
C SER A 69 13.14 7.51 48.40
N GLY A 70 13.81 8.07 47.40
CA GLY A 70 13.47 7.97 45.99
C GLY A 70 14.16 6.83 45.25
N VAL A 71 14.03 6.84 43.92
CA VAL A 71 14.88 6.06 43.00
C VAL A 71 16.31 6.57 43.08
N MET A 72 16.49 7.89 43.21
CA MET A 72 17.76 8.56 43.39
C MET A 72 17.62 9.58 44.52
N GLY A 73 18.29 9.37 45.64
CA GLY A 73 18.21 10.31 46.77
C GLY A 73 16.83 10.32 47.46
N GLY A 74 16.18 11.49 47.49
CA GLY A 74 14.91 11.75 48.15
C GLY A 74 13.69 11.66 47.24
N ALA A 75 12.50 11.57 47.82
CA ALA A 75 11.21 11.61 47.12
C ALA A 75 10.13 12.18 48.05
N VAL A 76 8.96 12.49 47.49
CA VAL A 76 7.78 12.88 48.28
C VAL A 76 6.77 11.73 48.28
N GLN A 77 6.37 11.32 49.48
CA GLN A 77 5.26 10.39 49.69
C GLN A 77 3.95 11.15 49.92
N PHE A 78 2.88 10.67 49.31
CA PHE A 78 1.51 11.19 49.42
C PHE A 78 0.62 10.15 50.11
N ASN A 79 -0.14 10.56 51.12
CA ASN A 79 -0.92 9.65 51.97
C ASN A 79 -2.32 9.29 51.44
N GLY A 80 -2.70 9.76 50.26
CA GLY A 80 -4.02 9.49 49.68
C GLY A 80 -5.21 10.24 50.28
N THR A 81 -5.04 11.15 51.23
CA THR A 81 -6.18 11.86 51.86
C THR A 81 -6.19 13.36 51.63
N ASN A 82 -5.06 14.03 51.82
CA ASN A 82 -4.95 15.49 51.65
C ASN A 82 -3.55 15.99 51.25
N GLY A 83 -2.60 15.09 50.99
CA GLY A 83 -1.23 15.45 50.62
C GLY A 83 -1.10 15.86 49.15
N TYR A 84 -0.41 16.97 48.86
CA TYR A 84 -0.06 17.40 47.50
C TYR A 84 1.11 18.41 47.49
N VAL A 85 1.79 18.55 46.36
CA VAL A 85 2.74 19.66 46.10
C VAL A 85 1.99 20.75 45.34
N ARG A 86 2.13 22.00 45.76
CA ARG A 86 1.62 23.17 45.02
C ARG A 86 2.76 23.89 44.31
N LEU A 87 2.59 24.14 43.02
CA LEU A 87 3.53 24.89 42.18
C LEU A 87 3.09 26.37 42.07
N PRO A 88 4.00 27.29 41.69
CA PRO A 88 3.66 28.69 41.43
C PRO A 88 2.52 28.89 40.43
N ASN A 89 1.81 30.02 40.55
CA ASN A 89 0.79 30.42 39.59
C ASN A 89 1.44 30.80 38.24
N GLY A 90 0.75 30.53 37.13
CA GLY A 90 1.16 30.97 35.80
C GLY A 90 2.39 30.26 35.22
N ILE A 91 2.96 29.29 35.92
CA ILE A 91 4.26 28.69 35.61
C ILE A 91 4.35 28.08 34.20
N PHE A 92 3.24 27.63 33.60
CA PHE A 92 3.25 26.96 32.29
C PHE A 92 2.57 27.75 31.15
N LYS A 93 2.24 29.02 31.37
CA LYS A 93 1.48 29.85 30.42
C LYS A 93 2.19 30.04 29.06
N ASP A 94 3.50 29.86 29.03
CA ASP A 94 4.33 30.05 27.84
C ASP A 94 4.78 28.71 27.21
N LEU A 95 4.29 27.56 27.71
CA LEU A 95 4.69 26.22 27.23
C LEU A 95 3.68 25.65 26.21
N SER A 96 4.01 25.74 24.93
CA SER A 96 3.24 25.13 23.84
C SER A 96 3.71 23.70 23.55
N ASP A 97 5.02 23.53 23.31
CA ASP A 97 5.68 22.23 23.32
C ASP A 97 6.33 22.01 24.68
N TYR A 98 6.24 20.79 25.21
CA TYR A 98 6.79 20.49 26.54
C TYR A 98 7.00 19.00 26.76
N THR A 99 7.79 18.68 27.78
CA THR A 99 7.86 17.33 28.36
C THR A 99 7.65 17.41 29.86
N VAL A 100 6.78 16.57 30.42
CA VAL A 100 6.72 16.33 31.88
C VAL A 100 7.25 14.93 32.13
N ALA A 101 8.34 14.78 32.86
CA ALA A 101 8.98 13.50 33.18
C ALA A 101 9.17 13.33 34.69
N THR A 102 8.91 12.14 35.22
CA THR A 102 9.07 11.86 36.67
C THR A 102 9.14 10.37 36.95
N TRP A 103 9.80 9.99 38.03
CA TRP A 103 9.64 8.67 38.63
C TRP A 103 8.38 8.64 39.50
N PHE A 104 7.54 7.65 39.27
CA PHE A 104 6.27 7.45 39.95
C PHE A 104 6.16 6.03 40.52
N ARG A 105 5.72 5.91 41.78
CA ARG A 105 5.39 4.64 42.43
C ARG A 105 4.00 4.71 43.03
N ALA A 106 3.09 3.86 42.55
CA ALA A 106 1.75 3.75 43.13
C ALA A 106 1.81 2.87 44.40
N ASP A 107 1.33 3.38 45.53
CA ASP A 107 1.13 2.56 46.74
C ASP A 107 -0.28 1.95 46.74
N GLU A 108 -1.23 2.68 46.17
CA GLU A 108 -2.61 2.26 45.93
C GLU A 108 -3.11 2.96 44.66
N LEU A 109 -3.88 2.25 43.82
CA LEU A 109 -4.53 2.83 42.65
C LEU A 109 -6.01 3.07 42.94
N ARG A 110 -6.46 4.32 42.79
CA ARG A 110 -7.86 4.72 42.86
C ARG A 110 -8.21 5.59 41.66
N GLU A 111 -9.48 5.48 41.25
CA GLU A 111 -9.99 6.22 40.09
C GLU A 111 -9.75 7.72 40.25
N TRP A 112 -9.25 8.31 39.17
CA TRP A 112 -9.01 9.74 39.03
C TRP A 112 -7.97 10.36 39.99
N GLN A 113 -7.11 9.58 40.63
CA GLN A 113 -5.91 10.15 41.27
C GLN A 113 -5.01 10.82 40.23
N ARG A 114 -4.26 11.86 40.61
CA ARG A 114 -3.40 12.61 39.68
C ARG A 114 -1.94 12.42 40.04
N ILE A 115 -1.11 12.10 39.05
CA ILE A 115 0.35 12.30 39.16
C ILE A 115 0.58 13.82 39.17
N PHE A 116 0.05 14.52 38.16
CA PHE A 116 -0.04 15.98 38.13
C PHE A 116 -1.39 16.46 37.59
N ASP A 117 -1.78 17.68 37.96
CA ASP A 117 -2.96 18.39 37.46
C ASP A 117 -2.66 19.91 37.46
N PHE A 118 -2.67 20.53 36.30
CA PHE A 118 -2.34 21.93 36.09
C PHE A 118 -3.55 22.68 35.53
N GLY A 119 -3.95 23.81 36.13
CA GLY A 119 -5.09 24.56 35.64
C GLY A 119 -5.57 25.67 36.55
N SER A 120 -6.84 26.06 36.40
CA SER A 120 -7.51 27.07 37.23
C SER A 120 -8.91 26.67 37.70
N SER A 121 -9.53 25.67 37.07
CA SER A 121 -10.90 25.22 37.39
C SER A 121 -11.19 23.83 36.82
N THR A 122 -12.30 23.21 37.22
CA THR A 122 -12.83 21.97 36.60
C THR A 122 -13.27 22.12 35.14
N SER A 123 -13.09 23.30 34.55
CA SER A 123 -13.28 23.58 33.12
C SER A 123 -11.99 24.02 32.41
N SER A 124 -10.87 24.20 33.12
CA SER A 124 -9.57 24.56 32.54
C SER A 124 -8.45 23.81 33.26
N TYR A 125 -7.94 22.75 32.62
CA TYR A 125 -6.96 21.82 33.19
C TYR A 125 -6.16 21.01 32.16
N ALA A 126 -5.00 20.50 32.57
CA ALA A 126 -4.26 19.42 31.96
C ALA A 126 -3.77 18.46 33.06
N PHE A 127 -4.01 17.16 32.92
CA PHE A 127 -3.66 16.18 33.94
C PHE A 127 -3.11 14.88 33.37
N LEU A 128 -2.37 14.15 34.21
CA LEU A 128 -2.05 12.74 34.00
C LEU A 128 -2.55 11.90 35.19
N THR A 129 -3.38 10.90 34.91
CA THR A 129 -3.88 9.94 35.90
C THR A 129 -3.31 8.55 35.62
N PRO A 130 -2.88 7.80 36.66
CA PRO A 130 -2.48 6.41 36.49
C PRO A 130 -3.69 5.49 36.29
N MET A 131 -4.90 5.92 36.66
CA MET A 131 -6.15 5.16 36.50
C MET A 131 -7.38 6.07 36.35
N GLY A 132 -7.88 6.17 35.11
CA GLY A 132 -9.14 6.82 34.76
C GLY A 132 -9.96 5.93 33.82
N GLY A 133 -11.04 5.34 34.33
CA GLY A 133 -11.79 4.28 33.65
C GLY A 133 -11.01 2.97 33.54
N GLY A 134 -10.24 2.63 34.58
CA GLY A 134 -9.43 1.41 34.69
C GLY A 134 -8.04 1.44 34.03
N ARG A 135 -7.61 2.57 33.48
CA ARG A 135 -6.41 2.66 32.62
C ARG A 135 -5.71 4.03 32.70
N PRO A 136 -4.41 4.14 32.37
CA PRO A 136 -3.71 5.43 32.33
C PRO A 136 -4.33 6.38 31.32
N ARG A 137 -4.45 7.66 31.70
CA ARG A 137 -5.06 8.68 30.86
C ARG A 137 -4.41 10.05 31.07
N TYR A 138 -4.13 10.72 29.96
CA TYR A 138 -3.89 12.15 29.91
C TYR A 138 -5.14 12.86 29.39
N GLY A 139 -5.45 14.04 29.94
CA GLY A 139 -6.57 14.86 29.52
C GLY A 139 -6.23 16.34 29.59
N ILE A 140 -6.64 17.11 28.57
CA ILE A 140 -6.54 18.57 28.56
C ILE A 140 -7.85 19.21 28.09
N LYS A 141 -8.26 20.29 28.77
CA LYS A 141 -9.51 21.01 28.50
C LYS A 141 -9.36 22.49 28.81
N GLN A 142 -10.00 23.34 28.00
CA GLN A 142 -10.12 24.77 28.23
C GLN A 142 -11.56 25.24 27.97
N GLY A 143 -12.21 25.81 28.99
CA GLY A 143 -13.57 26.34 28.91
C GLY A 143 -14.62 25.29 28.53
N SER A 144 -15.40 25.60 27.49
CA SER A 144 -16.46 24.74 26.95
C SER A 144 -15.97 23.73 25.91
N ALA A 145 -14.69 23.74 25.54
CA ALA A 145 -14.14 22.80 24.57
C ALA A 145 -14.28 21.35 25.05
N ALA A 146 -14.43 20.42 24.10
CA ALA A 146 -14.36 19.00 24.41
C ALA A 146 -12.98 18.66 25.00
N GLU A 147 -12.96 17.76 25.99
CA GLU A 147 -11.71 17.30 26.59
C GLU A 147 -10.93 16.46 25.58
N GLN A 148 -9.65 16.76 25.40
CA GLN A 148 -8.77 16.05 24.49
C GLN A 148 -7.95 15.03 25.27
N THR A 149 -8.05 13.75 24.89
CA THR A 149 -7.60 12.65 25.75
C THR A 149 -6.65 11.70 25.04
N LEU A 150 -5.59 11.30 25.73
CA LEU A 150 -4.75 10.16 25.35
C LEU A 150 -5.00 9.05 26.37
N ILE A 151 -5.44 7.89 25.89
CA ILE A 151 -5.76 6.72 26.71
C ILE A 151 -4.82 5.59 26.32
N VAL A 152 -4.18 4.95 27.30
CA VAL A 152 -3.34 3.77 27.08
C VAL A 152 -4.18 2.52 27.32
N ASN A 153 -4.39 1.72 26.27
CA ASN A 153 -5.13 0.46 26.37
C ASN A 153 -4.21 -0.66 26.88
N ASN A 154 -4.79 -1.65 27.59
CA ASN A 154 -4.10 -2.86 28.05
C ASN A 154 -2.90 -2.61 28.98
N MET A 155 -2.99 -1.58 29.83
CA MET A 155 -1.98 -1.31 30.84
C MET A 155 -2.64 -0.97 32.18
N THR A 156 -2.06 -1.51 33.26
CA THR A 156 -2.30 -1.08 34.63
C THR A 156 -0.95 -0.76 35.26
N PHE A 157 -0.85 0.33 36.02
CA PHE A 157 0.38 0.62 36.76
C PHE A 157 0.61 -0.46 37.82
N PRO A 158 1.81 -1.05 37.91
CA PRO A 158 2.11 -1.97 38.99
C PRO A 158 2.11 -1.23 40.33
N LEU A 159 1.54 -1.88 41.35
CA LEU A 159 1.65 -1.39 42.72
C LEU A 159 3.07 -1.63 43.23
N ASN A 160 3.55 -0.73 44.07
CA ASN A 160 4.79 -0.85 44.82
C ASN A 160 6.09 -0.89 43.97
N GLU A 161 6.01 -0.53 42.69
CA GLU A 161 7.14 -0.44 41.77
C GLU A 161 7.34 0.99 41.28
N TRP A 162 8.61 1.38 41.10
CA TRP A 162 8.96 2.64 40.45
C TRP A 162 8.86 2.50 38.94
N LYS A 163 8.19 3.47 38.31
CA LYS A 163 8.06 3.61 36.87
C LYS A 163 8.47 5.01 36.47
N HIS A 164 9.29 5.13 35.44
CA HIS A 164 9.57 6.44 34.86
C HIS A 164 8.46 6.78 33.87
N VAL A 165 7.80 7.92 34.05
CA VAL A 165 6.68 8.35 33.22
C VAL A 165 7.05 9.66 32.56
N ALA A 166 6.95 9.73 31.23
CA ALA A 166 7.21 10.95 30.48
C ALA A 166 6.08 11.24 29.48
N LEU A 167 5.52 12.44 29.54
CA LEU A 167 4.52 12.94 28.60
C LEU A 167 5.14 14.05 27.76
N THR A 168 5.18 13.89 26.43
CA THR A 168 5.69 14.91 25.51
C THR A 168 4.57 15.48 24.66
N THR A 169 4.57 16.79 24.45
CA THR A 169 3.71 17.48 23.48
C THR A 169 4.59 18.20 22.46
N GLN A 170 4.40 17.87 21.18
CA GLN A 170 5.08 18.49 20.04
C GLN A 170 4.05 18.84 18.96
N GLY A 171 3.83 20.13 18.74
CA GLY A 171 2.74 20.60 17.87
C GLY A 171 1.41 20.01 18.31
N THR A 172 0.73 19.28 17.41
CA THR A 172 -0.56 18.64 17.69
C THR A 172 -0.45 17.23 18.25
N THR A 173 0.78 16.73 18.51
CA THR A 173 1.01 15.35 18.92
C THR A 173 1.39 15.26 20.39
N VAL A 174 0.62 14.50 21.15
CA VAL A 174 0.92 14.13 22.54
C VAL A 174 1.36 12.67 22.56
N ARG A 175 2.46 12.36 23.27
CA ARG A 175 2.97 11.00 23.46
C ARG A 175 3.20 10.73 24.93
N LEU A 176 2.87 9.52 25.37
CA LEU A 176 3.14 9.02 26.71
C LEU A 176 4.14 7.88 26.62
N TYR A 177 5.21 7.98 27.42
CA TYR A 177 6.25 6.98 27.58
C TYR A 177 6.26 6.46 29.00
N ILE A 178 6.45 5.15 29.16
CA ILE A 178 6.67 4.49 30.45
C ILE A 178 7.94 3.66 30.34
N ASP A 179 8.86 3.85 31.28
CA ASP A 179 10.21 3.26 31.30
C ASP A 179 10.98 3.50 29.98
N GLY A 180 10.77 4.68 29.37
CA GLY A 180 11.40 5.07 28.09
C GLY A 180 10.83 4.37 26.85
N VAL A 181 9.73 3.61 26.99
CA VAL A 181 9.00 2.97 25.89
C VAL A 181 7.74 3.78 25.58
N LEU A 182 7.46 4.04 24.30
CA LEU A 182 6.25 4.73 23.86
C LEU A 182 5.03 3.81 24.08
N VAL A 183 4.07 4.24 24.89
CA VAL A 183 2.88 3.44 25.25
C VAL A 183 1.57 4.03 24.76
N GLY A 184 1.57 5.30 24.32
CA GLY A 184 0.38 5.92 23.74
C GLY A 184 0.73 7.16 22.95
N THR A 185 -0.03 7.41 21.88
CA THR A 185 0.07 8.61 21.05
C THR A 185 -1.33 9.14 20.79
N ARG A 186 -1.48 10.46 20.84
CA ARG A 186 -2.65 11.19 20.34
C ARG A 186 -2.18 12.21 19.32
N THR A 187 -2.70 12.14 18.11
CA THR A 187 -2.56 13.17 17.08
C THR A 187 -3.75 14.14 17.13
N ASN A 188 -3.65 15.30 16.48
CA ASN A 188 -4.72 16.30 16.39
C ASN A 188 -5.17 16.91 17.73
N THR A 189 -4.24 17.04 18.68
CA THR A 189 -4.44 17.84 19.89
C THR A 189 -4.31 19.32 19.54
N THR A 190 -5.27 20.15 19.91
CA THR A 190 -5.27 21.59 19.64
C THR A 190 -5.07 22.45 20.89
N LEU A 191 -5.05 21.83 22.07
CA LEU A 191 -4.77 22.50 23.35
C LEU A 191 -3.37 22.14 23.87
N THR A 192 -2.69 23.10 24.46
CA THR A 192 -1.37 22.99 25.11
C THR A 192 -1.42 23.58 26.52
N LEU A 193 -0.33 23.48 27.31
CA LEU A 193 -0.30 24.13 28.63
C LEU A 193 -0.42 25.65 28.53
N SER A 194 0.14 26.26 27.48
CA SER A 194 -0.03 27.69 27.19
C SER A 194 -1.49 28.08 26.95
N SER A 195 -2.31 27.17 26.38
CA SER A 195 -3.75 27.38 26.21
C SER A 195 -4.48 27.56 27.55
N LEU A 196 -3.94 27.08 28.68
CA LEU A 196 -4.58 27.23 29.99
C LEU A 196 -4.38 28.63 30.61
N GLY A 197 -3.48 29.45 30.04
CA GLY A 197 -3.19 30.81 30.48
C GLY A 197 -2.55 30.87 31.87
N GLU A 198 -2.86 31.94 32.61
CA GLU A 198 -2.39 32.16 33.98
C GLU A 198 -3.08 31.19 34.96
N THR A 199 -2.50 30.00 35.10
CA THR A 199 -3.01 28.93 35.97
C THR A 199 -2.85 29.25 37.45
N THR A 200 -3.81 28.87 38.29
CA THR A 200 -3.81 29.16 39.75
C THR A 200 -3.84 27.91 40.63
N ARG A 201 -3.98 26.73 40.02
CA ARG A 201 -4.18 25.43 40.66
C ARG A 201 -3.25 24.40 39.99
N ASN A 202 -1.96 24.54 40.25
CA ASN A 202 -0.92 23.65 39.72
C ASN A 202 -0.46 22.68 40.81
N TYR A 203 -0.75 21.40 40.63
CA TYR A 203 -0.55 20.37 41.65
C TYR A 203 0.21 19.15 41.14
N ILE A 204 1.01 18.56 42.04
CA ILE A 204 1.44 17.16 41.97
C ILE A 204 0.68 16.43 43.09
N GLY A 205 0.02 15.32 42.76
CA GLY A 205 -0.70 14.48 43.73
C GLY A 205 -2.16 14.84 44.03
N ARG A 206 -2.76 15.84 43.36
CA ARG A 206 -4.13 16.30 43.61
C ARG A 206 -4.89 16.64 42.33
N SER A 207 -6.17 16.26 42.27
CA SER A 207 -7.12 16.67 41.23
C SER A 207 -7.74 18.04 41.52
N GLN A 208 -8.08 18.78 40.46
CA GLN A 208 -8.90 19.97 40.60
C GLN A 208 -10.39 19.66 40.89
N PHE A 209 -10.84 18.43 40.64
CA PHE A 209 -12.18 17.96 40.96
C PHE A 209 -12.22 17.49 42.41
N SER A 210 -13.09 18.10 43.22
CA SER A 210 -13.14 17.82 44.66
C SER A 210 -13.60 16.40 45.02
N GLY A 211 -14.26 15.70 44.09
CA GLY A 211 -14.71 14.32 44.27
C GLY A 211 -13.66 13.25 43.94
N ASP A 212 -12.56 13.64 43.29
CA ASP A 212 -11.50 12.71 42.90
C ASP A 212 -10.56 12.44 44.09
N ALA A 213 -9.96 11.25 44.11
CA ALA A 213 -9.04 10.86 45.17
C ALA A 213 -7.69 11.60 45.10
N TYR A 214 -7.09 11.90 46.26
CA TYR A 214 -5.70 12.34 46.35
C TYR A 214 -4.75 11.19 46.04
N LEU A 215 -3.56 11.48 45.52
CA LEU A 215 -2.56 10.46 45.21
C LEU A 215 -2.13 9.69 46.47
N ASN A 216 -2.08 8.36 46.37
CA ASN A 216 -1.47 7.48 47.37
C ASN A 216 -0.27 6.78 46.71
N GLY A 217 0.93 7.29 46.96
CA GLY A 217 2.12 6.88 46.22
C GLY A 217 3.31 7.79 46.49
N ARG A 218 4.36 7.63 45.68
CA ARG A 218 5.59 8.43 45.73
C ARG A 218 5.91 9.02 44.36
N VAL A 219 6.45 10.24 44.37
CA VAL A 219 6.95 10.94 43.18
C VAL A 219 8.38 11.38 43.46
N ASP A 220 9.25 11.17 42.49
CA ASP A 220 10.68 11.48 42.50
C ASP A 220 11.09 12.13 41.16
N ASP A 221 12.11 12.99 41.18
CA ASP A 221 12.77 13.59 40.02
C ASP A 221 11.79 14.21 39.01
N PHE A 222 10.91 15.11 39.46
CA PHE A 222 9.88 15.71 38.62
C PHE A 222 10.47 16.84 37.77
N ARG A 223 10.54 16.63 36.45
CA ARG A 223 11.11 17.56 35.48
C ARG A 223 10.07 18.05 34.49
N VAL A 224 10.16 19.33 34.13
CA VAL A 224 9.46 19.90 32.98
C VAL A 224 10.49 20.48 32.03
N TYR A 225 10.38 20.15 30.75
CA TYR A 225 11.18 20.74 29.67
C TYR A 225 10.29 21.63 28.79
N SER A 226 10.82 22.73 28.28
CA SER A 226 10.15 23.67 27.38
C SER A 226 10.07 23.19 25.92
N ARG A 227 10.34 21.91 25.69
CA ARG A 227 10.21 21.23 24.40
C ARG A 227 9.85 19.76 24.60
N ALA A 228 9.41 19.10 23.52
CA ALA A 228 9.33 17.65 23.47
C ALA A 228 10.73 17.02 23.43
N LEU A 229 10.99 16.10 24.35
CA LEU A 229 12.17 15.25 24.34
C LEU A 229 11.95 14.03 23.43
N SER A 230 13.00 13.59 22.74
CA SER A 230 13.01 12.33 22.01
C SER A 230 13.03 11.12 22.96
N ALA A 231 12.69 9.92 22.45
CA ALA A 231 12.74 8.70 23.24
C ALA A 231 14.15 8.43 23.83
N GLU A 232 15.21 8.81 23.11
CA GLU A 232 16.58 8.65 23.59
C GLU A 232 16.91 9.66 24.69
N GLU A 233 16.51 10.92 24.54
CA GLU A 233 16.67 11.93 25.58
C GLU A 233 15.86 11.60 26.83
N ILE A 234 14.67 11.00 26.69
CA ILE A 234 13.88 10.49 27.82
C ILE A 234 14.62 9.38 28.55
N ARG A 235 15.31 8.48 27.84
CA ARG A 235 16.15 7.44 28.47
C ARG A 235 17.39 8.04 29.16
N THR A 236 18.01 9.07 28.57
CA THR A 236 19.08 9.84 29.22
C THR A 236 18.58 10.47 30.52
N VAL A 237 17.41 11.13 30.50
CA VAL A 237 16.78 11.73 31.68
C VAL A 237 16.46 10.70 32.75
N MET A 238 15.88 9.56 32.35
CA MET A 238 15.53 8.46 33.26
C MET A 238 16.75 7.88 33.99
N THR A 239 17.90 7.83 33.32
CA THR A 239 19.12 7.21 33.84
C THR A 239 20.13 8.22 34.40
N ALA A 240 19.89 9.51 34.24
CA ALA A 240 20.75 10.57 34.73
C ALA A 240 20.85 10.50 36.26
N GLY A 241 21.99 10.02 36.76
CA GLY A 241 22.26 9.84 38.20
C GLY A 241 22.23 8.38 38.67
N MET A 242 21.83 7.42 37.83
CA MET A 242 21.94 6.00 38.14
C MET A 242 23.39 5.54 38.06
N THR A 243 23.81 4.68 39.00
CA THR A 243 25.11 4.02 38.93
C THR A 243 25.13 2.97 37.82
N ASP A 244 26.31 2.70 37.25
CA ASP A 244 26.50 1.63 36.27
C ASP A 244 25.97 0.27 36.78
N GLN A 245 26.04 0.02 38.10
CA GLN A 245 25.48 -1.18 38.73
C GLN A 245 23.95 -1.25 38.61
N GLN A 246 23.24 -0.16 38.92
CA GLN A 246 21.78 -0.09 38.79
C GLN A 246 21.34 -0.24 37.33
N LEU A 247 22.12 0.30 36.39
CA LEU A 247 21.87 0.13 34.95
C LEU A 247 22.05 -1.31 34.50
N ALA A 248 23.07 -2.02 35.00
CA ALA A 248 23.27 -3.44 34.72
C ALA A 248 22.12 -4.30 35.29
N GLU A 249 21.67 -4.04 36.52
CA GLU A 249 20.56 -4.76 37.16
C GLU A 249 19.24 -4.54 36.42
N ALA A 250 18.94 -3.30 36.03
CA ALA A 250 17.76 -3.00 35.22
C ALA A 250 17.83 -3.68 33.84
N ALA A 251 19.02 -3.73 33.23
CA ALA A 251 19.20 -4.37 31.93
C ALA A 251 18.93 -5.88 31.94
N VAL A 252 19.40 -6.63 32.94
CA VAL A 252 19.08 -8.07 33.03
C VAL A 252 17.61 -8.33 33.34
N ASN A 253 16.95 -7.46 34.11
CA ASN A 253 15.53 -7.59 34.43
C ASN A 253 14.63 -7.31 33.23
N ALA A 254 15.06 -6.43 32.32
CA ALA A 254 14.35 -6.10 31.10
C ALA A 254 14.48 -7.16 29.99
N VAL A 255 15.40 -8.13 30.12
CA VAL A 255 15.48 -9.24 29.17
C VAL A 255 14.20 -10.08 29.24
N ILE A 256 13.62 -10.42 28.10
CA ILE A 256 12.50 -11.35 28.00
C ILE A 256 12.87 -12.36 26.93
N LEU A 257 12.83 -13.66 27.28
CA LEU A 257 12.88 -14.74 26.31
C LEU A 257 11.47 -15.30 26.16
N GLU A 258 11.00 -15.39 24.92
CA GLU A 258 9.69 -15.96 24.63
C GLU A 258 9.74 -17.50 24.72
N ASP A 259 8.64 -18.09 25.21
CA ASP A 259 8.41 -19.55 25.30
C ASP A 259 9.57 -20.38 25.86
N THR A 260 9.95 -20.13 27.12
CA THR A 260 11.00 -20.89 27.80
C THR A 260 10.56 -22.27 28.28
N GLU A 261 9.28 -22.63 28.16
CA GLU A 261 8.75 -23.89 28.69
C GLU A 261 8.70 -25.01 27.64
N ARG A 262 8.69 -24.68 26.34
CA ARG A 262 8.64 -25.67 25.25
C ARG A 262 9.47 -25.24 24.03
N VAL A 263 10.78 -25.14 24.21
CA VAL A 263 11.71 -24.73 23.16
C VAL A 263 11.95 -25.86 22.15
N VAL A 264 11.71 -25.56 20.88
CA VAL A 264 11.96 -26.46 19.72
C VAL A 264 12.79 -25.81 18.61
N GLU A 265 13.09 -24.52 18.73
CA GLU A 265 13.88 -23.72 17.79
C GLU A 265 14.99 -22.97 18.54
N ASP A 266 15.96 -22.43 17.80
CA ASP A 266 17.01 -21.58 18.34
C ASP A 266 16.43 -20.34 19.04
N LEU A 267 17.04 -19.96 20.16
CA LEU A 267 16.66 -18.78 20.94
C LEU A 267 17.36 -17.54 20.42
N LYS A 268 16.61 -16.44 20.23
CA LYS A 268 17.18 -15.13 19.92
C LYS A 268 17.70 -14.49 21.21
N LEU A 269 19.00 -14.62 21.46
CA LEU A 269 19.66 -14.06 22.65
C LEU A 269 20.25 -12.67 22.35
N PRO A 270 19.67 -11.57 22.86
CA PRO A 270 20.17 -10.21 22.59
C PRO A 270 21.58 -10.02 23.17
N GLN A 271 22.47 -9.41 22.38
CA GLN A 271 23.85 -9.10 22.79
C GLN A 271 23.98 -7.68 23.38
N THR A 272 22.95 -6.85 23.19
CA THR A 272 22.88 -5.49 23.73
C THR A 272 21.56 -5.33 24.45
N GLY A 273 21.63 -4.87 25.70
CA GLY A 273 20.47 -4.59 26.53
C GLY A 273 20.13 -3.10 26.52
N ILE A 274 19.09 -2.74 27.24
CA ILE A 274 18.76 -1.32 27.49
C ILE A 274 19.98 -0.60 28.10
N PHE A 275 20.03 0.72 27.92
CA PHE A 275 21.13 1.59 28.38
C PHE A 275 22.50 1.30 27.75
N ASN A 276 22.53 0.77 26.53
CA ASN A 276 23.76 0.32 25.85
C ASN A 276 24.59 -0.62 26.73
N THR A 277 23.91 -1.47 27.50
CA THR A 277 24.58 -2.53 28.25
C THR A 277 24.96 -3.66 27.32
N THR A 278 26.10 -4.30 27.57
CA THR A 278 26.47 -5.54 26.86
C THR A 278 25.85 -6.71 27.59
N LEU A 279 25.10 -7.55 26.89
CA LEU A 279 24.51 -8.77 27.45
C LEU A 279 25.38 -9.96 27.05
N ILE A 280 25.79 -10.76 28.03
CA ILE A 280 26.61 -11.96 27.87
C ILE A 280 25.78 -13.14 28.36
N TRP A 281 25.68 -14.18 27.54
CA TRP A 281 24.88 -15.36 27.81
C TRP A 281 25.75 -16.58 28.11
N GLU A 282 25.35 -17.35 29.12
CA GLU A 282 25.98 -18.61 29.49
C GLU A 282 24.92 -19.69 29.74
N SER A 283 25.08 -20.83 29.08
CA SER A 283 24.21 -21.99 29.27
C SER A 283 24.81 -22.98 30.26
N SER A 284 23.98 -23.51 31.17
CA SER A 284 24.39 -24.58 32.09
C SER A 284 24.67 -25.91 31.39
N ASP A 285 24.17 -26.09 30.15
CA ASP A 285 24.40 -27.29 29.34
C ASP A 285 24.48 -26.92 27.85
N GLN A 286 25.71 -26.70 27.37
CA GLN A 286 25.98 -26.37 25.97
C GLN A 286 25.80 -27.55 25.00
N SER A 287 25.51 -28.76 25.49
CA SER A 287 25.10 -29.87 24.64
C SER A 287 23.61 -29.79 24.24
N VAL A 288 22.83 -28.93 24.90
CA VAL A 288 21.39 -28.72 24.65
C VAL A 288 21.09 -27.30 24.19
N ILE A 289 21.66 -26.26 24.81
CA ILE A 289 21.57 -24.87 24.33
C ILE A 289 22.95 -24.22 24.38
N LYS A 290 23.47 -23.73 23.24
CA LYS A 290 24.73 -23.00 23.19
C LYS A 290 24.58 -21.57 23.69
N ASN A 291 25.71 -20.92 24.02
CA ASN A 291 25.72 -19.53 24.52
C ASN A 291 25.23 -18.50 23.48
N ASP A 292 25.21 -18.85 22.19
CA ASP A 292 24.66 -18.02 21.12
C ASP A 292 23.15 -18.21 20.91
N GLY A 293 22.53 -19.14 21.65
CA GLY A 293 21.11 -19.48 21.55
C GLY A 293 20.80 -20.67 20.64
N THR A 294 21.79 -21.28 19.98
CA THR A 294 21.59 -22.49 19.17
C THR A 294 21.06 -23.63 20.05
N VAL A 295 19.94 -24.23 19.68
CA VAL A 295 19.28 -25.32 20.40
C VAL A 295 19.58 -26.66 19.73
N ILE A 296 20.06 -27.61 20.52
CA ILE A 296 20.28 -29.01 20.13
C ILE A 296 19.20 -29.83 20.85
N ARG A 297 18.21 -30.30 20.08
CA ARG A 297 17.09 -31.05 20.64
C ARG A 297 17.54 -32.45 21.09
N PRO A 298 17.06 -32.96 22.23
CA PRO A 298 17.25 -34.36 22.61
C PRO A 298 16.63 -35.28 21.54
N ALA A 299 17.37 -36.32 21.13
CA ALA A 299 16.85 -37.30 20.19
C ALA A 299 15.58 -37.99 20.75
N LYS A 300 14.68 -38.42 19.85
CA LYS A 300 13.44 -39.11 20.21
C LYS A 300 13.68 -40.25 21.21
N GLY A 301 12.97 -40.23 22.34
CA GLY A 301 13.08 -41.23 23.41
C GLY A 301 14.07 -40.88 24.52
N GLN A 302 14.77 -39.74 24.43
CA GLN A 302 15.61 -39.22 25.51
C GLN A 302 14.85 -38.31 26.49
N GLY A 303 13.61 -37.93 26.16
CA GLY A 303 12.79 -37.03 26.97
C GLY A 303 13.25 -35.58 26.89
N HIS A 304 12.42 -34.67 27.41
CA HIS A 304 12.68 -33.24 27.42
C HIS A 304 13.84 -32.89 28.38
N LYS A 305 14.56 -31.81 28.10
CA LYS A 305 15.70 -31.36 28.92
C LYS A 305 15.49 -29.92 29.38
N THR A 306 15.66 -29.67 30.66
CA THR A 306 15.66 -28.31 31.21
C THR A 306 17.10 -27.82 31.40
N VAL A 307 17.38 -26.63 30.86
CA VAL A 307 18.67 -25.95 30.87
C VAL A 307 18.49 -24.59 31.52
N THR A 308 19.45 -24.14 32.32
CA THR A 308 19.44 -22.79 32.88
C THR A 308 20.35 -21.88 32.05
N LEU A 309 19.77 -20.83 31.47
CA LEU A 309 20.52 -19.75 30.83
C LEU A 309 20.78 -18.64 31.85
N THR A 310 22.03 -18.20 31.96
CA THR A 310 22.42 -17.03 32.75
C THR A 310 22.72 -15.87 31.80
N VAL A 311 21.93 -14.80 31.89
CA VAL A 311 22.25 -13.53 31.21
C VAL A 311 22.97 -12.61 32.17
N THR A 312 24.06 -11.99 31.73
CA THR A 312 24.85 -11.02 32.48
C THR A 312 24.92 -9.72 31.72
N ALA A 313 24.36 -8.64 32.26
CA ALA A 313 24.53 -7.31 31.70
C ALA A 313 25.79 -6.65 32.25
N ARG A 314 26.50 -5.92 31.40
CA ARG A 314 27.64 -5.07 31.75
C ARG A 314 27.41 -3.64 31.34
N LYS A 315 27.72 -2.72 32.25
CA LYS A 315 27.81 -1.27 32.02
C LYS A 315 29.12 -0.81 32.67
N GLY A 316 30.08 -0.31 31.87
CA GLY A 316 31.41 0.01 32.39
C GLY A 316 32.06 -1.21 33.06
N GLU A 317 32.51 -1.06 34.30
CA GLU A 317 33.05 -2.15 35.14
C GLU A 317 31.97 -2.91 35.94
N ALA A 318 30.75 -2.37 36.00
CA ALA A 318 29.66 -2.96 36.78
C ALA A 318 28.94 -4.08 36.01
N SER A 319 28.39 -5.06 36.76
CA SER A 319 27.67 -6.17 36.15
C SER A 319 26.58 -6.73 37.05
N ALA A 320 25.54 -7.28 36.44
CA ALA A 320 24.46 -8.00 37.11
C ALA A 320 24.07 -9.22 36.27
N SER A 321 23.57 -10.27 36.92
CA SER A 321 23.19 -11.51 36.25
C SER A 321 21.80 -11.98 36.67
N ARG A 322 21.09 -12.63 35.76
CA ARG A 322 19.79 -13.28 36.02
C ARG A 322 19.75 -14.66 35.36
N GLN A 323 19.18 -15.63 36.05
CA GLN A 323 18.99 -16.99 35.53
C GLN A 323 17.57 -17.17 34.98
N ILE A 324 17.46 -17.89 33.86
CA ILE A 324 16.23 -18.22 33.15
C ILE A 324 16.22 -19.73 32.91
N SER A 325 15.20 -20.43 33.41
CA SER A 325 15.03 -21.86 33.12
C SER A 325 14.36 -22.05 31.76
N VAL A 326 14.94 -22.90 30.92
CA VAL A 326 14.48 -23.19 29.56
C VAL A 326 14.31 -24.70 29.39
N THR A 327 13.14 -25.17 28.95
CA THR A 327 12.91 -26.59 28.65
C THR A 327 12.90 -26.81 27.15
N VAL A 328 13.89 -27.57 26.66
CA VAL A 328 14.00 -28.01 25.26
C VAL A 328 13.27 -29.34 25.09
N MET A 329 12.37 -29.37 24.12
CA MET A 329 11.55 -30.54 23.82
C MET A 329 12.33 -31.54 22.97
N GLU A 330 12.08 -32.83 23.21
CA GLU A 330 12.70 -33.89 22.41
C GLU A 330 12.20 -33.84 20.96
N GLU A 331 13.00 -34.34 20.03
CA GLU A 331 12.63 -34.46 18.62
C GLU A 331 11.37 -35.33 18.43
N GLY A 332 10.47 -34.88 17.55
CA GLY A 332 9.21 -35.57 17.29
C GLY A 332 8.15 -35.43 18.40
N THR A 333 8.31 -34.48 19.33
CA THR A 333 7.24 -34.15 20.30
C THR A 333 5.98 -33.72 19.56
N ILE A 334 4.85 -34.33 19.92
CA ILE A 334 3.52 -34.02 19.38
C ILE A 334 2.83 -33.02 20.31
N ASP A 335 2.28 -31.95 19.74
CA ASP A 335 1.47 -30.96 20.47
C ASP A 335 -0.01 -31.35 20.45
N TYR A 336 -0.49 -31.84 19.31
CA TYR A 336 -1.88 -32.25 19.11
C TYR A 336 -2.01 -33.54 18.30
N THR A 337 -3.10 -34.28 18.51
CA THR A 337 -3.55 -35.35 17.61
C THR A 337 -4.81 -34.87 16.89
N MET A 338 -4.83 -34.91 15.56
CA MET A 338 -5.96 -34.58 14.71
C MET A 338 -6.54 -35.85 14.09
N ASN A 339 -7.81 -36.12 14.34
CA ASN A 339 -8.53 -37.23 13.71
C ASN A 339 -9.54 -36.66 12.71
N VAL A 340 -9.36 -36.97 11.43
CA VAL A 340 -10.25 -36.62 10.31
C VAL A 340 -11.09 -37.84 9.95
N ASP A 341 -12.41 -37.71 9.94
CA ASP A 341 -13.34 -38.78 9.57
C ASP A 341 -13.84 -38.61 8.13
N ALA A 342 -13.22 -39.32 7.19
CA ALA A 342 -13.63 -39.35 5.79
C ALA A 342 -14.72 -40.40 5.49
N ALA A 343 -15.01 -41.31 6.44
CA ALA A 343 -16.07 -42.32 6.28
C ALA A 343 -17.46 -41.71 6.48
N ASN A 344 -17.56 -40.70 7.35
CA ASN A 344 -18.82 -40.02 7.65
C ASN A 344 -18.72 -38.53 7.26
N PRO A 345 -18.72 -38.19 5.97
CA PRO A 345 -18.69 -36.80 5.53
C PRO A 345 -19.88 -36.03 6.10
N GLY A 346 -19.63 -34.78 6.47
CA GLY A 346 -20.60 -33.86 7.06
C GLY A 346 -21.42 -33.13 6.01
N ILE A 347 -21.46 -31.81 6.12
CA ILE A 347 -22.27 -30.96 5.23
C ILE A 347 -21.63 -30.79 3.84
N ASN A 348 -22.47 -30.54 2.83
CA ASN A 348 -22.02 -30.12 1.51
C ASN A 348 -21.48 -28.68 1.57
N ILE A 349 -20.42 -28.45 0.81
CA ILE A 349 -19.81 -27.15 0.62
C ILE A 349 -20.39 -26.52 -0.65
N SER A 350 -20.85 -25.27 -0.52
CA SER A 350 -21.27 -24.49 -1.68
C SER A 350 -20.11 -24.31 -2.67
N GLN A 351 -20.32 -24.72 -3.92
CA GLN A 351 -19.30 -24.59 -4.97
C GLN A 351 -19.14 -23.15 -5.49
N THR A 352 -19.94 -22.21 -4.97
CA THR A 352 -19.83 -20.76 -5.21
C THR A 352 -19.23 -20.01 -4.01
N LEU A 353 -18.71 -20.72 -2.99
CA LEU A 353 -18.36 -20.13 -1.69
C LEU A 353 -17.37 -18.95 -1.77
N TYR A 354 -16.36 -19.05 -2.61
CA TYR A 354 -15.30 -18.04 -2.71
C TYR A 354 -15.42 -17.26 -4.01
N GLY A 355 -15.86 -16.00 -3.89
CA GLY A 355 -15.97 -15.06 -4.98
C GLY A 355 -15.13 -13.81 -4.77
N MET A 356 -15.35 -12.82 -5.64
CA MET A 356 -14.72 -11.52 -5.57
C MET A 356 -15.75 -10.40 -5.67
N PHE A 357 -15.52 -9.35 -4.89
CA PHE A 357 -16.26 -8.11 -4.95
C PHE A 357 -15.53 -7.12 -5.84
N TYR A 358 -16.28 -6.40 -6.67
CA TYR A 358 -15.73 -5.34 -7.48
C TYR A 358 -16.67 -4.13 -7.50
N GLU A 359 -16.12 -3.01 -7.04
CA GLU A 359 -16.66 -1.70 -7.32
C GLU A 359 -15.56 -0.76 -7.81
N ASP A 360 -15.97 0.28 -8.55
CA ASP A 360 -15.05 1.35 -8.91
C ASP A 360 -14.87 2.30 -7.72
N ILE A 361 -14.08 1.85 -6.76
CA ILE A 361 -13.51 2.63 -5.66
C ILE A 361 -12.00 2.64 -5.84
N ASN A 362 -11.30 3.66 -5.33
CA ASN A 362 -9.84 3.75 -5.40
C ASN A 362 -9.27 3.69 -6.83
N TYR A 363 -10.02 4.20 -7.83
CA TYR A 363 -9.69 4.11 -9.26
C TYR A 363 -9.57 2.65 -9.75
N ALA A 364 -10.40 1.75 -9.21
CA ALA A 364 -10.37 0.33 -9.56
C ALA A 364 -10.82 0.05 -11.00
N ALA A 365 -11.68 0.87 -11.61
CA ALA A 365 -12.07 0.75 -13.02
C ALA A 365 -11.23 1.67 -13.92
N ASP A 366 -11.61 2.94 -14.03
CA ASP A 366 -10.90 3.93 -14.86
C ASP A 366 -9.55 4.27 -14.25
N GLY A 367 -8.47 3.95 -14.97
CA GLY A 367 -7.10 4.00 -14.47
C GLY A 367 -6.68 2.76 -13.67
N GLY A 368 -7.53 1.74 -13.58
CA GLY A 368 -7.30 0.48 -12.89
C GLY A 368 -7.46 -0.73 -13.82
N LEU A 369 -8.47 -1.57 -13.54
CA LEU A 369 -8.76 -2.78 -14.30
C LEU A 369 -9.15 -2.49 -15.75
N TYR A 370 -9.78 -1.35 -16.04
CA TYR A 370 -10.06 -0.95 -17.42
C TYR A 370 -8.79 -0.43 -18.10
N ALA A 371 -8.41 -0.98 -19.27
CA ALA A 371 -7.10 -0.71 -19.88
C ALA A 371 -6.97 0.65 -20.61
N GLU A 372 -8.00 1.50 -20.59
CA GLU A 372 -7.93 2.85 -21.18
C GLU A 372 -6.84 3.68 -20.49
N LEU A 373 -5.96 4.29 -21.28
CA LEU A 373 -4.85 5.10 -20.78
C LEU A 373 -5.16 6.60 -20.76
N VAL A 374 -6.19 7.04 -21.51
CA VAL A 374 -6.60 8.45 -21.59
C VAL A 374 -7.64 8.76 -20.51
N GLN A 375 -7.28 9.64 -19.58
CA GLN A 375 -8.22 10.14 -18.58
C GLN A 375 -9.10 11.23 -19.19
N ASN A 376 -10.39 11.25 -18.85
CA ASN A 376 -11.36 12.23 -19.36
C ASN A 376 -11.38 12.27 -20.90
N ARG A 377 -11.47 11.09 -21.52
CA ARG A 377 -11.38 10.91 -22.99
C ARG A 377 -12.47 11.62 -23.80
N SER A 378 -13.59 11.97 -23.16
CA SER A 378 -14.74 12.61 -23.78
C SER A 378 -15.08 13.99 -23.21
N PHE A 379 -14.20 14.57 -22.38
CA PHE A 379 -14.37 15.94 -21.86
C PHE A 379 -15.63 16.15 -20.99
N GLU A 380 -16.26 15.06 -20.53
CA GLU A 380 -17.53 15.12 -19.80
C GLU A 380 -17.40 15.51 -18.33
N TYR A 381 -16.17 15.53 -17.81
CA TYR A 381 -15.93 15.80 -16.40
C TYR A 381 -16.52 17.17 -15.98
N TYR A 382 -17.07 17.20 -14.77
CA TYR A 382 -17.57 18.42 -14.14
C TYR A 382 -17.18 18.43 -12.65
N ALA A 383 -17.15 19.64 -12.07
CA ALA A 383 -16.72 19.85 -10.70
C ALA A 383 -17.74 19.27 -9.71
N VAL A 384 -17.25 18.52 -8.73
CA VAL A 384 -18.06 17.99 -7.63
C VAL A 384 -17.29 18.16 -6.32
N ASN A 385 -17.96 18.68 -5.28
CA ASN A 385 -17.35 19.01 -3.99
C ASN A 385 -17.31 17.82 -3.03
N LYS A 386 -16.86 16.65 -3.50
CA LYS A 386 -16.74 15.43 -2.69
C LYS A 386 -15.34 14.84 -2.92
N TYR A 387 -14.49 14.91 -1.89
CA TYR A 387 -13.05 14.53 -1.84
C TYR A 387 -12.09 15.26 -2.80
N SER A 388 -12.51 15.65 -3.99
CA SER A 388 -11.65 16.32 -4.99
C SER A 388 -11.55 17.84 -4.82
N GLY A 389 -12.26 18.43 -3.86
CA GLY A 389 -12.27 19.87 -3.60
C GLY A 389 -12.76 20.72 -4.80
N GLY A 390 -13.57 20.13 -5.70
CA GLY A 390 -14.04 20.81 -6.91
C GLY A 390 -12.99 20.98 -8.01
N SER A 391 -11.87 20.24 -7.94
CA SER A 391 -10.76 20.35 -8.89
C SER A 391 -11.01 19.72 -10.27
N LEU A 392 -12.05 18.89 -10.42
CA LEU A 392 -12.39 18.27 -11.71
C LEU A 392 -13.16 19.24 -12.61
N HIS A 393 -12.83 19.26 -13.90
CA HIS A 393 -13.45 20.13 -14.89
C HIS A 393 -13.36 19.49 -16.29
N PRO A 394 -14.05 20.02 -17.32
CA PRO A 394 -14.07 19.40 -18.65
C PRO A 394 -12.70 19.22 -19.33
N LEU A 395 -11.68 19.94 -18.88
CA LEU A 395 -10.29 19.84 -19.36
C LEU A 395 -9.36 19.13 -18.36
N THR A 396 -9.90 18.45 -17.33
CA THR A 396 -9.08 17.63 -16.43
C THR A 396 -8.22 16.67 -17.25
N ALA A 397 -6.94 16.55 -16.89
CA ALA A 397 -5.88 15.80 -17.57
C ALA A 397 -5.44 16.35 -18.95
N TRP A 398 -6.10 17.38 -19.48
CA TRP A 398 -5.79 17.98 -20.79
C TRP A 398 -5.08 19.34 -20.67
N SER A 399 -4.07 19.55 -21.52
CA SER A 399 -3.32 20.81 -21.61
C SER A 399 -2.99 21.20 -23.04
N GLY A 400 -2.86 22.50 -23.31
CA GLY A 400 -2.50 23.03 -24.63
C GLY A 400 -1.00 22.95 -24.91
N ILE A 401 -0.63 22.67 -26.16
CA ILE A 401 0.74 22.68 -26.67
C ILE A 401 0.83 23.78 -27.74
N GLY A 402 1.81 24.67 -27.61
CA GLY A 402 2.00 25.78 -28.55
C GLY A 402 0.91 26.86 -28.48
N PRO A 403 0.81 27.73 -29.50
CA PRO A 403 -0.17 28.81 -29.56
C PRO A 403 -1.57 28.29 -29.92
N VAL A 404 -2.22 27.67 -28.94
CA VAL A 404 -3.53 27.03 -29.07
C VAL A 404 -4.50 27.59 -28.04
N THR A 405 -5.77 27.73 -28.42
CA THR A 405 -6.87 27.97 -27.48
C THR A 405 -7.71 26.70 -27.38
N LEU A 406 -7.90 26.23 -26.15
CA LEU A 406 -8.75 25.08 -25.84
C LEU A 406 -10.06 25.55 -25.25
N SER A 407 -11.16 25.05 -25.78
CA SER A 407 -12.48 25.24 -25.17
C SER A 407 -13.30 23.96 -25.30
N VAL A 408 -14.17 23.70 -24.33
CA VAL A 408 -15.13 22.60 -24.41
C VAL A 408 -16.46 23.15 -24.88
N LYS A 409 -17.07 22.45 -25.84
CA LYS A 409 -18.29 22.84 -26.55
C LYS A 409 -19.31 21.72 -26.47
N ASP A 410 -20.58 22.07 -26.62
CA ASP A 410 -21.71 21.14 -26.60
C ASP A 410 -22.66 21.31 -27.80
N GLU A 411 -22.36 22.23 -28.71
CA GLU A 411 -23.16 22.45 -29.91
C GLU A 411 -22.80 21.44 -31.02
N GLN A 412 -23.78 20.77 -31.62
CA GLN A 412 -23.55 19.72 -32.65
C GLN A 412 -22.60 18.60 -32.15
N PRO A 413 -22.95 17.94 -31.02
CA PRO A 413 -22.12 16.90 -30.42
C PRO A 413 -21.98 15.68 -31.33
N LEU A 414 -21.06 14.78 -30.98
CA LEU A 414 -20.92 13.49 -31.66
C LEU A 414 -22.23 12.69 -31.58
N ASN A 415 -22.89 12.71 -30.42
CA ASN A 415 -24.20 12.12 -30.18
C ASN A 415 -24.92 12.83 -29.02
N SER A 416 -26.16 12.43 -28.72
CA SER A 416 -26.98 13.08 -27.69
C SER A 416 -26.67 12.61 -26.25
N ASN A 417 -25.92 11.53 -26.08
CA ASN A 417 -25.66 10.90 -24.78
C ASN A 417 -24.38 11.44 -24.12
N ASN A 418 -23.41 11.84 -24.95
CA ASN A 418 -22.14 12.46 -24.59
C ASN A 418 -22.02 13.72 -25.45
N THR A 419 -22.32 14.86 -24.83
CA THR A 419 -22.55 16.12 -25.55
C THR A 419 -21.32 16.99 -25.62
N LYS A 420 -20.32 16.78 -24.77
CA LYS A 420 -19.14 17.63 -24.72
C LYS A 420 -18.05 17.12 -25.65
N TYR A 421 -17.33 18.07 -26.22
CA TYR A 421 -16.13 17.79 -27.02
C TYR A 421 -15.14 18.94 -26.94
N LEU A 422 -13.89 18.68 -27.30
CA LEU A 422 -12.84 19.69 -27.33
C LEU A 422 -12.84 20.45 -28.66
N GLU A 423 -13.00 21.77 -28.62
CA GLU A 423 -12.60 22.68 -29.70
C GLU A 423 -11.15 23.11 -29.45
N MET A 424 -10.29 22.77 -30.41
CA MET A 424 -8.91 23.21 -30.48
C MET A 424 -8.74 24.24 -31.61
N GLU A 425 -8.49 25.50 -31.24
CA GLU A 425 -8.26 26.60 -32.18
C GLU A 425 -6.77 26.94 -32.27
N ILE A 426 -6.20 26.78 -33.47
CA ILE A 426 -4.82 27.15 -33.79
C ILE A 426 -4.83 28.47 -34.56
N THR A 427 -4.24 29.50 -33.96
CA THR A 427 -4.28 30.87 -34.51
C THR A 427 -3.00 31.26 -35.26
N ALA A 428 -1.90 30.53 -35.03
CA ALA A 428 -0.61 30.78 -35.68
C ALA A 428 -0.29 29.66 -36.70
N PRO A 429 -0.45 29.91 -38.02
CA PRO A 429 -0.44 28.86 -39.04
C PRO A 429 0.89 28.10 -39.19
N ASP A 430 2.02 28.72 -38.84
CA ASP A 430 3.35 28.16 -39.07
C ASP A 430 4.01 27.54 -37.82
N THR A 431 3.25 27.44 -36.72
CA THR A 431 3.75 26.89 -35.44
C THR A 431 3.07 25.57 -35.11
N VAL A 432 3.83 24.63 -34.53
CA VAL A 432 3.26 23.39 -34.01
C VAL A 432 2.36 23.72 -32.83
N ALA A 433 1.10 23.32 -32.91
CA ALA A 433 0.10 23.52 -31.87
C ALA A 433 -0.75 22.25 -31.69
N GLY A 434 -1.29 22.04 -30.50
CA GLY A 434 -1.91 20.78 -30.16
C GLY A 434 -2.42 20.68 -28.73
N VAL A 435 -2.69 19.45 -28.30
CA VAL A 435 -3.14 19.09 -26.96
C VAL A 435 -2.33 17.93 -26.40
N ALA A 436 -2.22 17.85 -25.09
CA ALA A 436 -1.62 16.73 -24.38
C ALA A 436 -2.53 16.22 -23.27
N ASN A 437 -2.62 14.89 -23.13
CA ASN A 437 -3.30 14.20 -22.03
C ASN A 437 -2.29 13.52 -21.11
N SER A 438 -2.38 13.76 -19.80
CA SER A 438 -1.46 13.19 -18.80
C SER A 438 -1.74 11.73 -18.43
N GLY A 439 -2.86 11.16 -18.87
CA GLY A 439 -3.40 9.91 -18.37
C GLY A 439 -3.75 9.98 -16.89
N PHE A 440 -3.98 8.81 -16.29
CA PHE A 440 -4.20 8.66 -14.86
C PHE A 440 -2.84 8.70 -14.13
N ASP A 441 -2.39 9.88 -13.70
CA ASP A 441 -1.08 10.10 -13.05
C ASP A 441 0.13 9.65 -13.89
N GLY A 442 0.00 9.69 -15.22
CA GLY A 442 1.00 9.19 -16.16
C GLY A 442 0.51 7.98 -16.95
N ILE A 443 0.95 7.89 -18.20
CA ILE A 443 0.70 6.74 -19.07
C ILE A 443 1.89 5.79 -18.98
N ALA A 444 1.66 4.56 -18.53
CA ALA A 444 2.68 3.52 -18.57
C ALA A 444 2.80 2.94 -19.97
N ILE A 445 4.03 2.93 -20.49
CA ILE A 445 4.35 2.35 -21.79
C ILE A 445 5.55 1.41 -21.66
N LYS A 446 5.63 0.44 -22.57
CA LYS A 446 6.65 -0.61 -22.58
C LYS A 446 7.36 -0.62 -23.93
N GLU A 447 8.67 -0.74 -23.90
CA GLU A 447 9.50 -0.80 -25.10
C GLU A 447 9.07 -1.96 -26.00
N GLY A 448 8.90 -1.68 -27.28
CA GLY A 448 8.42 -2.62 -28.29
C GLY A 448 6.92 -2.91 -28.26
N ALA A 449 6.17 -2.44 -27.25
CA ALA A 449 4.73 -2.65 -27.18
C ALA A 449 3.96 -1.72 -28.14
N GLY A 450 2.89 -2.26 -28.71
CA GLY A 450 1.95 -1.53 -29.56
C GLY A 450 0.78 -0.94 -28.79
N TYR A 451 0.28 0.21 -29.24
CA TYR A 451 -0.85 0.92 -28.66
C TYR A 451 -1.83 1.34 -29.75
N ASP A 452 -3.09 1.01 -29.56
CA ASP A 452 -4.19 1.36 -30.45
C ASP A 452 -4.73 2.73 -30.04
N PHE A 453 -4.56 3.70 -30.92
CA PHE A 453 -5.06 5.06 -30.76
C PHE A 453 -6.30 5.27 -31.61
N SER A 454 -7.30 5.94 -31.05
CA SER A 454 -8.44 6.42 -31.82
C SER A 454 -9.00 7.74 -31.27
N PHE A 455 -9.70 8.48 -32.12
CA PHE A 455 -10.47 9.65 -31.74
C PHE A 455 -11.52 9.97 -32.80
N TRP A 456 -12.60 10.60 -32.39
CA TRP A 456 -13.58 11.18 -33.31
C TRP A 456 -13.20 12.64 -33.55
N ALA A 457 -13.17 13.06 -34.82
CA ALA A 457 -12.86 14.44 -35.15
C ALA A 457 -13.61 14.99 -36.36
N ARG A 458 -13.78 16.31 -36.36
CA ARG A 458 -14.19 17.13 -37.51
C ARG A 458 -13.41 18.44 -37.53
N ARG A 459 -13.31 19.12 -38.68
CA ARG A 459 -12.58 20.39 -38.82
C ARG A 459 -13.32 21.43 -39.65
N ASP A 460 -13.05 22.70 -39.35
CA ASP A 460 -13.55 23.87 -40.10
C ASP A 460 -12.43 24.66 -40.80
N GLY A 461 -11.15 24.34 -40.50
CA GLY A 461 -9.97 24.96 -41.12
C GLY A 461 -9.17 24.00 -42.01
N ASN A 462 -8.28 24.54 -42.83
CA ASN A 462 -7.34 23.75 -43.64
C ASN A 462 -5.99 23.69 -42.92
N PHE A 463 -5.64 22.51 -42.40
CA PHE A 463 -4.34 22.24 -41.79
C PHE A 463 -3.32 21.91 -42.88
N SER A 464 -2.12 22.48 -42.77
CA SER A 464 -1.06 22.30 -43.77
C SER A 464 -0.30 20.99 -43.59
N GLU A 465 -0.43 20.35 -42.43
CA GLU A 465 0.24 19.10 -42.08
C GLU A 465 -0.73 18.07 -41.46
N PRO A 466 -0.45 16.76 -41.56
CA PRO A 466 -1.15 15.73 -40.77
C PRO A 466 -1.05 15.98 -39.26
N PHE A 467 -1.98 15.40 -38.51
CA PHE A 467 -1.90 15.36 -37.04
C PHE A 467 -0.86 14.34 -36.62
N THR A 468 0.17 14.78 -35.90
CA THR A 468 1.15 13.91 -35.26
C THR A 468 0.63 13.49 -33.89
N ILE A 469 0.45 12.19 -33.71
CA ILE A 469 0.08 11.55 -32.44
C ILE A 469 1.36 10.99 -31.85
N SER A 470 1.68 11.32 -30.61
CA SER A 470 2.94 10.91 -29.98
C SER A 470 2.80 10.61 -28.50
N LEU A 471 3.62 9.66 -28.04
CA LEU A 471 3.87 9.39 -26.63
C LEU A 471 5.13 10.15 -26.24
N GLN A 472 5.04 10.99 -25.23
CA GLN A 472 6.14 11.86 -24.81
C GLN A 472 6.40 11.76 -23.31
N ASN A 473 7.57 12.20 -22.86
CA ASN A 473 7.79 12.49 -21.45
C ASN A 473 6.96 13.71 -20.99
N SER A 474 6.87 13.93 -19.68
CA SER A 474 5.99 14.93 -19.08
C SER A 474 6.21 16.37 -19.58
N ASN A 475 7.44 16.74 -19.95
CA ASN A 475 7.79 18.07 -20.47
C ASN A 475 7.85 18.17 -22.00
N GLY A 476 7.72 17.05 -22.72
CA GLY A 476 7.76 16.99 -24.18
C GLY A 476 9.16 16.99 -24.81
N SER A 477 10.23 16.86 -24.03
CA SER A 477 11.60 16.83 -24.55
C SER A 477 12.01 15.47 -25.15
N VAL A 478 11.24 14.40 -24.89
CA VAL A 478 11.50 13.05 -25.40
C VAL A 478 10.23 12.47 -25.99
N VAL A 479 10.33 11.93 -27.21
CA VAL A 479 9.26 11.20 -27.90
C VAL A 479 9.58 9.70 -27.86
N TYR A 480 8.69 8.92 -27.28
CA TYR A 480 8.81 7.47 -27.14
C TYR A 480 8.19 6.70 -28.31
N GLY A 481 7.22 7.29 -28.98
CA GLY A 481 6.58 6.69 -30.15
C GLY A 481 5.70 7.73 -30.82
N GLN A 482 5.58 7.69 -32.14
CA GLN A 482 4.71 8.61 -32.85
C GLN A 482 4.17 8.02 -34.15
N THR A 483 3.05 8.57 -34.59
CA THR A 483 2.39 8.25 -35.86
C THR A 483 1.67 9.47 -36.39
N GLN A 484 1.13 9.40 -37.60
CA GLN A 484 0.42 10.52 -38.23
C GLN A 484 -0.98 10.12 -38.71
N VAL A 485 -1.93 11.03 -38.53
CA VAL A 485 -3.33 10.89 -38.96
C VAL A 485 -3.74 12.12 -39.76
N THR A 486 -4.31 11.93 -40.95
CA THR A 486 -4.84 13.05 -41.75
C THR A 486 -6.34 13.21 -41.48
N VAL A 487 -6.71 14.28 -40.76
CA VAL A 487 -8.13 14.62 -40.50
C VAL A 487 -8.67 15.41 -41.69
N THR A 488 -9.55 14.81 -42.48
CA THR A 488 -10.03 15.40 -43.74
C THR A 488 -11.49 15.86 -43.67
N SER A 489 -12.30 15.24 -42.82
CA SER A 489 -13.75 15.43 -42.75
C SER A 489 -14.17 16.69 -41.98
N ASN A 490 -15.20 17.37 -42.46
CA ASN A 490 -15.93 18.41 -41.72
C ASN A 490 -17.13 17.86 -40.95
N GLN A 491 -17.39 16.55 -41.03
CA GLN A 491 -18.37 15.82 -40.23
C GLN A 491 -17.63 14.94 -39.22
N TRP A 492 -18.28 14.59 -38.11
CA TRP A 492 -17.71 13.66 -37.13
C TRP A 492 -17.30 12.35 -37.82
N THR A 493 -16.04 11.99 -37.69
CA THR A 493 -15.47 10.78 -38.29
C THR A 493 -14.45 10.19 -37.33
N LYS A 494 -14.50 8.87 -37.15
CA LYS A 494 -13.53 8.13 -36.34
C LYS A 494 -12.23 7.96 -37.11
N TYR A 495 -11.12 8.31 -36.49
CA TYR A 495 -9.78 8.06 -37.01
C TYR A 495 -9.03 7.14 -36.05
N THR A 496 -8.21 6.26 -36.61
CA THR A 496 -7.42 5.29 -35.85
C THR A 496 -5.97 5.33 -36.30
N ALA A 497 -5.06 5.00 -35.39
CA ALA A 497 -3.66 4.79 -35.69
C ALA A 497 -3.05 3.83 -34.67
N GLU A 498 -1.88 3.29 -35.00
CA GLU A 498 -1.10 2.47 -34.08
C GLU A 498 0.21 3.19 -33.74
N LEU A 499 0.60 3.11 -32.48
CA LEU A 499 1.90 3.57 -32.00
C LEU A 499 2.71 2.38 -31.49
N THR A 500 4.02 2.42 -31.67
CA THR A 500 4.95 1.51 -30.99
C THR A 500 5.88 2.33 -30.13
N SER A 501 6.01 1.98 -28.85
CA SER A 501 6.95 2.65 -27.96
C SER A 501 8.37 2.12 -28.14
N ASN A 502 9.36 3.00 -28.15
CA ASN A 502 10.79 2.69 -28.14
C ASN A 502 11.40 2.68 -26.72
N ALA A 503 10.57 2.85 -25.67
CA ALA A 503 11.02 2.91 -24.30
C ALA A 503 10.00 2.31 -23.32
N THR A 504 10.49 1.85 -22.17
CA THR A 504 9.66 1.48 -21.03
C THR A 504 9.69 2.60 -19.99
N VAL A 505 8.54 3.27 -19.78
CA VAL A 505 8.40 4.34 -18.79
C VAL A 505 7.01 4.30 -18.15
N SER A 506 6.90 4.71 -16.88
CA SER A 506 5.64 4.72 -16.13
C SER A 506 4.87 6.05 -16.18
N ASN A 507 5.49 7.10 -16.75
CA ASN A 507 5.01 8.48 -16.77
C ASN A 507 5.24 9.10 -18.16
N ALA A 508 4.56 8.54 -19.16
CA ALA A 508 4.40 9.21 -20.45
C ALA A 508 3.13 10.07 -20.47
N ARG A 509 2.97 10.87 -21.51
CA ARG A 509 1.75 11.59 -21.86
C ARG A 509 1.43 11.38 -23.35
N LEU A 510 0.16 11.42 -23.70
CA LEU A 510 -0.30 11.40 -25.08
C LEU A 510 -0.32 12.83 -25.61
N VAL A 511 0.21 13.08 -26.80
CA VAL A 511 0.28 14.41 -27.42
C VAL A 511 -0.22 14.35 -28.85
N ILE A 512 -1.12 15.25 -29.21
CA ILE A 512 -1.72 15.37 -30.54
C ILE A 512 -1.45 16.79 -31.06
N THR A 513 -0.65 16.92 -32.12
CA THR A 513 -0.22 18.23 -32.65
C THR A 513 -0.34 18.29 -34.17
N THR A 514 -0.48 19.49 -34.72
CA THR A 514 -0.47 19.74 -36.17
C THR A 514 0.10 21.15 -36.46
N LYS A 515 0.20 21.51 -37.75
CA LYS A 515 0.50 22.87 -38.23
C LYS A 515 -0.63 23.34 -39.16
N GLY A 516 -0.86 24.65 -39.17
CA GLY A 516 -1.93 25.31 -39.93
C GLY A 516 -2.84 26.13 -39.02
N ALA A 517 -3.60 27.07 -39.61
CA ALA A 517 -4.57 27.87 -38.88
C ALA A 517 -5.98 27.29 -39.07
N GLY A 518 -6.72 27.15 -37.97
CA GLY A 518 -8.06 26.62 -38.02
C GLY A 518 -8.54 25.98 -36.73
N LYS A 519 -9.78 25.49 -36.79
CA LYS A 519 -10.43 24.77 -35.70
C LYS A 519 -10.55 23.29 -36.02
N VAL A 520 -10.21 22.47 -35.04
CA VAL A 520 -10.51 21.03 -35.04
C VAL A 520 -11.27 20.71 -33.76
N TYR A 521 -12.23 19.81 -33.91
CA TYR A 521 -13.11 19.34 -32.87
C TYR A 521 -12.81 17.88 -32.63
N MET A 522 -12.60 17.49 -31.37
CA MET A 522 -12.14 16.16 -31.00
C MET A 522 -12.99 15.63 -29.83
N ASP A 523 -13.38 14.37 -29.91
CA ASP A 523 -14.13 13.66 -28.89
C ASP A 523 -13.68 12.19 -28.83
N MET A 524 -13.95 11.51 -27.72
CA MET A 524 -13.68 10.09 -27.50
C MET A 524 -12.24 9.70 -27.88
N VAL A 525 -11.27 10.46 -27.37
CA VAL A 525 -9.85 10.23 -27.60
C VAL A 525 -9.38 9.06 -26.74
N SER A 526 -8.97 7.96 -27.36
CA SER A 526 -8.67 6.71 -26.66
C SER A 526 -7.28 6.20 -27.02
N LEU A 527 -6.60 5.60 -26.04
CA LEU A 527 -5.34 4.91 -26.21
C LEU A 527 -5.36 3.63 -25.38
N PHE A 528 -5.35 2.48 -26.05
CA PHE A 528 -5.28 1.16 -25.41
C PHE A 528 -3.95 0.47 -25.68
N PRO A 529 -3.36 -0.25 -24.71
CA PRO A 529 -2.35 -1.25 -25.02
C PRO A 529 -2.95 -2.30 -25.96
N LYS A 530 -2.21 -2.74 -26.98
CA LYS A 530 -2.63 -3.86 -27.84
C LYS A 530 -2.76 -5.17 -27.05
N GLU A 531 -1.93 -5.33 -26.03
CA GLU A 531 -1.92 -6.51 -25.15
C GLU A 531 -2.84 -6.29 -23.95
N THR A 532 -4.15 -6.40 -24.17
CA THR A 532 -5.14 -6.50 -23.08
C THR A 532 -5.26 -7.95 -22.60
N TYR A 533 -5.89 -8.15 -21.44
CA TYR A 533 -6.20 -9.48 -20.95
C TYR A 533 -7.02 -10.27 -21.98
N LYS A 534 -6.56 -11.50 -22.31
CA LYS A 534 -7.08 -12.36 -23.39
C LYS A 534 -7.23 -11.65 -24.76
N ASN A 535 -6.50 -10.55 -24.98
CA ASN A 535 -6.60 -9.69 -26.17
C ASN A 535 -8.03 -9.19 -26.46
N ARG A 536 -8.85 -8.99 -25.41
CA ARG A 536 -10.20 -8.44 -25.57
C ARG A 536 -10.12 -6.96 -26.00
N PRO A 537 -10.77 -6.55 -27.10
CA PRO A 537 -10.89 -5.13 -27.43
C PRO A 537 -11.72 -4.44 -26.33
N ASN A 538 -11.38 -3.20 -25.98
CA ASN A 538 -12.01 -2.50 -24.85
C ASN A 538 -11.87 -3.27 -23.51
N GLY A 539 -10.87 -4.16 -23.40
CA GLY A 539 -10.75 -5.13 -22.33
C GLY A 539 -9.96 -4.66 -21.10
N MET A 540 -9.60 -5.64 -20.28
CA MET A 540 -8.95 -5.40 -18.99
C MET A 540 -7.44 -5.21 -19.10
N ARG A 541 -6.89 -4.45 -18.16
CA ARG A 541 -5.47 -4.37 -17.88
C ARG A 541 -4.98 -5.74 -17.42
N LYS A 542 -3.98 -6.27 -18.14
CA LYS A 542 -3.59 -7.68 -18.09
C LYS A 542 -3.12 -8.16 -16.71
N ASP A 543 -2.22 -7.42 -16.06
CA ASP A 543 -1.62 -7.79 -14.78
C ASP A 543 -2.63 -7.87 -13.63
N LEU A 544 -3.59 -6.94 -13.56
CA LEU A 544 -4.69 -6.98 -12.58
C LEU A 544 -5.66 -8.14 -12.85
N ALA A 545 -6.01 -8.37 -14.12
CA ALA A 545 -6.89 -9.46 -14.52
C ALA A 545 -6.27 -10.85 -14.25
N GLU A 546 -4.95 -11.01 -14.45
CA GLU A 546 -4.24 -12.26 -14.15
C GLU A 546 -4.22 -12.58 -12.64
N LEU A 547 -4.16 -11.56 -11.77
CA LEU A 547 -4.32 -11.79 -10.33
C LEU A 547 -5.75 -12.24 -9.98
N ILE A 548 -6.78 -11.68 -10.62
CA ILE A 548 -8.16 -12.16 -10.46
C ILE A 548 -8.28 -13.61 -10.95
N GLU A 549 -7.81 -13.93 -12.17
CA GLU A 549 -7.86 -15.30 -12.72
C GLU A 549 -7.13 -16.30 -11.81
N SER A 550 -5.97 -15.93 -11.26
CA SER A 550 -5.19 -16.83 -10.41
C SER A 550 -5.82 -17.10 -9.04
N TYR A 551 -6.75 -16.25 -8.59
CA TYR A 551 -7.58 -16.50 -7.42
C TYR A 551 -8.66 -17.55 -7.68
N LYS A 552 -9.05 -17.71 -8.96
CA LYS A 552 -10.14 -18.58 -9.43
C LYS A 552 -11.48 -18.31 -8.73
N PRO A 553 -11.97 -17.05 -8.75
CA PRO A 553 -13.23 -16.73 -8.10
C PRO A 553 -14.36 -17.52 -8.75
N LYS A 554 -15.25 -18.08 -7.93
CA LYS A 554 -16.43 -18.81 -8.40
C LYS A 554 -17.57 -17.88 -8.80
N MET A 555 -17.55 -16.65 -8.28
CA MET A 555 -18.49 -15.60 -8.64
C MET A 555 -17.80 -14.23 -8.61
N PHE A 556 -18.34 -13.28 -9.36
CA PHE A 556 -17.84 -11.91 -9.44
C PHE A 556 -18.99 -10.91 -9.23
N ARG A 557 -19.01 -10.23 -8.08
CA ARG A 557 -20.00 -9.21 -7.71
C ARG A 557 -19.63 -7.86 -8.31
N PHE A 558 -20.51 -7.28 -9.14
CA PHE A 558 -20.28 -6.00 -9.82
C PHE A 558 -21.61 -5.24 -10.06
N PRO A 559 -21.63 -3.95 -10.45
CA PRO A 559 -20.56 -2.98 -10.26
C PRO A 559 -20.39 -2.60 -8.78
N GLY A 560 -21.16 -3.24 -7.88
CA GLY A 560 -20.85 -3.48 -6.47
C GLY A 560 -20.82 -2.27 -5.54
N GLY A 561 -21.23 -2.47 -4.29
CA GLY A 561 -21.01 -1.51 -3.23
C GLY A 561 -21.86 -0.26 -3.38
N CYS A 562 -21.40 0.82 -2.76
CA CYS A 562 -22.16 2.06 -2.72
C CYS A 562 -22.28 2.74 -4.10
N VAL A 563 -21.41 2.42 -5.08
CA VAL A 563 -21.46 3.04 -6.43
C VAL A 563 -22.81 2.83 -7.12
N VAL A 564 -23.53 1.77 -6.77
CA VAL A 564 -24.86 1.44 -7.31
C VAL A 564 -25.88 2.55 -7.01
N HIS A 565 -25.79 3.20 -5.85
CA HIS A 565 -26.72 4.26 -5.46
C HIS A 565 -26.36 5.62 -6.04
N GLY A 566 -25.09 5.85 -6.37
CA GLY A 566 -24.56 7.19 -6.64
C GLY A 566 -24.67 8.11 -5.40
N ASP A 567 -24.69 9.43 -5.65
CA ASP A 567 -24.95 10.44 -4.60
C ASP A 567 -26.43 10.84 -4.51
N THR A 568 -27.20 10.64 -5.58
CA THR A 568 -28.64 10.90 -5.70
C THR A 568 -29.25 9.87 -6.64
N LEU A 569 -30.59 9.72 -6.68
CA LEU A 569 -31.23 8.77 -7.60
C LEU A 569 -30.96 9.10 -9.07
N ALA A 570 -30.70 10.37 -9.40
CA ALA A 570 -30.38 10.81 -10.75
C ALA A 570 -28.98 10.36 -11.21
N ASN A 571 -28.05 10.14 -10.28
CA ASN A 571 -26.67 9.72 -10.52
C ASN A 571 -26.43 8.24 -10.15
N GLY A 572 -27.45 7.51 -9.66
CA GLY A 572 -27.35 6.08 -9.43
C GLY A 572 -26.91 5.29 -10.67
N TYR A 573 -26.26 4.14 -10.45
CA TYR A 573 -25.69 3.37 -11.55
C TYR A 573 -26.78 2.77 -12.43
N ASN A 574 -26.83 3.19 -13.69
CA ASN A 574 -27.76 2.66 -14.69
C ASN A 574 -27.01 1.78 -15.69
N TRP A 575 -27.20 0.46 -15.61
CA TRP A 575 -26.50 -0.49 -16.46
C TRP A 575 -26.76 -0.29 -17.96
N LYS A 576 -27.94 0.22 -18.34
CA LYS A 576 -28.29 0.50 -19.74
C LYS A 576 -27.41 1.59 -20.37
N ASN A 577 -26.88 2.49 -19.54
CA ASN A 577 -25.93 3.53 -19.98
C ASN A 577 -24.52 2.99 -20.24
N SER A 578 -24.24 1.73 -19.85
CA SER A 578 -22.91 1.11 -19.92
C SER A 578 -22.76 0.10 -21.06
N ILE A 579 -23.79 -0.13 -21.87
CA ILE A 579 -23.76 -1.09 -22.98
C ILE A 579 -23.88 -0.37 -24.34
N GLY A 580 -23.52 -1.07 -25.42
CA GLY A 580 -23.47 -0.50 -26.77
C GLY A 580 -22.13 0.14 -27.09
N PRO A 581 -22.04 0.85 -28.24
CA PRO A 581 -20.83 1.55 -28.65
C PRO A 581 -20.32 2.47 -27.54
N VAL A 582 -19.02 2.42 -27.28
CA VAL A 582 -18.38 3.12 -26.15
C VAL A 582 -18.55 4.64 -26.25
N GLU A 583 -18.58 5.17 -27.47
CA GLU A 583 -18.83 6.58 -27.77
C GLU A 583 -20.28 7.05 -27.46
N GLU A 584 -21.23 6.13 -27.33
CA GLU A 584 -22.64 6.44 -27.01
C GLU A 584 -23.00 6.20 -25.54
N ARG A 585 -22.04 5.75 -24.72
CA ARG A 585 -22.25 5.51 -23.28
C ARG A 585 -22.31 6.84 -22.53
N VAL A 586 -23.15 6.90 -21.50
CA VAL A 586 -23.34 8.12 -20.69
C VAL A 586 -22.40 8.04 -19.48
N PRO A 587 -21.31 8.83 -19.43
CA PRO A 587 -20.42 8.83 -18.28
C PRO A 587 -21.14 9.33 -17.04
N ASN A 588 -20.61 8.97 -15.87
CA ASN A 588 -21.24 9.27 -14.60
C ASN A 588 -20.24 9.79 -13.58
N PHE A 589 -20.68 10.65 -12.67
CA PHE A 589 -19.88 10.98 -11.51
C PHE A 589 -19.81 9.77 -10.57
N ASN A 590 -18.60 9.45 -10.11
CA ASN A 590 -18.35 8.41 -9.14
C ASN A 590 -18.53 8.99 -7.73
N ARG A 591 -19.38 8.37 -6.89
CA ARG A 591 -19.59 8.81 -5.49
C ARG A 591 -18.29 8.92 -4.67
N TRP A 592 -17.25 8.19 -5.05
CA TRP A 592 -15.92 8.21 -4.44
C TRP A 592 -15.08 9.42 -4.86
N GLY A 593 -15.68 10.46 -5.46
CA GLY A 593 -15.07 11.77 -5.67
C GLY A 593 -14.31 11.91 -6.99
N TYR A 594 -14.56 11.03 -7.96
CA TYR A 594 -14.00 11.09 -9.32
C TYR A 594 -15.07 10.80 -10.38
N HIS A 595 -14.70 10.44 -11.61
CA HIS A 595 -15.61 10.20 -12.73
C HIS A 595 -15.43 8.81 -13.31
N GLN A 596 -16.53 8.22 -13.78
CA GLN A 596 -16.57 6.92 -14.45
C GLN A 596 -16.95 7.12 -15.90
N SER A 597 -16.14 6.61 -16.81
CA SER A 597 -16.38 6.66 -18.25
C SER A 597 -17.48 5.70 -18.69
N LEU A 598 -17.80 4.70 -17.85
CA LEU A 598 -18.58 3.50 -18.20
C LEU A 598 -18.01 2.73 -19.41
N GLY A 599 -16.73 2.94 -19.72
CA GLY A 599 -16.00 2.17 -20.72
C GLY A 599 -15.83 0.70 -20.33
N LEU A 600 -15.66 0.45 -19.02
CA LEU A 600 -15.89 -0.85 -18.40
C LEU A 600 -17.37 -0.91 -17.96
N GLY A 601 -18.20 -1.54 -18.79
CA GLY A 601 -19.63 -1.66 -18.58
C GLY A 601 -20.10 -3.11 -18.41
N PHE A 602 -21.42 -3.30 -18.37
CA PHE A 602 -22.01 -4.61 -18.09
C PHE A 602 -21.61 -5.69 -19.10
N PHE A 603 -21.48 -5.36 -20.39
CA PHE A 603 -20.98 -6.31 -21.38
C PHE A 603 -19.57 -6.79 -21.04
N GLU A 604 -18.66 -5.85 -20.73
CA GLU A 604 -17.28 -6.18 -20.39
C GLU A 604 -17.20 -6.98 -19.08
N TYR A 605 -18.03 -6.70 -18.07
CA TYR A 605 -18.10 -7.50 -16.85
C TYR A 605 -18.58 -8.94 -17.12
N PHE A 606 -19.64 -9.13 -17.91
CA PHE A 606 -20.12 -10.46 -18.27
C PHE A 606 -19.08 -11.25 -19.05
N GLN A 607 -18.47 -10.65 -20.07
CA GLN A 607 -17.40 -11.28 -20.84
C GLN A 607 -16.18 -11.62 -19.96
N PHE A 608 -15.85 -10.74 -19.01
CA PHE A 608 -14.76 -11.00 -18.09
C PHE A 608 -15.06 -12.16 -17.14
N CYS A 609 -16.30 -12.29 -16.67
CA CYS A 609 -16.75 -13.44 -15.88
C CYS A 609 -16.55 -14.76 -16.65
N GLU A 610 -16.93 -14.80 -17.94
CA GLU A 610 -16.65 -15.97 -18.79
C GLU A 610 -15.14 -16.24 -18.94
N ASP A 611 -14.34 -15.19 -19.18
CA ASP A 611 -12.90 -15.30 -19.39
C ASP A 611 -12.15 -15.88 -18.18
N ILE A 612 -12.61 -15.57 -16.95
CA ILE A 612 -12.04 -16.06 -15.70
C ILE A 612 -12.76 -17.30 -15.14
N GLY A 613 -13.84 -17.75 -15.78
CA GLY A 613 -14.65 -18.89 -15.33
C GLY A 613 -15.46 -18.65 -14.06
N ALA A 614 -15.93 -17.42 -13.84
CA ALA A 614 -16.76 -17.02 -12.70
C ALA A 614 -18.24 -16.83 -13.10
N GLU A 615 -19.15 -17.07 -12.16
CA GLU A 615 -20.56 -16.71 -12.33
C GLU A 615 -20.74 -15.18 -12.19
N PRO A 616 -21.42 -14.51 -13.13
CA PRO A 616 -21.69 -13.08 -13.00
C PRO A 616 -22.72 -12.81 -11.91
N PHE A 617 -22.47 -11.84 -11.04
CA PHE A 617 -23.40 -11.41 -10.00
C PHE A 617 -23.55 -9.87 -10.03
N PRO A 618 -24.45 -9.36 -10.90
CA PRO A 618 -24.78 -7.95 -10.96
C PRO A 618 -25.62 -7.49 -9.75
N ILE A 619 -25.34 -6.27 -9.29
CA ILE A 619 -26.10 -5.54 -8.26
C ILE A 619 -26.83 -4.37 -8.92
N LEU A 620 -28.13 -4.24 -8.68
CA LEU A 620 -28.98 -3.15 -9.18
C LEU A 620 -29.58 -2.32 -8.04
N PRO A 621 -29.86 -1.02 -8.26
CA PRO A 621 -30.48 -0.17 -7.25
C PRO A 621 -31.94 -0.57 -7.01
N ALA A 622 -32.41 -0.40 -5.77
CA ALA A 622 -33.77 -0.71 -5.35
C ALA A 622 -34.69 0.52 -5.24
N GLY A 623 -34.37 1.62 -5.94
CA GLY A 623 -35.12 2.88 -5.86
C GLY A 623 -34.97 3.63 -4.54
N VAL A 624 -33.85 3.44 -3.87
CA VAL A 624 -33.40 4.16 -2.65
C VAL A 624 -31.94 4.57 -2.85
N ASP A 625 -31.54 5.75 -2.38
CA ASP A 625 -30.13 6.17 -2.36
C ASP A 625 -29.40 5.73 -1.06
N CYS A 626 -28.08 5.93 -1.02
CA CYS A 626 -27.24 5.50 0.09
C CYS A 626 -27.47 6.35 1.37
N ARG A 627 -27.98 5.71 2.43
CA ARG A 627 -28.26 6.36 3.74
C ARG A 627 -27.03 6.53 4.66
N PHE A 628 -25.97 5.76 4.43
CA PHE A 628 -24.88 5.59 5.39
C PHE A 628 -23.89 6.78 5.42
N GLU A 629 -23.65 7.46 4.29
CA GLU A 629 -22.66 8.55 4.18
C GLU A 629 -23.25 9.89 3.71
N GLY A 630 -24.23 10.42 4.46
CA GLY A 630 -24.60 11.85 4.39
C GLY A 630 -25.22 12.35 3.08
N GLY A 631 -25.80 11.45 2.27
CA GLY A 631 -26.57 11.79 1.07
C GLY A 631 -27.93 12.47 1.35
N SER A 632 -28.63 12.84 0.27
CA SER A 632 -29.94 13.53 0.29
C SER A 632 -31.10 12.70 0.88
N TYR A 633 -30.92 11.39 1.04
CA TYR A 633 -31.96 10.42 1.34
C TYR A 633 -33.18 10.53 0.41
N GLU A 634 -32.93 10.31 -0.88
CA GLU A 634 -33.91 10.24 -1.94
C GLU A 634 -34.49 8.83 -2.10
N VAL A 635 -35.80 8.79 -2.33
CA VAL A 635 -36.55 7.55 -2.47
C VAL A 635 -37.47 7.68 -3.67
N ALA A 636 -37.37 6.74 -4.61
CA ALA A 636 -38.20 6.73 -5.81
C ALA A 636 -39.68 6.64 -5.44
N THR A 637 -40.53 7.43 -6.07
CA THR A 637 -41.98 7.35 -5.90
C THR A 637 -42.50 5.99 -6.37
N MET A 638 -43.70 5.60 -5.91
CA MET A 638 -44.29 4.33 -6.34
C MET A 638 -44.60 4.29 -7.85
N GLU A 639 -44.82 5.45 -8.49
CA GLU A 639 -44.98 5.56 -9.94
C GLU A 639 -43.66 5.32 -10.68
N GLU A 640 -42.53 5.71 -10.09
CA GLU A 640 -41.19 5.49 -10.64
C GLU A 640 -40.69 4.05 -10.45
N MET A 641 -41.27 3.28 -9.54
CA MET A 641 -40.82 1.90 -9.26
C MET A 641 -40.92 0.96 -10.47
N GLN A 642 -41.82 1.23 -11.42
CA GLN A 642 -41.90 0.44 -12.65
C GLN A 642 -40.57 0.45 -13.42
N LYS A 643 -39.85 1.58 -13.43
CA LYS A 643 -38.54 1.69 -14.08
C LYS A 643 -37.54 0.69 -13.50
N TYR A 644 -37.46 0.57 -12.18
CA TYR A 644 -36.52 -0.32 -11.50
C TYR A 644 -36.89 -1.80 -11.68
N ILE A 645 -38.19 -2.10 -11.76
CA ILE A 645 -38.70 -3.44 -12.10
C ILE A 645 -38.27 -3.79 -13.54
N ASP A 646 -38.51 -2.89 -14.50
CA ASP A 646 -38.15 -3.09 -15.90
C ASP A 646 -36.63 -3.24 -16.05
N ASP A 647 -35.83 -2.39 -15.40
CA ASP A 647 -34.37 -2.48 -15.43
C ASP A 647 -33.83 -3.84 -14.97
N ALA A 648 -34.45 -4.46 -13.97
CA ALA A 648 -34.07 -5.80 -13.50
C ALA A 648 -34.51 -6.91 -14.46
N LEU A 649 -35.74 -6.86 -14.98
CA LEU A 649 -36.25 -7.85 -15.94
C LEU A 649 -35.51 -7.77 -17.28
N ASP A 650 -35.15 -6.57 -17.70
CA ASP A 650 -34.40 -6.27 -18.92
C ASP A 650 -32.96 -6.75 -18.81
N LEU A 651 -32.32 -6.63 -17.64
CA LEU A 651 -30.97 -7.16 -17.43
C LEU A 651 -30.97 -8.69 -17.51
N ILE A 652 -31.95 -9.35 -16.90
CA ILE A 652 -32.08 -10.81 -16.99
C ILE A 652 -32.32 -11.23 -18.44
N GLU A 653 -33.14 -10.50 -19.20
CA GLU A 653 -33.35 -10.75 -20.63
C GLU A 653 -32.09 -10.47 -21.46
N TYR A 654 -31.33 -9.41 -21.15
CA TYR A 654 -30.05 -9.11 -21.78
C TYR A 654 -29.07 -10.26 -21.59
N ALA A 655 -29.00 -10.83 -20.39
CA ALA A 655 -28.08 -11.92 -20.08
C ALA A 655 -28.55 -13.28 -20.62
N ASN A 656 -29.85 -13.59 -20.49
CA ASN A 656 -30.37 -14.95 -20.70
C ASN A 656 -31.31 -15.10 -21.90
N GLY A 657 -31.85 -14.00 -22.43
CA GLY A 657 -32.81 -14.01 -23.52
C GLY A 657 -32.21 -14.46 -24.86
N PRO A 658 -33.05 -14.92 -25.81
CA PRO A 658 -32.61 -15.31 -27.13
C PRO A 658 -32.08 -14.09 -27.92
N ALA A 659 -31.18 -14.33 -28.87
CA ALA A 659 -30.50 -13.27 -29.62
C ALA A 659 -31.44 -12.36 -30.46
N ASP A 660 -32.69 -12.75 -30.67
CA ASP A 660 -33.72 -11.98 -31.39
C ASP A 660 -34.72 -11.27 -30.46
N SER A 661 -34.56 -11.40 -29.14
CA SER A 661 -35.32 -10.62 -28.15
C SER A 661 -34.85 -9.17 -28.10
N GLU A 662 -35.62 -8.28 -27.47
CA GLU A 662 -35.27 -6.86 -27.40
C GLU A 662 -33.88 -6.66 -26.79
N TRP A 663 -33.63 -7.25 -25.63
CA TRP A 663 -32.34 -7.10 -24.94
C TRP A 663 -31.29 -8.12 -25.38
N GLY A 664 -31.70 -9.34 -25.73
CA GLY A 664 -30.79 -10.34 -26.29
C GLY A 664 -30.17 -9.91 -27.62
N SER A 665 -30.89 -9.12 -28.43
CA SER A 665 -30.34 -8.53 -29.67
C SER A 665 -29.24 -7.50 -29.42
N LYS A 666 -29.30 -6.74 -28.31
CA LYS A 666 -28.22 -5.81 -27.94
C LYS A 666 -26.97 -6.56 -27.49
N ARG A 667 -27.12 -7.67 -26.77
CA ARG A 667 -26.02 -8.58 -26.41
C ARG A 667 -25.39 -9.18 -27.68
N ALA A 668 -26.22 -9.66 -28.61
CA ALA A 668 -25.78 -10.20 -29.89
C ALA A 668 -25.04 -9.16 -30.74
N ALA A 669 -25.55 -7.92 -30.80
CA ALA A 669 -24.92 -6.82 -31.52
C ALA A 669 -23.55 -6.40 -30.93
N ALA A 670 -23.34 -6.60 -29.62
CA ALA A 670 -22.04 -6.44 -28.96
C ALA A 670 -21.06 -7.60 -29.28
N GLY A 671 -21.48 -8.59 -30.07
CA GLY A 671 -20.65 -9.72 -30.49
C GLY A 671 -20.85 -11.01 -29.68
N HIS A 672 -21.87 -11.08 -28.82
CA HIS A 672 -22.14 -12.26 -27.99
C HIS A 672 -23.59 -12.76 -28.13
N PRO A 673 -23.91 -13.52 -29.20
CA PRO A 673 -25.27 -14.01 -29.42
C PRO A 673 -25.72 -15.05 -28.39
N GLU A 674 -24.80 -15.79 -27.78
CA GLU A 674 -25.12 -16.80 -26.78
C GLU A 674 -25.48 -16.16 -25.41
N PRO A 675 -26.38 -16.78 -24.62
CA PRO A 675 -26.66 -16.34 -23.25
C PRO A 675 -25.44 -16.43 -22.31
N PHE A 676 -25.33 -15.49 -21.37
CA PHE A 676 -24.32 -15.53 -20.29
C PHE A 676 -24.71 -16.45 -19.12
N ASN A 677 -25.94 -16.99 -19.11
CA ASN A 677 -26.45 -17.90 -18.08
C ASN A 677 -26.43 -17.31 -16.66
N LEU A 678 -26.94 -16.09 -16.51
CA LEU A 678 -27.10 -15.39 -15.23
C LEU A 678 -27.98 -16.20 -14.26
N LYS A 679 -27.50 -16.41 -13.04
CA LYS A 679 -28.20 -17.13 -11.95
C LYS A 679 -28.55 -16.26 -10.75
N TYR A 680 -27.74 -15.24 -10.48
CA TYR A 680 -27.81 -14.41 -9.28
C TYR A 680 -28.04 -12.96 -9.65
N ILE A 681 -28.87 -12.26 -8.89
CA ILE A 681 -29.00 -10.80 -8.99
C ILE A 681 -29.18 -10.21 -7.59
N GLY A 682 -28.42 -9.16 -7.28
CA GLY A 682 -28.58 -8.40 -6.04
C GLY A 682 -29.47 -7.19 -6.27
N ILE A 683 -30.44 -6.97 -5.39
CA ILE A 683 -31.34 -5.80 -5.45
C ILE A 683 -31.13 -4.96 -4.20
N GLY A 684 -30.54 -3.78 -4.39
CA GLY A 684 -30.02 -2.93 -3.32
C GLY A 684 -28.62 -3.34 -2.86
N ASN A 685 -27.98 -2.45 -2.11
CA ASN A 685 -26.69 -2.66 -1.47
C ASN A 685 -26.71 -1.97 -0.11
N GLU A 686 -26.38 -2.66 0.97
CA GLU A 686 -26.42 -2.06 2.33
C GLU A 686 -27.72 -1.33 2.68
N ASP A 687 -28.83 -1.63 2.01
CA ASP A 687 -30.10 -0.96 2.21
C ASP A 687 -30.88 -1.57 3.37
N TRP A 688 -31.64 -0.75 4.09
CA TRP A 688 -32.47 -1.17 5.23
C TRP A 688 -33.75 -0.34 5.37
N GLY A 689 -34.68 -0.85 6.17
CA GLY A 689 -35.91 -0.17 6.55
C GLY A 689 -37.05 -0.31 5.54
N ASN A 690 -38.23 0.16 5.94
CA ASN A 690 -39.49 -0.14 5.22
C ASN A 690 -39.54 0.40 3.79
N ASP A 691 -38.89 1.54 3.51
CA ASP A 691 -38.82 2.06 2.13
C ASP A 691 -38.06 1.14 1.19
N PHE A 692 -36.99 0.51 1.67
CA PHE A 692 -36.27 -0.50 0.91
C PHE A 692 -37.08 -1.79 0.83
N PHE A 693 -37.58 -2.30 1.96
CA PHE A 693 -38.31 -3.58 2.00
C PHE A 693 -39.52 -3.59 1.05
N THR A 694 -40.28 -2.51 1.00
CA THR A 694 -41.44 -2.39 0.10
C THR A 694 -41.01 -2.47 -1.37
N ARG A 695 -39.93 -1.78 -1.74
CA ARG A 695 -39.45 -1.69 -3.12
C ARG A 695 -38.74 -2.95 -3.58
N PHE A 696 -37.94 -3.54 -2.69
CA PHE A 696 -37.36 -4.86 -2.89
C PHE A 696 -38.45 -5.89 -3.17
N GLN A 697 -39.53 -5.93 -2.38
CA GLN A 697 -40.63 -6.88 -2.60
C GLN A 697 -41.22 -6.73 -4.01
N MET A 698 -41.47 -5.50 -4.47
CA MET A 698 -42.02 -5.25 -5.80
C MET A 698 -41.12 -5.79 -6.92
N ILE A 699 -39.81 -5.57 -6.82
CA ILE A 699 -38.84 -6.06 -7.80
C ILE A 699 -38.71 -7.59 -7.71
N ASN A 700 -38.58 -8.13 -6.50
CA ASN A 700 -38.48 -9.58 -6.26
C ASN A 700 -39.71 -10.33 -6.79
N ASP A 701 -40.92 -9.85 -6.52
CA ASP A 701 -42.16 -10.47 -7.00
C ASP A 701 -42.23 -10.50 -8.53
N ALA A 702 -41.83 -9.39 -9.18
CA ALA A 702 -41.78 -9.31 -10.64
C ALA A 702 -40.75 -10.27 -11.24
N ILE A 703 -39.55 -10.35 -10.65
CA ILE A 703 -38.51 -11.30 -11.06
C ILE A 703 -39.01 -12.73 -10.88
N LYS A 704 -39.52 -13.09 -9.69
CA LYS A 704 -40.00 -14.45 -9.41
C LYS A 704 -41.19 -14.86 -10.27
N ALA A 705 -42.02 -13.92 -10.70
CA ALA A 705 -43.11 -14.18 -11.62
C ALA A 705 -42.64 -14.50 -13.05
N LYS A 706 -41.59 -13.84 -13.55
CA LYS A 706 -41.09 -14.01 -14.94
C LYS A 706 -39.94 -15.02 -15.05
N TYR A 707 -39.07 -15.08 -14.04
CA TYR A 707 -37.83 -15.84 -13.98
C TYR A 707 -37.68 -16.53 -12.61
N PRO A 708 -38.52 -17.55 -12.30
CA PRO A 708 -38.56 -18.16 -10.96
C PRO A 708 -37.25 -18.80 -10.51
N ASP A 709 -36.40 -19.21 -11.45
CA ASP A 709 -35.11 -19.87 -11.18
C ASP A 709 -33.98 -18.90 -10.82
N ILE A 710 -34.16 -17.58 -11.03
CA ILE A 710 -33.18 -16.57 -10.63
C ILE A 710 -33.17 -16.46 -9.10
N GLN A 711 -31.98 -16.53 -8.50
CA GLN A 711 -31.78 -16.30 -7.07
C GLN A 711 -31.61 -14.81 -6.80
N VAL A 712 -32.53 -14.24 -6.04
CA VAL A 712 -32.53 -12.80 -5.71
C VAL A 712 -31.90 -12.62 -4.35
N VAL A 713 -30.86 -11.78 -4.29
CA VAL A 713 -30.09 -11.53 -3.06
C VAL A 713 -30.52 -10.22 -2.42
N PHE A 714 -30.84 -10.29 -1.13
CA PHE A 714 -31.42 -9.21 -0.32
C PHE A 714 -30.43 -8.63 0.68
N SER A 715 -30.33 -7.30 0.79
CA SER A 715 -29.45 -6.64 1.78
C SER A 715 -29.97 -6.71 3.21
N SER A 716 -29.12 -7.08 4.17
CA SER A 716 -29.39 -6.94 5.61
C SER A 716 -29.01 -5.58 6.21
N GLY A 717 -28.46 -4.66 5.40
CA GLY A 717 -27.93 -3.36 5.83
C GLY A 717 -26.41 -3.37 6.05
N PRO A 718 -25.80 -2.24 6.44
CA PRO A 718 -24.35 -2.04 6.46
C PRO A 718 -23.66 -2.59 7.73
N TYR A 719 -24.41 -3.20 8.65
CA TYR A 719 -23.93 -3.53 9.98
C TYR A 719 -23.87 -5.04 10.21
N ALA A 720 -22.84 -5.50 10.93
CA ALA A 720 -22.68 -6.90 11.35
C ALA A 720 -23.74 -7.39 12.35
N SER A 721 -24.44 -6.47 13.01
CA SER A 721 -25.44 -6.72 14.05
C SER A 721 -26.16 -5.41 14.40
N GLY A 722 -27.26 -5.49 15.15
CA GLY A 722 -28.00 -4.32 15.61
C GLY A 722 -29.44 -4.30 15.12
N THR A 723 -30.13 -3.19 15.34
CA THR A 723 -31.57 -3.06 15.07
C THR A 723 -31.90 -3.25 13.59
N GLU A 724 -31.13 -2.59 12.71
CA GLU A 724 -31.28 -2.61 11.26
C GLU A 724 -31.01 -4.00 10.70
N PHE A 725 -29.88 -4.59 11.08
CA PHE A 725 -29.50 -5.97 10.73
C PHE A 725 -30.56 -6.98 11.14
N ASN A 726 -31.04 -6.90 12.40
CA ASN A 726 -32.07 -7.79 12.91
C ASN A 726 -33.41 -7.60 12.17
N ALA A 727 -33.76 -6.36 11.81
CA ALA A 727 -34.97 -6.08 11.04
C ALA A 727 -34.89 -6.67 9.62
N GLY A 728 -33.76 -6.52 8.93
CA GLY A 728 -33.51 -7.12 7.61
C GLY A 728 -33.63 -8.64 7.65
N TRP A 729 -32.95 -9.29 8.60
CA TRP A 729 -33.05 -10.75 8.77
C TRP A 729 -34.45 -11.25 9.13
N ASN A 730 -35.17 -10.51 9.97
CA ASN A 730 -36.56 -10.86 10.30
C ASN A 730 -37.46 -10.74 9.07
N TYR A 731 -37.31 -9.68 8.27
CA TYR A 731 -38.03 -9.51 7.02
C TYR A 731 -37.72 -10.65 6.04
N ALA A 732 -36.45 -11.00 5.85
CA ALA A 732 -36.04 -12.08 4.95
C ALA A 732 -36.66 -13.44 5.34
N LYS A 733 -36.69 -13.76 6.64
CA LYS A 733 -37.31 -14.99 7.15
C LYS A 733 -38.83 -14.98 6.98
N GLN A 734 -39.49 -13.87 7.26
CA GLN A 734 -40.95 -13.76 7.14
C GLN A 734 -41.44 -13.89 5.69
N ASN A 735 -40.62 -13.45 4.73
CA ASN A 735 -40.95 -13.48 3.31
C ASN A 735 -40.28 -14.63 2.54
N ASN A 736 -39.62 -15.56 3.24
CA ASN A 736 -38.96 -16.73 2.65
C ASN A 736 -38.04 -16.38 1.46
N LEU A 737 -37.17 -15.38 1.66
CA LEU A 737 -36.22 -14.94 0.63
C LEU A 737 -35.11 -15.98 0.43
N ASP A 738 -34.49 -15.99 -0.75
CA ASP A 738 -33.48 -17.00 -1.12
C ASP A 738 -32.17 -16.81 -0.31
N ILE A 739 -31.60 -15.62 -0.39
CA ILE A 739 -30.25 -15.30 0.10
C ILE A 739 -30.23 -13.89 0.70
N VAL A 740 -29.56 -13.75 1.84
CA VAL A 740 -29.33 -12.48 2.55
C VAL A 740 -27.85 -12.10 2.48
N ASP A 741 -27.57 -10.88 2.04
CA ASP A 741 -26.26 -10.25 1.98
C ASP A 741 -25.90 -9.60 3.34
N GLU A 742 -24.80 -10.04 3.96
CA GLU A 742 -24.23 -9.49 5.19
C GLU A 742 -22.91 -8.77 4.92
N HIS A 743 -22.78 -7.56 5.46
CA HIS A 743 -21.58 -6.73 5.33
C HIS A 743 -20.95 -6.43 6.69
N TYR A 744 -19.62 -6.50 6.79
CA TYR A 744 -18.90 -6.04 7.97
C TYR A 744 -17.39 -5.79 7.78
N TYR A 745 -16.99 -4.56 8.06
CA TYR A 745 -15.60 -4.13 8.20
C TYR A 745 -15.26 -3.99 9.68
N GLN A 746 -14.53 -4.95 10.24
CA GLN A 746 -14.38 -5.09 11.70
C GLN A 746 -12.93 -5.35 12.11
N ASN A 747 -12.60 -5.14 13.39
CA ASN A 747 -11.26 -5.39 13.89
C ASN A 747 -10.97 -6.90 14.09
N ASP A 748 -9.71 -7.22 14.36
CA ASP A 748 -9.21 -8.56 14.64
C ASP A 748 -9.99 -9.31 15.73
N THR A 749 -10.34 -8.60 16.81
CA THR A 749 -11.09 -9.16 17.94
C THR A 749 -12.48 -9.62 17.53
N PHE A 750 -13.15 -8.89 16.65
CA PHE A 750 -14.45 -9.30 16.10
C PHE A 750 -14.32 -10.62 15.33
N PHE A 751 -13.39 -10.73 14.39
CA PHE A 751 -13.23 -11.93 13.56
C PHE A 751 -12.95 -13.17 14.41
N LEU A 752 -12.02 -13.07 15.37
CA LEU A 752 -11.71 -14.18 16.30
C LEU A 752 -12.89 -14.55 17.20
N SER A 753 -13.69 -13.58 17.62
CA SER A 753 -14.87 -13.82 18.46
C SER A 753 -16.07 -14.36 17.66
N ASN A 754 -16.06 -14.23 16.33
CA ASN A 754 -17.16 -14.59 15.44
C ASN A 754 -16.89 -15.81 14.56
N ILE A 755 -15.85 -16.61 14.84
CA ILE A 755 -15.56 -17.87 14.10
C ILE A 755 -16.75 -18.84 14.14
N ARG A 756 -17.64 -18.73 15.13
CA ARG A 756 -18.86 -19.53 15.25
C ARG A 756 -20.15 -18.82 14.82
N ARG A 757 -20.05 -17.64 14.21
CA ARG A 757 -21.21 -16.78 13.93
C ARG A 757 -22.36 -17.55 13.30
N TYR A 758 -22.05 -18.40 12.32
CA TYR A 758 -23.04 -19.14 11.54
C TYR A 758 -23.43 -20.50 12.14
N ASP A 759 -22.69 -21.00 13.15
CA ASP A 759 -22.96 -22.31 13.78
C ASP A 759 -24.40 -22.44 14.30
N SER A 760 -25.03 -21.34 14.72
CA SER A 760 -26.39 -21.31 15.29
C SER A 760 -27.47 -20.81 14.33
N TYR A 761 -27.13 -20.50 13.09
CA TYR A 761 -28.12 -20.02 12.12
C TYR A 761 -29.08 -21.16 11.74
N ASP A 762 -30.31 -20.79 11.36
CA ASP A 762 -31.33 -21.75 10.95
C ASP A 762 -31.03 -22.31 9.56
N ARG A 763 -30.86 -23.63 9.45
CA ARG A 763 -30.50 -24.30 8.19
C ARG A 763 -31.66 -24.36 7.19
N ASN A 764 -32.89 -24.16 7.66
CA ASN A 764 -34.11 -24.16 6.85
C ASN A 764 -34.54 -22.75 6.41
N GLY A 765 -33.86 -21.70 6.88
CA GLY A 765 -34.16 -20.31 6.52
C GLY A 765 -33.42 -19.84 5.25
N PRO A 766 -33.50 -18.53 4.95
CA PRO A 766 -32.69 -17.90 3.91
C PRO A 766 -31.21 -18.20 4.07
N LYS A 767 -30.52 -18.35 2.94
CA LYS A 767 -29.06 -18.59 2.92
C LYS A 767 -28.29 -17.28 3.06
N VAL A 768 -27.00 -17.37 3.30
CA VAL A 768 -26.12 -16.22 3.56
C VAL A 768 -25.17 -16.02 2.38
N PHE A 769 -25.09 -14.78 1.92
CA PHE A 769 -23.97 -14.24 1.19
C PHE A 769 -23.22 -13.28 2.11
N VAL A 770 -21.92 -13.46 2.31
CA VAL A 770 -21.09 -12.43 2.95
C VAL A 770 -20.51 -11.55 1.85
N GLY A 771 -21.27 -10.56 1.38
CA GLY A 771 -20.93 -9.78 0.19
C GLY A 771 -19.79 -8.80 0.39
N GLU A 772 -19.55 -8.35 1.62
CA GLU A 772 -18.41 -7.49 1.96
C GLU A 772 -17.90 -7.81 3.36
N TYR A 773 -16.62 -8.18 3.45
CA TYR A 773 -15.93 -8.26 4.73
C TYR A 773 -14.45 -7.98 4.60
N ALA A 774 -13.88 -7.42 5.67
CA ALA A 774 -12.43 -7.27 5.84
C ALA A 774 -12.07 -7.03 7.31
N CYS A 775 -10.91 -7.53 7.73
CA CYS A 775 -10.28 -7.14 8.99
C CYS A 775 -9.72 -5.72 8.84
N HIS A 776 -10.49 -4.73 9.29
CA HIS A 776 -10.24 -3.31 9.08
C HIS A 776 -9.61 -2.63 10.31
N GLY A 777 -8.70 -1.68 10.09
CA GLY A 777 -8.10 -0.83 11.13
C GLY A 777 -6.66 -1.18 11.56
N ASN A 778 -6.14 -2.36 11.19
CA ASN A 778 -4.76 -2.78 11.46
C ASN A 778 -3.89 -2.93 10.18
N GLY A 779 -4.42 -2.66 8.99
CA GLY A 779 -3.74 -2.79 7.69
C GLY A 779 -3.77 -4.20 7.10
N ASN A 780 -3.30 -4.36 5.85
CA ASN A 780 -3.14 -5.64 5.16
C ASN A 780 -1.79 -6.31 5.48
N ASP A 781 -1.59 -6.64 6.76
CA ASP A 781 -0.42 -7.36 7.26
C ASP A 781 -0.69 -8.88 7.36
N LEU A 782 0.37 -9.67 7.57
CA LEU A 782 0.21 -11.11 7.77
C LEU A 782 -0.75 -11.43 8.93
N TYR A 783 -0.70 -10.68 10.04
CA TYR A 783 -1.58 -10.92 11.19
C TYR A 783 -3.07 -10.86 10.82
N SER A 784 -3.48 -9.82 10.09
CA SER A 784 -4.86 -9.68 9.60
C SER A 784 -5.25 -10.86 8.70
N ALA A 785 -4.35 -11.30 7.81
CA ALA A 785 -4.57 -12.46 6.94
C ALA A 785 -4.75 -13.77 7.74
N LEU A 786 -3.99 -13.96 8.82
CA LEU A 786 -4.14 -15.12 9.70
C LEU A 786 -5.47 -15.07 10.47
N VAL A 787 -5.88 -13.90 10.96
CA VAL A 787 -7.15 -13.71 11.67
C VAL A 787 -8.34 -13.98 10.76
N GLU A 788 -8.32 -13.46 9.53
CA GLU A 788 -9.35 -13.73 8.52
C GLU A 788 -9.35 -15.21 8.13
N SER A 789 -8.18 -15.84 7.99
CA SER A 789 -8.10 -17.29 7.73
C SER A 789 -8.72 -18.12 8.85
N ALA A 790 -8.52 -17.73 10.11
CA ALA A 790 -9.17 -18.40 11.24
C ALA A 790 -10.70 -18.26 11.14
N TYR A 791 -11.19 -17.08 10.75
CA TYR A 791 -12.61 -16.85 10.47
C TYR A 791 -13.14 -17.69 9.31
N LEU A 792 -12.37 -17.82 8.22
CA LEU A 792 -12.74 -18.64 7.05
C LEU A 792 -12.92 -20.13 7.38
N THR A 793 -12.23 -20.65 8.41
CA THR A 793 -12.52 -22.03 8.89
C THR A 793 -13.97 -22.16 9.40
N GLY A 794 -14.52 -21.10 9.99
CA GLY A 794 -15.91 -21.00 10.41
C GLY A 794 -16.89 -20.86 9.26
N ILE A 795 -16.49 -20.15 8.20
CA ILE A 795 -17.23 -20.05 6.94
C ILE A 795 -17.38 -21.44 6.30
N GLU A 796 -16.28 -22.17 6.07
CA GLU A 796 -16.35 -23.50 5.44
C GLU A 796 -17.16 -24.51 6.27
N ARG A 797 -17.00 -24.49 7.60
CA ARG A 797 -17.77 -25.37 8.50
C ARG A 797 -19.29 -25.13 8.42
N ASN A 798 -19.72 -23.99 7.87
CA ASN A 798 -21.12 -23.61 7.71
C ASN A 798 -21.47 -23.32 6.23
N ALA A 799 -20.77 -23.96 5.28
CA ALA A 799 -20.98 -23.75 3.85
C ALA A 799 -22.32 -24.28 3.31
N ASP A 800 -23.13 -24.94 4.14
CA ASP A 800 -24.53 -25.32 3.88
C ASP A 800 -25.51 -24.14 4.03
N ILE A 801 -25.07 -23.09 4.72
CA ILE A 801 -25.83 -21.85 4.91
C ILE A 801 -25.12 -20.64 4.32
N VAL A 802 -23.79 -20.55 4.43
CA VAL A 802 -23.00 -19.52 3.74
C VAL A 802 -22.66 -20.03 2.35
N LEU A 803 -23.36 -19.52 1.33
CA LEU A 803 -23.20 -20.01 -0.04
C LEU A 803 -22.11 -19.28 -0.81
N MET A 804 -21.82 -18.05 -0.42
CA MET A 804 -20.93 -17.13 -1.13
C MET A 804 -20.27 -16.19 -0.12
N THR A 805 -19.06 -15.75 -0.44
CA THR A 805 -18.29 -14.73 0.28
C THR A 805 -17.48 -13.91 -0.71
N SER A 806 -17.32 -12.62 -0.42
CA SER A 806 -16.41 -11.74 -1.17
C SER A 806 -15.75 -10.73 -0.25
N TYR A 807 -14.42 -10.71 -0.30
CA TYR A 807 -13.61 -9.71 0.39
C TYR A 807 -13.77 -8.34 -0.28
N ALA A 808 -13.85 -7.26 0.51
CA ALA A 808 -13.94 -5.91 -0.03
C ALA A 808 -13.04 -4.90 0.72
N PRO A 809 -12.50 -3.86 0.04
CA PRO A 809 -12.48 -3.68 -1.42
C PRO A 809 -11.40 -4.56 -2.10
N LEU A 810 -11.51 -4.75 -3.42
CA LEU A 810 -10.54 -5.57 -4.17
C LEU A 810 -9.26 -4.81 -4.52
N PHE A 811 -9.39 -3.56 -4.95
CA PHE A 811 -8.30 -2.81 -5.58
C PHE A 811 -8.06 -1.46 -4.89
N ALA A 812 -6.78 -1.11 -4.76
CA ALA A 812 -6.33 0.22 -4.34
C ALA A 812 -5.22 0.76 -5.23
N ARG A 813 -5.48 1.90 -5.90
CA ARG A 813 -4.44 2.64 -6.59
C ARG A 813 -3.61 3.47 -5.61
N VAL A 814 -2.30 3.28 -5.63
CA VAL A 814 -1.36 4.00 -4.74
C VAL A 814 -1.48 5.52 -4.94
N GLY A 815 -1.66 6.24 -3.83
CA GLY A 815 -1.84 7.70 -3.83
C GLY A 815 -3.24 8.18 -4.21
N ARG A 816 -4.18 7.27 -4.50
CA ARG A 816 -5.54 7.57 -4.97
C ARG A 816 -6.60 6.74 -4.22
N THR A 817 -6.46 6.62 -2.90
CA THR A 817 -7.34 5.79 -2.05
C THR A 817 -8.37 6.62 -1.29
N GLN A 818 -9.64 6.21 -1.34
CA GLN A 818 -10.77 6.74 -0.59
C GLN A 818 -11.11 5.84 0.61
N TRP A 819 -10.93 4.55 0.44
CA TRP A 819 -10.94 3.54 1.51
C TRP A 819 -9.52 2.97 1.64
N THR A 820 -9.02 2.81 2.87
CA THR A 820 -7.65 2.34 3.12
C THR A 820 -7.62 1.28 4.20
N ASN A 821 -6.57 0.45 4.20
CA ASN A 821 -6.27 -0.56 5.23
C ASN A 821 -7.13 -1.83 5.15
N ALA A 822 -7.62 -2.19 3.96
CA ALA A 822 -8.25 -3.49 3.70
C ALA A 822 -7.99 -4.05 2.28
N ASP A 823 -7.66 -3.25 1.27
CA ASP A 823 -7.67 -3.67 -0.13
C ASP A 823 -6.77 -4.88 -0.47
N LEU A 824 -7.30 -5.86 -1.22
CA LEU A 824 -6.57 -7.10 -1.54
C LEU A 824 -5.39 -6.91 -2.49
N ILE A 825 -5.51 -6.00 -3.46
CA ILE A 825 -4.51 -5.81 -4.52
C ILE A 825 -4.23 -4.32 -4.69
N TRP A 826 -2.96 -3.96 -4.68
CA TRP A 826 -2.49 -2.59 -4.77
C TRP A 826 -1.71 -2.38 -6.06
N PHE A 827 -1.85 -1.21 -6.69
CA PHE A 827 -1.22 -0.95 -7.98
C PHE A 827 -0.89 0.53 -8.24
N ASP A 828 0.02 0.75 -9.17
CA ASP A 828 0.26 2.04 -9.83
C ASP A 828 0.07 1.89 -11.36
N SER A 829 0.45 2.88 -12.16
CA SER A 829 0.29 2.85 -13.63
C SER A 829 0.97 1.64 -14.30
N SER A 830 1.98 1.04 -13.69
CA SER A 830 2.87 0.04 -14.31
C SER A 830 3.16 -1.20 -13.46
N ARG A 831 2.86 -1.15 -12.16
CA ARG A 831 3.21 -2.19 -11.18
C ARG A 831 2.00 -2.54 -10.32
N VAL A 832 2.04 -3.74 -9.74
CA VAL A 832 1.00 -4.28 -8.88
C VAL A 832 1.61 -5.22 -7.83
N TYR A 833 0.99 -5.31 -6.65
CA TYR A 833 1.25 -6.36 -5.68
C TYR A 833 -0.03 -6.85 -5.01
N ALA A 834 -0.06 -8.13 -4.65
CA ALA A 834 -1.11 -8.74 -3.85
C ALA A 834 -0.75 -8.74 -2.36
N THR A 835 -1.73 -8.58 -1.48
CA THR A 835 -1.50 -8.56 -0.02
C THR A 835 -1.39 -9.97 0.58
N PRO A 836 -0.86 -10.12 1.81
CA PRO A 836 -0.96 -11.39 2.55
C PRO A 836 -2.41 -11.91 2.64
N ASN A 837 -3.39 -11.02 2.80
CA ASN A 837 -4.81 -11.36 2.81
C ASN A 837 -5.24 -11.99 1.48
N TYR A 838 -4.81 -11.44 0.34
CA TYR A 838 -5.08 -12.03 -0.97
C TYR A 838 -4.56 -13.47 -1.06
N TYR A 839 -3.31 -13.71 -0.62
CA TYR A 839 -2.73 -15.04 -0.66
C TYR A 839 -3.47 -16.02 0.26
N ALA A 840 -3.88 -15.58 1.46
CA ALA A 840 -4.71 -16.37 2.36
C ALA A 840 -6.06 -16.74 1.73
N GLN A 841 -6.79 -15.76 1.20
CA GLN A 841 -8.07 -15.97 0.52
C GLN A 841 -7.90 -16.93 -0.68
N LYS A 842 -6.87 -16.73 -1.51
CA LYS A 842 -6.52 -17.60 -2.64
C LYS A 842 -6.23 -19.03 -2.21
N MET A 843 -5.56 -19.23 -1.07
CA MET A 843 -5.29 -20.56 -0.53
C MET A 843 -6.57 -21.30 -0.15
N PHE A 844 -7.57 -20.61 0.40
CA PHE A 844 -8.87 -21.21 0.70
C PHE A 844 -9.67 -21.48 -0.58
N ALA A 845 -9.76 -20.50 -1.48
CA ALA A 845 -10.51 -20.59 -2.74
C ALA A 845 -10.00 -21.71 -3.67
N ASN A 846 -8.68 -21.84 -3.83
CA ASN A 846 -8.07 -22.85 -4.70
C ASN A 846 -8.05 -24.27 -4.10
N ASN A 847 -8.48 -24.44 -2.85
CA ASN A 847 -8.48 -25.72 -2.14
C ASN A 847 -9.84 -26.02 -1.51
N LEU A 848 -10.91 -25.75 -2.25
CA LEU A 848 -12.28 -26.08 -1.85
C LEU A 848 -12.61 -27.54 -2.21
N GLY A 849 -13.16 -28.29 -1.26
CA GLY A 849 -13.73 -29.62 -1.52
C GLY A 849 -15.25 -29.56 -1.70
N ASP A 850 -15.87 -30.73 -1.78
CA ASP A 850 -17.32 -30.91 -1.92
C ASP A 850 -18.05 -31.01 -0.57
N VAL A 851 -17.39 -31.58 0.44
CA VAL A 851 -17.99 -31.84 1.76
C VAL A 851 -17.02 -31.57 2.89
N ILE A 852 -17.54 -31.12 4.03
CA ILE A 852 -16.77 -30.97 5.26
C ILE A 852 -16.55 -32.33 5.92
N LEU A 853 -15.34 -32.59 6.40
CA LEU A 853 -15.02 -33.81 7.14
C LEU A 853 -15.02 -33.53 8.66
N PRO A 854 -15.80 -34.29 9.46
CA PRO A 854 -15.73 -34.20 10.91
C PRO A 854 -14.29 -34.37 11.40
N THR A 855 -13.81 -33.40 12.18
CA THR A 855 -12.42 -33.37 12.63
C THR A 855 -12.36 -33.08 14.13
N THR A 856 -11.58 -33.89 14.85
CA THR A 856 -11.32 -33.70 16.30
C THR A 856 -9.84 -33.49 16.53
N VAL A 857 -9.46 -32.41 17.22
CA VAL A 857 -8.08 -32.13 17.59
C VAL A 857 -7.91 -32.14 19.11
N THR A 858 -7.00 -32.96 19.62
CA THR A 858 -6.77 -33.15 21.05
C THR A 858 -5.33 -32.80 21.41
N HIS A 859 -5.15 -31.91 22.38
CA HIS A 859 -3.84 -31.56 22.93
C HIS A 859 -3.21 -32.75 23.64
N TYR A 860 -1.88 -32.84 23.68
CA TYR A 860 -1.16 -33.96 24.30
C TYR A 860 -1.51 -34.19 25.79
N THR A 861 -2.06 -33.19 26.48
CA THR A 861 -2.57 -33.30 27.86
C THR A 861 -3.94 -33.97 27.96
N GLY A 862 -4.54 -34.39 26.84
CA GLY A 862 -5.87 -35.00 26.77
C GLY A 862 -7.03 -34.00 26.60
N THR A 863 -6.75 -32.70 26.47
CA THR A 863 -7.78 -31.67 26.28
C THR A 863 -8.14 -31.54 24.80
N THR A 864 -9.39 -31.85 24.43
CA THR A 864 -9.89 -31.60 23.06
C THR A 864 -10.06 -30.10 22.83
N LEU A 865 -9.42 -29.58 21.77
CA LEU A 865 -9.63 -28.22 21.32
C LEU A 865 -11.01 -28.08 20.72
N ASN A 866 -11.69 -27.01 21.08
CA ASN A 866 -12.87 -26.57 20.34
C ASN A 866 -12.42 -25.82 19.07
N HIS A 867 -13.22 -25.83 18.00
CA HIS A 867 -12.80 -25.31 16.67
C HIS A 867 -12.66 -23.78 16.61
N TRP A 868 -12.79 -23.07 17.73
CA TRP A 868 -12.98 -21.62 17.76
C TRP A 868 -12.23 -20.92 18.91
N THR A 869 -11.57 -21.65 19.81
CA THR A 869 -10.63 -21.05 20.77
C THR A 869 -9.36 -21.89 20.82
N GLY A 870 -8.23 -21.24 20.59
CA GLY A 870 -6.93 -21.89 20.70
C GLY A 870 -5.87 -21.23 19.83
N PRO A 871 -4.62 -21.68 19.95
CA PRO A 871 -3.54 -21.20 19.08
C PRO A 871 -3.68 -21.71 17.63
N ILE A 872 -4.50 -22.75 17.41
CA ILE A 872 -4.73 -23.36 16.10
C ILE A 872 -6.23 -23.39 15.75
N TYR A 873 -6.54 -23.10 14.50
CA TYR A 873 -7.88 -23.16 13.90
C TYR A 873 -7.81 -24.05 12.67
N TYR A 874 -8.86 -24.82 12.41
CA TYR A 874 -8.78 -25.84 11.37
C TYR A 874 -10.13 -26.16 10.75
N VAL A 875 -10.07 -26.63 9.50
CA VAL A 875 -11.16 -27.28 8.79
C VAL A 875 -10.57 -28.34 7.86
N ALA A 876 -11.27 -29.45 7.68
CA ALA A 876 -10.92 -30.47 6.70
C ALA A 876 -12.11 -30.69 5.76
N ASN A 877 -11.83 -30.91 4.49
CA ASN A 877 -12.84 -31.19 3.49
C ASN A 877 -12.37 -32.32 2.54
N ARG A 878 -13.31 -32.84 1.76
CA ARG A 878 -13.07 -33.90 0.78
C ARG A 878 -13.47 -33.42 -0.59
N ASP A 879 -12.57 -33.59 -1.55
CA ASP A 879 -12.80 -33.39 -2.98
C ASP A 879 -13.14 -34.74 -3.60
N PHE A 880 -14.34 -34.91 -4.14
CA PHE A 880 -14.82 -36.13 -4.76
C PHE A 880 -14.35 -36.29 -6.21
N GLU A 881 -14.02 -35.20 -6.89
CA GLU A 881 -13.48 -35.26 -8.26
C GLU A 881 -12.08 -35.86 -8.23
N THR A 882 -11.23 -35.39 -7.30
CA THR A 882 -9.85 -35.89 -7.17
C THR A 882 -9.67 -36.97 -6.12
N GLY A 883 -10.66 -37.19 -5.25
CA GLY A 883 -10.56 -38.08 -4.09
C GLY A 883 -9.65 -37.55 -2.99
N ASP A 884 -9.26 -36.28 -3.00
CA ASP A 884 -8.31 -35.74 -2.02
C ASP A 884 -8.99 -35.40 -0.69
N VAL A 885 -8.22 -35.57 0.39
CA VAL A 885 -8.53 -34.95 1.68
C VAL A 885 -7.71 -33.67 1.79
N ILE A 886 -8.37 -32.56 2.05
CA ILE A 886 -7.74 -31.24 2.20
C ILE A 886 -7.87 -30.82 3.66
N ILE A 887 -6.75 -30.46 4.29
CA ILE A 887 -6.69 -30.01 5.68
C ILE A 887 -6.12 -28.60 5.71
N LYS A 888 -6.88 -27.66 6.25
CA LYS A 888 -6.47 -26.26 6.40
C LYS A 888 -6.25 -25.99 7.87
N VAL A 889 -5.06 -25.51 8.22
CA VAL A 889 -4.71 -25.16 9.61
C VAL A 889 -4.12 -23.75 9.65
N VAL A 890 -4.66 -22.94 10.54
CA VAL A 890 -4.15 -21.61 10.87
C VAL A 890 -3.47 -21.72 12.23
N ASN A 891 -2.17 -21.46 12.29
CA ASN A 891 -1.40 -21.36 13.52
C ASN A 891 -1.16 -19.89 13.86
N LEU A 892 -1.97 -19.36 14.78
CA LEU A 892 -1.83 -17.99 15.30
C LEU A 892 -0.82 -17.88 16.45
N SER A 893 -0.19 -19.00 16.86
CA SER A 893 0.85 -18.93 17.88
C SER A 893 2.19 -18.50 17.30
N GLY A 894 2.97 -17.80 18.14
CA GLY A 894 4.37 -17.46 17.87
C GLY A 894 5.33 -18.65 17.86
N ARG A 895 4.83 -19.89 17.83
CA ARG A 895 5.64 -21.11 17.82
C ARG A 895 5.10 -22.16 16.83
N PRO A 896 5.97 -23.01 16.25
CA PRO A 896 5.50 -24.13 15.44
C PRO A 896 4.61 -25.09 16.26
N GLN A 897 3.63 -25.71 15.61
CA GLN A 897 2.76 -26.73 16.23
C GLN A 897 2.89 -28.04 15.46
N THR A 898 3.32 -29.11 16.14
CA THR A 898 3.40 -30.45 15.55
C THR A 898 2.13 -31.21 15.83
N ILE A 899 1.44 -31.64 14.78
CA ILE A 899 0.16 -32.37 14.87
C ILE A 899 0.35 -33.77 14.29
N ASP A 900 -0.04 -34.78 15.07
CA ASP A 900 -0.20 -36.17 14.61
C ASP A 900 -1.56 -36.32 13.94
N ILE A 901 -1.57 -36.46 12.61
CA ILE A 901 -2.76 -36.43 11.76
C ILE A 901 -3.14 -37.86 11.40
N ASN A 902 -4.37 -38.24 11.74
CA ASN A 902 -4.98 -39.53 11.44
C ASN A 902 -6.17 -39.35 10.48
N ILE A 903 -6.06 -39.92 9.28
CA ILE A 903 -7.11 -39.93 8.25
C ILE A 903 -7.85 -41.27 8.33
N ASN A 904 -9.07 -41.23 8.86
CA ASN A 904 -9.91 -42.40 9.00
C ASN A 904 -10.90 -42.50 7.85
N GLY A 905 -11.33 -43.72 7.51
CA GLY A 905 -12.40 -43.94 6.54
C GLY A 905 -12.01 -43.98 5.07
N VAL A 906 -10.72 -43.80 4.77
CA VAL A 906 -10.12 -44.08 3.45
C VAL A 906 -9.31 -45.36 3.51
N ASP A 907 -9.10 -46.04 2.38
CA ASP A 907 -8.30 -47.27 2.33
C ASP A 907 -6.81 -46.99 2.10
N TYR A 908 -6.50 -45.90 1.41
CA TYR A 908 -5.15 -45.48 1.08
C TYR A 908 -5.01 -43.96 1.14
N VAL A 909 -3.85 -43.51 1.60
CA VAL A 909 -3.36 -42.13 1.52
C VAL A 909 -1.97 -42.21 0.90
N ALA A 910 -1.73 -41.44 -0.14
CA ALA A 910 -0.44 -41.42 -0.81
C ALA A 910 0.71 -41.09 0.16
N PRO A 911 1.93 -41.63 -0.05
CA PRO A 911 3.11 -41.32 0.76
C PRO A 911 3.67 -39.92 0.52
N GLN A 912 3.16 -39.24 -0.52
CA GLN A 912 3.41 -37.84 -0.84
C GLN A 912 2.12 -37.02 -0.74
N GLY A 913 2.25 -35.77 -0.31
CA GLY A 913 1.19 -34.77 -0.30
C GLY A 913 1.71 -33.40 -0.73
N ILE A 914 0.82 -32.41 -0.84
CA ILE A 914 1.19 -31.03 -1.16
C ILE A 914 0.86 -30.14 0.04
N ALA A 915 1.83 -29.35 0.50
CA ALA A 915 1.61 -28.28 1.46
C ALA A 915 1.71 -26.92 0.76
N THR A 916 0.68 -26.08 0.90
CA THR A 916 0.76 -24.66 0.54
C THR A 916 0.78 -23.83 1.82
N VAL A 917 1.82 -23.03 2.02
CA VAL A 917 2.13 -22.35 3.28
C VAL A 917 2.28 -20.86 3.07
N LEU A 918 1.57 -20.06 3.86
CA LEU A 918 1.79 -18.62 4.03
C LEU A 918 2.30 -18.40 5.46
N ALA A 919 3.54 -17.92 5.61
CA ALA A 919 4.15 -17.73 6.93
C ALA A 919 5.24 -16.65 6.88
N HIS A 920 5.44 -15.97 7.99
CA HIS A 920 6.56 -15.06 8.21
C HIS A 920 6.82 -14.88 9.72
N ASP A 921 8.08 -14.66 10.10
CA ASP A 921 8.47 -14.47 11.51
C ASP A 921 7.83 -13.22 12.13
N ASN A 922 7.81 -12.13 11.36
CA ASN A 922 7.14 -10.89 11.73
C ASN A 922 5.70 -10.88 11.21
N VAL A 923 4.70 -10.88 12.09
CA VAL A 923 3.27 -10.85 11.73
C VAL A 923 2.79 -9.48 11.23
N LYS A 924 3.55 -8.41 11.49
CA LYS A 924 3.23 -7.03 11.05
C LYS A 924 3.84 -6.67 9.70
N VAL A 925 4.24 -7.67 8.92
CA VAL A 925 4.79 -7.49 7.59
C VAL A 925 3.67 -7.41 6.55
N SER A 926 3.87 -6.57 5.54
CA SER A 926 3.01 -6.41 4.36
C SER A 926 3.87 -6.45 3.09
N ASN A 927 3.21 -6.65 1.95
CA ASN A 927 3.82 -6.49 0.64
C ASN A 927 3.77 -5.01 0.20
N THR A 928 4.68 -4.61 -0.68
CA THR A 928 4.75 -3.27 -1.26
C THR A 928 5.11 -3.36 -2.75
N LEU A 929 5.04 -2.25 -3.49
CA LEU A 929 5.46 -2.24 -4.91
C LEU A 929 6.95 -2.60 -5.10
N ASP A 930 7.80 -2.35 -4.10
CA ASP A 930 9.23 -2.65 -4.14
C ASP A 930 9.54 -4.08 -3.63
N GLN A 931 8.63 -4.66 -2.85
CA GLN A 931 8.71 -6.03 -2.34
C GLN A 931 7.34 -6.73 -2.50
N PRO A 932 6.92 -7.04 -3.75
CA PRO A 932 5.55 -7.48 -4.05
C PRO A 932 5.22 -8.88 -3.51
N GLU A 933 6.25 -9.67 -3.17
CA GLU A 933 6.14 -11.03 -2.65
C GLU A 933 6.92 -11.22 -1.33
N ASN A 934 7.06 -10.15 -0.53
CA ASN A 934 7.72 -10.23 0.78
C ASN A 934 7.09 -11.34 1.65
N VAL A 935 5.76 -11.43 1.60
CA VAL A 935 4.96 -12.51 2.15
C VAL A 935 3.95 -12.97 1.10
N ALA A 936 4.24 -14.13 0.51
CA ALA A 936 3.39 -14.83 -0.45
C ALA A 936 3.31 -16.32 -0.07
N SER A 937 2.26 -17.00 -0.55
CA SER A 937 2.11 -18.43 -0.30
C SER A 937 3.13 -19.23 -1.13
N LYS A 938 3.66 -20.30 -0.55
CA LYS A 938 4.63 -21.20 -1.19
C LYS A 938 4.11 -22.62 -1.16
N THR A 939 4.25 -23.34 -2.27
CA THR A 939 3.84 -24.74 -2.39
C THR A 939 5.07 -25.65 -2.34
N GLU A 940 5.01 -26.70 -1.54
CA GLU A 940 6.06 -27.72 -1.38
C GLU A 940 5.46 -29.12 -1.36
N VAL A 941 6.18 -30.10 -1.91
CA VAL A 941 5.85 -31.53 -1.78
C VAL A 941 6.29 -31.98 -0.39
N ILE A 942 5.41 -32.69 0.31
CA ILE A 942 5.69 -33.28 1.61
C ILE A 942 5.74 -34.80 1.49
N GLU A 943 6.75 -35.40 2.11
CA GLU A 943 7.02 -36.83 2.08
C GLU A 943 6.61 -37.50 3.38
N GLY A 944 6.43 -38.82 3.35
CA GLY A 944 6.12 -39.61 4.54
C GLY A 944 4.71 -39.37 5.06
N THR A 945 3.80 -38.94 4.20
CA THR A 945 2.37 -38.93 4.49
C THR A 945 1.82 -40.36 4.52
N GLY A 946 0.55 -40.50 4.90
CA GLY A 946 -0.11 -41.78 5.02
C GLY A 946 -1.38 -41.65 5.84
N LYS A 947 -1.96 -42.77 6.27
CA LYS A 947 -3.14 -42.72 7.14
C LYS A 947 -2.84 -42.04 8.48
N ASN A 948 -1.64 -42.23 9.01
CA ASN A 948 -1.19 -41.60 10.24
C ASN A 948 0.20 -41.00 10.00
N PHE A 949 0.37 -39.71 10.22
CA PHE A 949 1.64 -39.03 10.04
C PHE A 949 1.68 -37.74 10.87
N ALA A 950 2.88 -37.33 11.28
CA ALA A 950 3.05 -36.06 11.98
C ALA A 950 3.47 -34.95 11.00
N TYR A 951 2.88 -33.77 11.15
CA TYR A 951 3.26 -32.58 10.40
C TYR A 951 3.46 -31.38 11.33
N THR A 952 4.54 -30.62 11.11
CA THR A 952 4.85 -29.41 11.89
C THR A 952 4.39 -28.17 11.13
N PHE A 953 3.31 -27.56 11.60
CA PHE A 953 2.80 -26.29 11.11
C PHE A 953 3.66 -25.14 11.63
N LYS A 954 4.19 -24.30 10.73
CA LYS A 954 5.05 -23.16 11.09
C LYS A 954 4.31 -22.20 12.03
N LYS A 955 5.04 -21.45 12.86
CA LYS A 955 4.47 -20.33 13.63
C LYS A 955 3.87 -19.29 12.70
N ASN A 956 2.89 -18.54 13.19
CA ASN A 956 2.29 -17.41 12.47
C ASN A 956 1.97 -17.75 11.00
N SER A 957 1.25 -18.84 10.79
CA SER A 957 1.06 -19.40 9.46
C SER A 957 -0.35 -19.84 9.16
N VAL A 958 -0.67 -19.87 7.86
CA VAL A 958 -1.77 -20.64 7.30
C VAL A 958 -1.16 -21.71 6.42
N THR A 959 -1.59 -22.95 6.59
CA THR A 959 -1.13 -24.09 5.80
C THR A 959 -2.33 -24.87 5.27
N VAL A 960 -2.29 -25.20 3.99
CA VAL A 960 -3.21 -26.15 3.36
C VAL A 960 -2.45 -27.40 2.97
N LEU A 961 -2.82 -28.54 3.54
CA LEU A 961 -2.35 -29.86 3.12
C LEU A 961 -3.38 -30.45 2.16
N ARG A 962 -2.96 -30.89 0.99
CA ARG A 962 -3.77 -31.65 0.04
C ARG A 962 -3.18 -33.05 -0.09
N LEU A 963 -3.95 -34.04 0.35
CA LEU A 963 -3.53 -35.43 0.50
C LEU A 963 -4.34 -36.30 -0.46
N ALA A 964 -3.65 -37.05 -1.31
CA ALA A 964 -4.32 -37.88 -2.28
C ALA A 964 -4.81 -39.19 -1.66
N THR A 965 -6.13 -39.43 -1.67
CA THR A 965 -6.75 -40.60 -0.99
C THR A 965 -7.61 -41.44 -1.92
N THR A 966 -7.89 -42.69 -1.55
CA THR A 966 -8.81 -43.58 -2.31
C THR A 966 -9.66 -44.46 -1.40
N ASP A 967 -10.91 -44.70 -1.81
CA ASP A 967 -11.83 -45.69 -1.22
C ASP A 967 -11.63 -47.04 -1.93
N GLY A 968 -10.47 -47.65 -1.72
CA GLY A 968 -10.08 -48.95 -2.28
C GLY A 968 -8.57 -49.20 -2.18
N SER A 969 -8.12 -50.37 -2.63
CA SER A 969 -6.68 -50.64 -2.81
C SER A 969 -6.03 -49.57 -3.69
N GLU A 970 -4.75 -49.29 -3.45
CA GLU A 970 -3.93 -48.31 -4.20
C GLU A 970 -4.34 -48.23 -5.68
N ALA A 971 -4.87 -47.06 -6.07
CA ALA A 971 -5.28 -46.82 -7.44
C ALA A 971 -4.07 -46.92 -8.36
N LYS A 972 -4.26 -47.56 -9.52
CA LYS A 972 -3.18 -47.78 -10.48
C LYS A 972 -3.23 -46.71 -11.55
N ILE A 973 -2.08 -46.15 -11.87
CA ILE A 973 -1.94 -45.29 -13.04
C ILE A 973 -2.30 -46.11 -14.29
N VAL A 974 -3.27 -45.62 -15.07
CA VAL A 974 -3.69 -46.22 -16.34
C VAL A 974 -3.23 -45.40 -17.55
N GLU A 975 -3.00 -44.11 -17.36
CA GLU A 975 -2.59 -43.20 -18.42
C GLU A 975 -1.70 -42.10 -17.85
N ILE A 976 -0.67 -41.68 -18.60
CA ILE A 976 0.05 -40.44 -18.32
C ILE A 976 -0.33 -39.45 -19.42
N VAL A 977 -0.77 -38.25 -19.03
CA VAL A 977 -1.08 -37.18 -19.97
C VAL A 977 0.23 -36.67 -20.58
N PRO A 978 0.39 -36.71 -21.91
CA PRO A 978 1.60 -36.20 -22.56
C PRO A 978 1.77 -34.71 -22.28
N THR A 979 2.99 -34.30 -21.89
CA THR A 979 3.31 -32.90 -21.66
C THR A 979 3.91 -32.27 -22.92
N ASN A 980 3.60 -31.00 -23.21
CA ASN A 980 4.23 -30.28 -24.34
C ASN A 980 5.29 -29.31 -23.80
N VAL A 981 6.51 -29.35 -24.34
CA VAL A 981 7.63 -28.49 -23.95
C VAL A 981 8.17 -27.79 -25.19
N THR A 982 8.49 -26.50 -25.09
CA THR A 982 9.14 -25.76 -26.19
C THR A 982 10.55 -25.35 -25.76
N THR A 983 11.55 -25.58 -26.61
CA THR A 983 12.94 -25.14 -26.40
C THR A 983 13.47 -24.42 -27.64
N GLU A 984 14.57 -23.69 -27.49
CA GLU A 984 15.28 -23.08 -28.61
C GLU A 984 16.30 -24.07 -29.21
N ALA A 985 16.58 -23.96 -30.51
CA ALA A 985 17.60 -24.78 -31.16
C ALA A 985 18.96 -24.64 -30.46
N GLY A 986 19.61 -25.76 -30.17
CA GLY A 986 20.85 -25.87 -29.41
C GLY A 986 20.70 -25.77 -27.89
N ILE A 987 19.50 -25.50 -27.36
CA ILE A 987 19.21 -25.44 -25.92
C ILE A 987 18.48 -26.71 -25.49
N GLU A 988 19.04 -27.40 -24.50
CA GLU A 988 18.41 -28.60 -23.94
C GLU A 988 17.01 -28.26 -23.36
N PRO A 989 15.96 -29.00 -23.76
CA PRO A 989 14.61 -28.79 -23.22
C PRO A 989 14.57 -28.98 -21.71
N LYS A 990 14.02 -27.98 -21.00
CA LYS A 990 13.69 -28.13 -19.57
C LYS A 990 12.39 -28.89 -19.42
N LEU A 991 12.50 -30.15 -19.00
CA LEU A 991 11.35 -31.01 -18.76
C LEU A 991 10.78 -30.76 -17.35
N PRO A 992 9.45 -30.91 -17.14
CA PRO A 992 8.83 -30.71 -15.83
C PRO A 992 9.28 -31.79 -14.85
N THR A 993 9.30 -31.50 -13.56
CA THR A 993 9.63 -32.51 -12.54
C THR A 993 8.46 -33.44 -12.21
N THR A 994 7.24 -33.09 -12.63
CA THR A 994 6.02 -33.91 -12.47
C THR A 994 5.23 -34.00 -13.78
N VAL A 995 4.39 -35.02 -13.89
CA VAL A 995 3.43 -35.23 -15.00
C VAL A 995 2.04 -35.57 -14.45
N THR A 996 1.01 -35.23 -15.21
CA THR A 996 -0.36 -35.64 -14.84
C THR A 996 -0.57 -37.12 -15.14
N ALA A 997 -0.77 -37.93 -14.12
CA ALA A 997 -1.18 -39.33 -14.22
C ALA A 997 -2.68 -39.47 -14.02
N LYS A 998 -3.37 -40.20 -14.90
CA LYS A 998 -4.74 -40.66 -14.69
C LYS A 998 -4.73 -42.07 -14.13
N TYR A 999 -5.59 -42.30 -13.16
CA TYR A 999 -5.73 -43.54 -12.42
C TYR A 999 -6.95 -44.33 -12.89
N ASP A 1000 -6.96 -45.63 -12.62
CA ASP A 1000 -8.01 -46.58 -13.00
C ASP A 1000 -9.39 -46.23 -12.41
N ASN A 1001 -9.42 -45.51 -11.30
CA ASN A 1001 -10.62 -44.96 -10.70
C ASN A 1001 -11.06 -43.61 -11.29
N GLY A 1002 -10.40 -43.12 -12.34
CA GLY A 1002 -10.72 -41.87 -13.04
C GLY A 1002 -10.05 -40.61 -12.47
N ILE A 1003 -9.40 -40.71 -11.29
CA ILE A 1003 -8.70 -39.60 -10.63
C ILE A 1003 -7.46 -39.20 -11.45
N GLN A 1004 -7.12 -37.91 -11.46
CA GLN A 1004 -5.86 -37.41 -12.03
C GLN A 1004 -4.97 -36.80 -10.94
N ARG A 1005 -3.67 -37.10 -10.95
CA ARG A 1005 -2.68 -36.60 -9.96
C ARG A 1005 -1.40 -36.13 -10.64
N GLN A 1006 -0.63 -35.27 -9.97
CA GLN A 1006 0.72 -34.93 -10.40
C GLN A 1006 1.70 -35.94 -9.80
N GLU A 1007 2.43 -36.65 -10.65
CA GLU A 1007 3.40 -37.66 -10.24
C GLU A 1007 4.81 -37.24 -10.66
N SER A 1008 5.79 -37.41 -9.78
CA SER A 1008 7.19 -37.12 -10.08
C SER A 1008 7.69 -37.98 -11.24
N VAL A 1009 8.52 -37.41 -12.11
CA VAL A 1009 9.06 -38.10 -13.29
C VAL A 1009 10.56 -37.90 -13.41
N VAL A 1010 11.26 -38.99 -13.68
CA VAL A 1010 12.67 -38.99 -14.06
C VAL A 1010 12.74 -39.16 -15.57
N TRP A 1011 13.11 -38.10 -16.27
CA TRP A 1011 13.19 -38.12 -17.73
C TRP A 1011 14.46 -38.80 -18.26
N ASP A 1012 14.35 -39.47 -19.40
CA ASP A 1012 15.51 -39.99 -20.10
C ASP A 1012 16.37 -38.83 -20.62
N SER A 1013 17.69 -39.03 -20.67
CA SER A 1013 18.61 -38.03 -21.19
C SER A 1013 18.31 -37.72 -22.66
N ILE A 1014 18.30 -36.44 -23.02
CA ILE A 1014 18.00 -36.01 -24.39
C ILE A 1014 19.30 -35.95 -25.20
N ASP A 1015 19.35 -36.67 -26.33
CA ASP A 1015 20.46 -36.55 -27.28
C ASP A 1015 20.54 -35.12 -27.85
N PRO A 1016 21.69 -34.42 -27.71
CA PRO A 1016 21.87 -33.07 -28.23
C PRO A 1016 21.56 -32.85 -29.70
N SER A 1017 21.69 -33.90 -30.53
CA SER A 1017 21.33 -33.82 -31.96
C SER A 1017 19.85 -33.58 -32.20
N LYS A 1018 18.96 -34.00 -31.30
CA LYS A 1018 17.49 -33.86 -31.44
C LYS A 1018 16.99 -32.44 -31.27
N TYR A 1019 17.69 -31.63 -30.48
CA TYR A 1019 17.37 -30.22 -30.28
C TYR A 1019 18.35 -29.27 -30.97
N ALA A 1020 19.26 -29.77 -31.82
CA ALA A 1020 20.22 -28.94 -32.53
C ALA A 1020 19.59 -28.02 -33.59
N GLN A 1021 18.41 -28.37 -34.12
CA GLN A 1021 17.69 -27.63 -35.16
C GLN A 1021 16.18 -27.61 -34.85
N ALA A 1022 15.46 -26.65 -35.44
CA ALA A 1022 14.01 -26.56 -35.27
C ALA A 1022 13.29 -27.83 -35.76
N GLY A 1023 12.25 -28.23 -35.04
CA GLY A 1023 11.53 -29.48 -35.29
C GLY A 1023 10.75 -29.95 -34.07
N THR A 1024 10.17 -31.14 -34.15
CA THR A 1024 9.47 -31.77 -33.02
C THR A 1024 10.00 -33.17 -32.76
N PHE A 1025 10.05 -33.57 -31.49
CA PHE A 1025 10.39 -34.93 -31.08
C PHE A 1025 9.77 -35.26 -29.72
N THR A 1026 9.79 -36.52 -29.32
CA THR A 1026 9.35 -36.94 -27.99
C THR A 1026 10.51 -37.35 -27.09
N VAL A 1027 10.37 -37.07 -25.80
CA VAL A 1027 11.23 -37.57 -24.74
C VAL A 1027 10.39 -38.45 -23.84
N GLU A 1028 10.89 -39.64 -23.56
CA GLU A 1028 10.27 -40.53 -22.58
C GLU A 1028 10.85 -40.26 -21.20
N GLY A 1029 10.04 -40.47 -20.18
CA GLY A 1029 10.46 -40.46 -18.78
C GLY A 1029 9.84 -41.63 -18.05
N THR A 1030 10.32 -41.91 -16.85
CA THR A 1030 9.74 -42.93 -15.98
C THR A 1030 9.16 -42.24 -14.75
N VAL A 1031 7.88 -42.49 -14.46
CA VAL A 1031 7.24 -41.98 -13.25
C VAL A 1031 7.94 -42.61 -12.05
N GLU A 1032 8.42 -41.78 -11.14
CA GLU A 1032 9.28 -42.17 -10.03
C GLU A 1032 8.60 -43.21 -9.14
N GLY A 1033 9.34 -44.24 -8.73
CA GLY A 1033 8.79 -45.36 -7.96
C GLY A 1033 7.96 -46.38 -8.78
N THR A 1034 7.79 -46.18 -10.09
CA THR A 1034 7.02 -47.09 -10.97
C THR A 1034 7.82 -47.56 -12.19
N SER A 1035 7.23 -48.46 -13.00
CA SER A 1035 7.75 -48.81 -14.33
C SER A 1035 7.01 -48.08 -15.47
N ILE A 1036 6.15 -47.12 -15.14
CA ILE A 1036 5.23 -46.47 -16.09
C ILE A 1036 5.95 -45.34 -16.80
N LYS A 1037 5.74 -45.26 -18.12
CA LYS A 1037 6.38 -44.27 -18.99
C LYS A 1037 5.53 -43.01 -19.12
N ALA A 1038 6.20 -41.86 -19.02
CA ALA A 1038 5.68 -40.54 -19.33
C ALA A 1038 6.25 -40.07 -20.68
N VAL A 1039 5.53 -39.18 -21.36
CA VAL A 1039 5.95 -38.63 -22.66
C VAL A 1039 5.89 -37.11 -22.63
N ALA A 1040 7.00 -36.47 -23.03
CA ALA A 1040 7.06 -35.04 -23.31
C ALA A 1040 7.22 -34.82 -24.82
N ASN A 1041 6.29 -34.10 -25.44
CA ASN A 1041 6.38 -33.62 -26.82
C ASN A 1041 7.18 -32.32 -26.85
N ILE A 1042 8.38 -32.38 -27.41
CA ILE A 1042 9.29 -31.25 -27.52
C ILE A 1042 9.10 -30.55 -28.85
N THR A 1043 8.92 -29.23 -28.81
CA THR A 1043 8.99 -28.35 -29.98
C THR A 1043 10.25 -27.50 -29.90
N VAL A 1044 11.13 -27.65 -30.87
CA VAL A 1044 12.37 -26.87 -30.98
C VAL A 1044 12.09 -25.72 -31.94
N ILE A 1045 12.27 -24.49 -31.48
CA ILE A 1045 12.07 -23.27 -32.26
C ILE A 1045 13.41 -22.61 -32.59
N GLU A 1046 13.48 -21.93 -33.71
CA GLU A 1046 14.66 -21.18 -34.15
C GLU A 1046 14.32 -19.72 -34.39
N ILE A 1047 15.33 -18.87 -34.33
CA ILE A 1047 15.19 -17.44 -34.66
C ILE A 1047 15.16 -17.31 -36.18
N THR A 1048 14.09 -16.71 -36.70
CA THR A 1048 13.90 -16.48 -38.14
C THR A 1048 14.30 -15.08 -38.58
N SER A 1049 14.18 -14.08 -37.71
CA SER A 1049 14.58 -12.69 -37.99
C SER A 1049 14.76 -11.89 -36.69
N PHE A 1050 15.37 -10.70 -36.79
CA PHE A 1050 15.40 -9.72 -35.71
C PHE A 1050 14.67 -8.46 -36.15
N GLN A 1051 14.00 -7.79 -35.20
CA GLN A 1051 13.50 -6.44 -35.46
C GLN A 1051 14.69 -5.48 -35.64
N PRO A 1052 14.71 -4.65 -36.72
CA PRO A 1052 15.77 -3.67 -36.91
C PRO A 1052 15.78 -2.62 -35.79
N VAL A 1053 16.97 -2.28 -35.29
CA VAL A 1053 17.17 -1.21 -34.30
C VAL A 1053 17.54 0.08 -35.02
N SER A 1054 17.10 1.24 -34.54
CA SER A 1054 17.58 2.54 -35.04
C SER A 1054 18.32 3.30 -33.93
N VAL A 1055 19.55 3.74 -34.18
CA VAL A 1055 20.43 4.44 -33.23
C VAL A 1055 20.90 5.75 -33.82
N MET A 1056 20.86 6.82 -33.02
CA MET A 1056 21.42 8.12 -33.41
C MET A 1056 22.71 8.42 -32.65
N THR A 1057 23.72 8.97 -33.34
CA THR A 1057 24.97 9.44 -32.74
C THR A 1057 25.43 10.73 -33.38
N GLU A 1058 26.31 11.48 -32.72
CA GLU A 1058 26.87 12.70 -33.28
C GLU A 1058 28.14 12.44 -34.08
N VAL A 1059 28.46 13.36 -35.00
CA VAL A 1059 29.75 13.36 -35.70
C VAL A 1059 30.91 13.27 -34.71
N GLY A 1060 31.80 12.31 -34.94
CA GLY A 1060 32.97 12.02 -34.12
C GLY A 1060 32.69 11.19 -32.86
N LYS A 1061 31.43 10.93 -32.53
CA LYS A 1061 31.03 10.13 -31.36
C LYS A 1061 30.61 8.73 -31.79
N ALA A 1062 31.21 7.71 -31.16
CA ALA A 1062 30.82 6.33 -31.40
C ALA A 1062 29.34 6.11 -31.00
N PRO A 1063 28.50 5.51 -31.87
CA PRO A 1063 27.11 5.21 -31.55
C PRO A 1063 27.04 4.14 -30.45
N VAL A 1064 26.12 4.34 -29.51
CA VAL A 1064 25.85 3.39 -28.43
C VAL A 1064 24.76 2.44 -28.90
N LEU A 1065 25.12 1.20 -29.19
CA LEU A 1065 24.19 0.18 -29.65
C LEU A 1065 23.56 -0.55 -28.46
N PRO A 1066 22.29 -1.00 -28.54
CA PRO A 1066 21.64 -1.69 -27.44
C PRO A 1066 22.30 -3.02 -27.17
N THR A 1067 22.28 -3.49 -25.93
CA THR A 1067 22.85 -4.80 -25.59
C THR A 1067 21.94 -5.96 -25.98
N THR A 1068 20.68 -5.68 -26.36
CA THR A 1068 19.70 -6.68 -26.78
C THR A 1068 18.93 -6.28 -28.05
N VAL A 1069 18.37 -7.28 -28.74
CA VAL A 1069 17.45 -7.12 -29.89
C VAL A 1069 16.28 -8.10 -29.80
N MET A 1070 15.13 -7.72 -30.34
CA MET A 1070 13.95 -8.60 -30.39
C MET A 1070 14.09 -9.62 -31.52
N ALA A 1071 14.20 -10.90 -31.15
CA ALA A 1071 14.20 -12.04 -32.05
C ALA A 1071 12.76 -12.50 -32.35
N GLN A 1072 12.46 -12.76 -33.61
CA GLN A 1072 11.27 -13.48 -34.09
C GLN A 1072 11.59 -14.96 -34.19
N TYR A 1073 10.71 -15.82 -33.68
CA TYR A 1073 10.89 -17.27 -33.73
C TYR A 1073 10.01 -17.94 -34.78
N SER A 1074 10.37 -19.15 -35.19
CA SER A 1074 9.66 -19.95 -36.19
C SER A 1074 8.20 -20.30 -35.82
N ASN A 1075 7.84 -20.20 -34.54
CA ASN A 1075 6.45 -20.37 -34.06
C ASN A 1075 5.67 -19.04 -33.96
N GLY A 1076 6.23 -17.93 -34.45
CA GLY A 1076 5.63 -16.59 -34.39
C GLY A 1076 5.82 -15.86 -33.06
N SER A 1077 6.48 -16.46 -32.08
CA SER A 1077 6.77 -15.80 -30.80
C SER A 1077 7.95 -14.82 -30.89
N GLN A 1078 8.05 -13.88 -29.95
CA GLN A 1078 9.08 -12.83 -29.92
C GLN A 1078 9.81 -12.82 -28.57
N LYS A 1079 11.13 -12.64 -28.56
CA LYS A 1079 11.93 -12.57 -27.32
C LYS A 1079 13.17 -11.69 -27.49
N ALA A 1080 13.51 -10.90 -26.47
CA ALA A 1080 14.75 -10.14 -26.45
C ALA A 1080 15.98 -11.09 -26.33
N LYS A 1081 17.03 -10.80 -27.09
CA LYS A 1081 18.29 -11.56 -27.11
C LYS A 1081 19.48 -10.64 -27.03
N GLU A 1082 20.49 -11.04 -26.26
CA GLU A 1082 21.77 -10.33 -26.21
C GLU A 1082 22.45 -10.33 -27.58
N VAL A 1083 22.96 -9.17 -27.97
CA VAL A 1083 23.62 -8.96 -29.26
C VAL A 1083 25.01 -8.40 -29.04
N SER A 1084 25.97 -8.99 -29.73
CA SER A 1084 27.34 -8.48 -29.88
C SER A 1084 27.46 -7.84 -31.25
N TRP A 1085 27.50 -6.51 -31.26
CA TRP A 1085 27.63 -5.73 -32.48
C TRP A 1085 29.05 -5.74 -33.05
N GLU A 1086 29.15 -5.69 -34.37
CA GLU A 1086 30.44 -5.48 -35.03
C GLU A 1086 31.06 -4.15 -34.62
N ALA A 1087 32.39 -4.12 -34.52
CA ALA A 1087 33.12 -2.91 -34.23
C ALA A 1087 32.89 -1.88 -35.35
N ILE A 1088 32.54 -0.66 -34.94
CA ILE A 1088 32.21 0.41 -35.87
C ILE A 1088 33.48 1.20 -36.16
N ASP A 1089 33.89 1.23 -37.42
CA ASP A 1089 35.03 2.03 -37.87
C ASP A 1089 34.76 3.53 -37.59
N PRO A 1090 35.66 4.23 -36.88
CA PRO A 1090 35.52 5.65 -36.60
C PRO A 1090 35.28 6.55 -37.80
N SER A 1091 35.72 6.16 -39.00
CA SER A 1091 35.45 6.89 -40.24
C SER A 1091 33.96 6.92 -40.59
N LYS A 1092 33.16 5.91 -40.21
CA LYS A 1092 31.72 5.85 -40.52
C LYS A 1092 30.87 6.86 -39.76
N TYR A 1093 31.36 7.36 -38.63
CA TYR A 1093 30.72 8.43 -37.86
C TYR A 1093 31.53 9.71 -37.84
N ALA A 1094 32.54 9.86 -38.71
CA ALA A 1094 33.33 11.09 -38.83
C ALA A 1094 32.58 12.21 -39.59
N GLN A 1095 31.47 11.91 -40.25
CA GLN A 1095 30.61 12.85 -40.98
C GLN A 1095 29.15 12.45 -40.81
N ALA A 1096 28.23 13.40 -40.96
CA ALA A 1096 26.80 13.12 -40.90
C ALA A 1096 26.34 12.21 -42.05
N GLY A 1097 25.40 11.30 -41.77
CA GLY A 1097 24.95 10.31 -42.74
C GLY A 1097 24.32 9.09 -42.07
N THR A 1098 23.95 8.07 -42.84
CA THR A 1098 23.39 6.82 -42.32
C THR A 1098 24.23 5.61 -42.73
N PHE A 1099 24.32 4.61 -41.85
CA PHE A 1099 24.94 3.32 -42.16
C PHE A 1099 24.33 2.22 -41.30
N THR A 1100 24.55 0.96 -41.66
CA THR A 1100 24.10 -0.19 -40.85
C THR A 1100 25.27 -0.85 -40.14
N VAL A 1101 24.97 -1.45 -38.98
CA VAL A 1101 25.87 -2.30 -38.21
C VAL A 1101 25.18 -3.63 -38.00
N GLU A 1102 25.88 -4.71 -38.33
CA GLU A 1102 25.38 -6.05 -38.06
C GLU A 1102 25.74 -6.49 -36.64
N GLY A 1103 24.83 -7.23 -36.03
CA GLY A 1103 24.97 -7.80 -34.71
C GLY A 1103 24.94 -9.32 -34.77
N THR A 1104 25.87 -9.94 -34.05
CA THR A 1104 25.86 -11.39 -33.79
C THR A 1104 25.09 -11.68 -32.52
N VAL A 1105 24.15 -12.61 -32.59
CA VAL A 1105 23.39 -13.09 -31.43
C VAL A 1105 23.79 -14.53 -31.19
N GLN A 1106 24.11 -14.86 -29.93
CA GLN A 1106 24.54 -16.21 -29.57
C GLN A 1106 23.44 -17.22 -29.89
N GLY A 1107 23.79 -18.29 -30.59
CA GLY A 1107 22.88 -19.39 -30.91
C GLY A 1107 22.13 -19.28 -32.25
N THR A 1108 22.41 -18.26 -33.09
CA THR A 1108 21.85 -18.18 -34.45
C THR A 1108 22.84 -17.61 -35.45
N THR A 1109 22.68 -17.97 -36.73
CA THR A 1109 23.40 -17.36 -37.86
C THR A 1109 22.68 -16.12 -38.41
N VAL A 1110 21.43 -15.88 -37.99
CA VAL A 1110 20.68 -14.68 -38.37
C VAL A 1110 21.35 -13.47 -37.74
N LYS A 1111 21.56 -12.41 -38.53
CA LYS A 1111 22.20 -11.17 -38.07
C LYS A 1111 21.15 -10.18 -37.60
N ALA A 1112 21.40 -9.55 -36.46
CA ALA A 1112 20.68 -8.36 -36.05
C ALA A 1112 21.19 -7.16 -36.87
N VAL A 1113 20.33 -6.16 -37.11
CA VAL A 1113 20.72 -4.96 -37.87
C VAL A 1113 20.39 -3.71 -37.06
N ALA A 1114 21.38 -2.86 -36.85
CA ALA A 1114 21.21 -1.51 -36.32
C ALA A 1114 21.42 -0.49 -37.43
N ASN A 1115 20.41 0.34 -37.68
CA ASN A 1115 20.46 1.49 -38.56
C ASN A 1115 20.98 2.70 -37.77
N ILE A 1116 22.18 3.15 -38.10
CA ILE A 1116 22.84 4.26 -37.43
C ILE A 1116 22.63 5.54 -38.23
N THR A 1117 22.19 6.59 -37.55
CA THR A 1117 22.12 7.94 -38.10
C THR A 1117 23.11 8.83 -37.36
N VAL A 1118 24.09 9.34 -38.09
CA VAL A 1118 25.08 10.29 -37.60
C VAL A 1118 24.58 11.70 -37.86
N ILE A 1119 24.39 12.46 -36.79
CA ILE A 1119 23.86 13.82 -36.83
C ILE A 1119 24.96 14.83 -36.52
N GLU A 1120 24.87 16.01 -37.12
CA GLU A 1120 25.78 17.13 -36.85
C GLU A 1120 24.99 18.34 -36.37
N ILE A 1121 25.63 19.17 -35.54
CA ILE A 1121 25.03 20.41 -35.07
C ILE A 1121 25.04 21.41 -36.23
N THR A 1122 23.86 21.90 -36.61
CA THR A 1122 23.70 22.89 -37.67
C THR A 1122 23.41 24.29 -37.15
N ALA A 1123 22.87 24.41 -35.95
CA ALA A 1123 22.64 25.70 -35.31
C ALA A 1123 22.73 25.62 -33.79
N VAL A 1124 22.99 26.75 -33.15
CA VAL A 1124 22.95 26.92 -31.69
C VAL A 1124 21.92 28.00 -31.41
N GLN A 1125 20.97 27.73 -30.52
CA GLN A 1125 19.99 28.74 -30.15
C GLN A 1125 20.68 29.85 -29.34
N PRO A 1126 20.44 31.14 -29.67
CA PRO A 1126 20.99 32.25 -28.90
C PRO A 1126 20.46 32.25 -27.47
N VAL A 1127 21.33 32.49 -26.51
CA VAL A 1127 20.98 32.66 -25.09
C VAL A 1127 20.77 34.14 -24.82
N ASN A 1128 19.76 34.52 -24.04
CA ASN A 1128 19.60 35.90 -23.58
C ASN A 1128 19.93 35.96 -22.08
N VAL A 1129 20.88 36.80 -21.69
CA VAL A 1129 21.36 36.96 -20.32
C VAL A 1129 21.22 38.42 -19.90
N LYS A 1130 20.86 38.67 -18.64
CA LYS A 1130 20.78 40.04 -18.10
C LYS A 1130 21.67 40.16 -16.86
N THR A 1131 22.28 41.32 -16.67
CA THR A 1131 23.12 41.60 -15.50
C THR A 1131 22.98 43.05 -15.06
N ASP A 1132 23.13 43.30 -13.77
CA ASP A 1132 23.09 44.66 -13.23
C ASP A 1132 24.34 45.45 -13.60
N VAL A 1133 24.22 46.79 -13.61
CA VAL A 1133 25.35 47.69 -13.83
C VAL A 1133 26.42 47.46 -12.77
N GLY A 1134 27.62 47.08 -13.20
CA GLY A 1134 28.77 46.75 -12.35
C GLY A 1134 28.88 45.28 -11.95
N ALA A 1135 27.87 44.44 -12.24
CA ALA A 1135 27.89 43.01 -11.96
C ALA A 1135 28.26 42.20 -13.21
N ALA A 1136 29.18 41.24 -13.06
CA ALA A 1136 29.57 40.35 -14.16
C ALA A 1136 28.39 39.43 -14.55
N PRO A 1137 28.07 39.28 -15.86
CA PRO A 1137 26.99 38.42 -16.32
C PRO A 1137 27.24 36.94 -15.98
N LYS A 1138 26.23 36.27 -15.42
CA LYS A 1138 26.25 34.81 -15.21
C LYS A 1138 25.75 34.11 -16.47
N LEU A 1139 26.67 33.59 -17.28
CA LEU A 1139 26.35 32.83 -18.49
C LEU A 1139 26.10 31.35 -18.16
N PRO A 1140 25.16 30.67 -18.83
CA PRO A 1140 24.86 29.26 -18.54
C PRO A 1140 26.01 28.36 -18.97
N SER A 1141 26.25 27.25 -18.26
CA SER A 1141 27.29 26.28 -18.62
C SER A 1141 26.95 25.42 -19.85
N THR A 1142 25.72 25.49 -20.35
CA THR A 1142 25.25 24.75 -21.53
C THR A 1142 24.33 25.60 -22.43
N VAL A 1143 24.20 25.22 -23.70
CA VAL A 1143 23.30 25.81 -24.71
C VAL A 1143 22.50 24.75 -25.46
N THR A 1144 21.34 25.14 -25.99
CA THR A 1144 20.55 24.30 -26.90
C THR A 1144 21.15 24.32 -28.30
N VAL A 1145 21.37 23.14 -28.86
CA VAL A 1145 21.88 22.92 -30.21
C VAL A 1145 20.80 22.25 -31.07
N VAL A 1146 20.75 22.61 -32.34
CA VAL A 1146 19.86 22.01 -33.34
C VAL A 1146 20.71 21.19 -34.29
N TYR A 1147 20.31 19.95 -34.53
CA TYR A 1147 20.99 19.03 -35.42
C TYR A 1147 20.43 19.09 -36.85
N ASN A 1148 21.21 18.62 -37.83
CA ASN A 1148 20.84 18.62 -39.25
C ASN A 1148 19.56 17.85 -39.61
N ASN A 1149 19.14 16.90 -38.77
CA ASN A 1149 17.86 16.19 -38.90
C ASN A 1149 16.68 16.94 -38.26
N GLY A 1150 16.90 18.12 -37.71
CA GLY A 1150 15.89 18.96 -37.06
C GLY A 1150 15.64 18.67 -35.59
N SER A 1151 16.31 17.69 -34.96
CA SER A 1151 16.17 17.44 -33.52
C SER A 1151 16.99 18.43 -32.69
N GLU A 1152 16.61 18.63 -31.42
CA GLU A 1152 17.33 19.52 -30.49
C GLU A 1152 18.09 18.72 -29.42
N GLY A 1153 19.15 19.29 -28.86
CA GLY A 1153 19.89 18.74 -27.72
C GLY A 1153 20.62 19.81 -26.92
N THR A 1154 21.29 19.42 -25.84
CA THR A 1154 22.01 20.36 -24.96
C THR A 1154 23.51 20.08 -24.99
N LYS A 1155 24.34 21.11 -25.13
CA LYS A 1155 25.81 21.00 -25.14
C LYS A 1155 26.47 21.99 -24.21
N ALA A 1156 27.58 21.59 -23.60
CA ALA A 1156 28.39 22.52 -22.81
C ALA A 1156 28.95 23.64 -23.69
N VAL A 1157 29.14 24.81 -23.09
CA VAL A 1157 29.68 25.98 -23.77
C VAL A 1157 30.75 26.61 -22.89
N VAL A 1158 31.87 26.96 -23.51
CA VAL A 1158 32.91 27.76 -22.88
C VAL A 1158 32.79 29.17 -23.41
N TRP A 1159 32.34 30.10 -22.57
CA TRP A 1159 32.16 31.50 -22.95
C TRP A 1159 33.48 32.27 -22.96
N ASP A 1160 33.61 33.19 -23.91
CA ASP A 1160 34.75 34.10 -23.97
C ASP A 1160 34.73 35.05 -22.75
N ALA A 1161 35.93 35.50 -22.35
CA ALA A 1161 36.06 36.40 -21.21
C ALA A 1161 35.34 37.74 -21.47
N ILE A 1162 34.55 38.18 -20.49
CA ILE A 1162 33.74 39.39 -20.60
C ILE A 1162 34.56 40.58 -20.06
N ASP A 1163 34.79 41.59 -20.90
CA ASP A 1163 35.46 42.82 -20.48
C ASP A 1163 34.62 43.58 -19.43
N PRO A 1164 35.16 43.88 -18.23
CA PRO A 1164 34.44 44.60 -17.19
C PRO A 1164 33.86 45.95 -17.57
N SER A 1165 34.43 46.62 -18.57
CA SER A 1165 33.91 47.90 -19.07
C SER A 1165 32.56 47.77 -19.77
N LEU A 1166 32.25 46.61 -20.35
CA LEU A 1166 31.01 46.36 -21.09
C LEU A 1166 29.79 46.30 -20.18
N TYR A 1167 29.97 45.93 -18.91
CA TYR A 1167 28.90 45.92 -17.91
C TYR A 1167 29.01 47.02 -16.85
N ALA A 1168 29.94 47.97 -17.01
CA ALA A 1168 30.10 49.10 -16.09
C ALA A 1168 29.02 50.20 -16.27
N LYS A 1169 28.24 50.14 -17.35
CA LYS A 1169 27.16 51.09 -17.69
C LYS A 1169 26.01 50.38 -18.41
N ASP A 1170 24.82 50.97 -18.36
CA ASP A 1170 23.61 50.50 -19.04
C ASP A 1170 23.82 50.34 -20.57
N GLY A 1171 23.31 49.26 -21.16
CA GLY A 1171 23.49 48.91 -22.58
C GLY A 1171 23.17 47.45 -22.93
N THR A 1172 23.38 47.06 -24.19
CA THR A 1172 23.35 45.64 -24.61
C THR A 1172 24.63 45.29 -25.33
N PHE A 1173 25.14 44.08 -25.13
CA PHE A 1173 26.29 43.55 -25.84
C PHE A 1173 26.15 42.04 -26.05
N LYS A 1174 27.00 41.43 -26.87
CA LYS A 1174 27.00 39.99 -27.11
C LYS A 1174 28.26 39.37 -26.54
N VAL A 1175 28.14 38.21 -25.91
CA VAL A 1175 29.25 37.34 -25.55
C VAL A 1175 29.18 36.12 -26.44
N GLU A 1176 30.28 35.84 -27.13
CA GLU A 1176 30.41 34.59 -27.85
C GLU A 1176 30.95 33.52 -26.92
N GLY A 1177 30.54 32.28 -27.17
CA GLY A 1177 31.07 31.11 -26.51
C GLY A 1177 31.31 30.03 -27.54
N THR A 1178 32.19 29.10 -27.24
CA THR A 1178 32.47 27.97 -28.11
C THR A 1178 31.77 26.74 -27.54
N VAL A 1179 30.90 26.12 -28.34
CA VAL A 1179 30.22 24.87 -27.95
C VAL A 1179 31.25 23.75 -27.88
N GLU A 1180 31.30 23.06 -26.75
CA GLU A 1180 32.31 22.04 -26.44
C GLU A 1180 32.40 20.99 -27.55
N GLY A 1181 33.62 20.71 -28.00
CA GLY A 1181 33.90 19.73 -29.06
C GLY A 1181 33.62 20.20 -30.48
N THR A 1182 33.25 21.46 -30.70
CA THR A 1182 32.97 22.02 -32.03
C THR A 1182 33.63 23.40 -32.23
N ASN A 1183 33.67 23.87 -33.48
CA ASN A 1183 34.02 25.27 -33.79
C ASN A 1183 32.79 26.19 -33.84
N ILE A 1184 31.61 25.69 -33.48
CA ILE A 1184 30.35 26.42 -33.59
C ILE A 1184 30.25 27.40 -32.42
N LYS A 1185 29.96 28.66 -32.75
CA LYS A 1185 29.81 29.72 -31.76
C LYS A 1185 28.39 29.74 -31.20
N ALA A 1186 28.30 29.68 -29.88
CA ALA A 1186 27.13 30.09 -29.13
C ALA A 1186 27.16 31.61 -28.95
N VAL A 1187 25.99 32.24 -28.93
CA VAL A 1187 25.88 33.69 -28.70
C VAL A 1187 24.97 33.92 -27.51
N ALA A 1188 25.49 34.61 -26.50
CA ALA A 1188 24.73 35.17 -25.41
C ALA A 1188 24.48 36.66 -25.68
N ASN A 1189 23.24 37.06 -25.89
CA ASN A 1189 22.87 38.47 -25.90
C ASN A 1189 22.74 38.95 -24.46
N VAL A 1190 23.68 39.77 -24.00
CA VAL A 1190 23.76 40.31 -22.64
C VAL A 1190 23.14 41.71 -22.61
N THR A 1191 22.12 41.91 -21.79
CA THR A 1191 21.62 43.25 -21.45
C THR A 1191 22.18 43.68 -20.09
N VAL A 1192 22.89 44.80 -20.09
CA VAL A 1192 23.41 45.46 -18.90
C VAL A 1192 22.49 46.61 -18.56
N GLY A 1193 22.05 46.62 -17.32
CA GLY A 1193 21.03 47.56 -16.91
C GLY A 1193 20.14 46.89 -15.90
N LYS A 1194 19.35 47.69 -15.18
CA LYS A 1194 18.35 47.11 -14.28
C LYS A 1194 17.47 46.20 -15.15
N ALA A 1195 17.59 44.90 -14.93
CA ALA A 1195 16.88 43.93 -15.73
C ALA A 1195 15.37 44.23 -15.66
N PRO A 1196 14.63 44.29 -16.78
CA PRO A 1196 13.25 43.86 -16.75
C PRO A 1196 13.28 42.37 -16.42
N GLY A 1197 12.77 42.00 -15.25
CA GLY A 1197 12.85 40.65 -14.69
C GLY A 1197 13.92 40.58 -13.59
N LEU A 1198 13.59 40.74 -12.32
CA LEU A 1198 12.44 40.17 -11.60
C LEU A 1198 11.12 40.96 -11.68
N GLU A 1199 11.13 42.20 -12.20
CA GLU A 1199 10.03 43.16 -11.98
C GLU A 1199 8.83 43.16 -12.96
N GLU A 1200 8.83 42.44 -14.09
CA GLU A 1200 7.64 42.45 -14.96
C GLU A 1200 6.53 41.59 -14.33
N GLY A 1201 5.63 42.27 -13.62
CA GLY A 1201 4.62 41.66 -12.76
C GLY A 1201 5.04 41.46 -11.30
N LEU A 1202 6.22 41.94 -10.85
CA LEU A 1202 6.57 41.89 -9.43
C LEU A 1202 5.83 42.97 -8.68
N VAL A 1203 4.81 42.54 -7.96
CA VAL A 1203 3.95 43.44 -7.18
C VAL A 1203 4.50 43.66 -5.78
N LEU A 1204 5.22 42.68 -5.21
CA LEU A 1204 5.64 42.68 -3.81
C LEU A 1204 6.94 41.91 -3.60
N TRP A 1205 7.86 42.43 -2.78
CA TRP A 1205 9.06 41.70 -2.40
C TRP A 1205 9.52 42.01 -0.98
N TYR A 1206 9.47 41.02 -0.09
CA TYR A 1206 10.04 41.11 1.25
C TYR A 1206 11.39 40.41 1.33
N LYS A 1207 12.44 41.19 1.61
CA LYS A 1207 13.80 40.69 1.85
C LYS A 1207 14.02 40.22 3.28
N PHE A 1208 13.12 40.59 4.20
CA PHE A 1208 13.20 40.25 5.62
C PHE A 1208 14.51 40.69 6.32
N ASN A 1209 15.13 41.77 5.85
CA ASN A 1209 16.39 42.30 6.38
C ASN A 1209 16.23 43.56 7.23
N ASP A 1210 15.00 43.93 7.58
CA ASP A 1210 14.68 45.21 8.22
C ASP A 1210 15.16 45.33 9.67
N ALA A 1211 15.57 44.22 10.31
CA ALA A 1211 16.10 44.09 11.67
C ALA A 1211 15.26 44.77 12.78
N ASN A 1212 14.61 43.95 13.61
CA ASN A 1212 13.79 44.32 14.78
C ASN A 1212 12.78 45.46 14.55
N GLY A 1213 11.51 45.09 14.41
CA GLY A 1213 10.39 46.03 14.27
C GLY A 1213 9.05 45.32 14.10
N THR A 1214 7.97 46.08 13.97
CA THR A 1214 6.59 45.58 13.76
C THR A 1214 6.14 45.63 12.30
N THR A 1215 7.06 45.90 11.36
CA THR A 1215 6.80 46.03 9.92
C THR A 1215 7.92 45.40 9.10
N VAL A 1216 7.57 44.92 7.90
CA VAL A 1216 8.49 44.40 6.87
C VAL A 1216 8.44 45.33 5.66
N THR A 1217 9.59 45.79 5.20
CA THR A 1217 9.65 46.76 4.11
C THR A 1217 9.52 46.06 2.77
N ASP A 1218 8.61 46.55 1.93
CA ASP A 1218 8.50 46.14 0.54
C ASP A 1218 9.67 46.71 -0.27
N SER A 1219 10.52 45.82 -0.75
CA SER A 1219 11.69 46.10 -1.56
C SER A 1219 11.42 46.11 -3.05
N SER A 1220 10.18 45.84 -3.50
CA SER A 1220 9.78 45.90 -4.92
C SER A 1220 9.62 47.34 -5.43
N GLY A 1221 9.46 48.31 -4.53
CA GLY A 1221 9.19 49.71 -4.87
C GLY A 1221 7.70 50.05 -4.99
N SER A 1222 6.80 49.09 -4.85
CA SER A 1222 5.34 49.29 -4.88
C SER A 1222 4.78 49.89 -3.58
N GLY A 1223 5.54 49.84 -2.49
CA GLY A 1223 5.21 50.50 -1.23
C GLY A 1223 4.26 49.71 -0.32
N TYR A 1224 4.04 48.42 -0.61
CA TYR A 1224 3.16 47.54 0.16
C TYR A 1224 3.87 46.95 1.39
N ASN A 1225 4.34 47.81 2.29
CA ASN A 1225 5.01 47.38 3.52
C ASN A 1225 4.08 46.47 4.35
N GLY A 1226 4.58 45.31 4.75
CA GLY A 1226 3.83 44.34 5.54
C GLY A 1226 3.83 44.71 7.01
N LYS A 1227 2.72 44.50 7.70
CA LYS A 1227 2.65 44.69 9.16
C LYS A 1227 2.67 43.34 9.86
N LEU A 1228 3.51 43.21 10.87
CA LEU A 1228 3.72 41.96 11.60
C LEU A 1228 2.73 41.82 12.75
N TYR A 1229 2.08 40.66 12.83
CA TYR A 1229 1.18 40.26 13.91
C TYR A 1229 1.68 38.99 14.58
N GLY A 1230 1.37 38.82 15.87
CA GLY A 1230 1.76 37.63 16.65
C GLY A 1230 3.19 37.62 17.20
N THR A 1231 3.99 38.67 17.00
CA THR A 1231 5.42 38.75 17.43
C THR A 1231 6.34 37.67 16.83
N PRO A 1232 6.45 37.55 15.50
CA PRO A 1232 7.40 36.64 14.87
C PRO A 1232 8.85 37.07 15.15
N ASN A 1233 9.74 36.09 15.30
CA ASN A 1233 11.15 36.32 15.62
C ASN A 1233 11.99 36.43 14.36
N TRP A 1234 12.89 37.40 14.30
CA TRP A 1234 13.90 37.49 13.26
C TRP A 1234 14.98 36.43 13.51
N VAL A 1235 15.24 35.58 12.53
CA VAL A 1235 16.24 34.51 12.55
C VAL A 1235 17.15 34.60 11.32
N GLU A 1236 18.24 33.85 11.30
CA GLU A 1236 19.07 33.75 10.10
C GLU A 1236 18.32 33.02 8.98
N GLY A 1237 18.20 33.68 7.83
CA GLY A 1237 17.50 33.19 6.65
C GLY A 1237 18.45 32.54 5.64
N MET A 1238 17.90 31.92 4.59
CA MET A 1238 18.68 31.42 3.46
C MET A 1238 19.47 32.55 2.76
N GLU A 1239 18.92 33.77 2.77
CA GLU A 1239 19.56 34.98 2.28
C GLU A 1239 19.26 36.12 3.26
N GLY A 1240 20.25 36.51 4.07
CA GLY A 1240 20.09 37.52 5.11
C GLY A 1240 19.29 37.01 6.32
N SER A 1241 18.25 37.74 6.69
CA SER A 1241 17.37 37.43 7.82
C SER A 1241 16.03 36.87 7.32
N ALA A 1242 15.35 36.09 8.16
CA ALA A 1242 14.03 35.54 7.92
C ALA A 1242 13.14 35.73 9.16
N LEU A 1243 11.84 35.51 9.00
CA LEU A 1243 10.91 35.46 10.12
C LEU A 1243 10.60 34.01 10.48
N SER A 1244 10.78 33.66 11.75
CA SER A 1244 10.32 32.41 12.33
C SER A 1244 8.88 32.59 12.81
N PHE A 1245 7.94 31.97 12.11
CA PHE A 1245 6.52 31.96 12.46
C PHE A 1245 6.24 30.83 13.45
N ASN A 1246 5.51 31.14 14.52
CA ASN A 1246 5.15 30.18 15.56
C ASN A 1246 4.05 29.16 15.15
N GLY A 1247 3.45 29.32 13.96
CA GLY A 1247 2.42 28.42 13.43
C GLY A 1247 1.02 28.60 14.02
N THR A 1248 0.80 29.59 14.91
CA THR A 1248 -0.50 29.82 15.56
C THR A 1248 -1.13 31.17 15.20
N ASP A 1249 -0.42 32.28 15.39
CA ASP A 1249 -0.96 33.64 15.21
C ASP A 1249 0.02 34.60 14.52
N ASN A 1250 1.19 34.09 14.13
CA ASN A 1250 2.18 34.87 13.42
C ASN A 1250 1.81 34.95 11.95
N TYR A 1251 1.55 36.16 11.48
CA TYR A 1251 1.37 36.42 10.06
C TYR A 1251 1.82 37.84 9.73
N ILE A 1252 2.07 38.05 8.44
CA ILE A 1252 2.28 39.37 7.87
C ILE A 1252 0.96 39.76 7.23
N GLU A 1253 0.35 40.85 7.70
CA GLU A 1253 -0.70 41.52 6.95
C GLU A 1253 -0.05 42.31 5.83
N VAL A 1254 -0.29 41.89 4.59
CA VAL A 1254 0.14 42.59 3.38
C VAL A 1254 -0.92 43.66 3.07
N GLY A 1255 -0.49 44.89 2.78
CA GLY A 1255 -1.42 46.01 2.51
C GLY A 1255 -2.41 45.76 1.36
N ASP A 1256 -3.48 46.55 1.29
CA ASP A 1256 -4.56 46.41 0.32
C ASP A 1256 -4.31 47.23 -0.97
N GLY A 1257 -4.37 46.57 -2.13
CA GLY A 1257 -4.15 47.22 -3.43
C GLY A 1257 -4.56 46.36 -4.63
N THR A 1258 -5.04 46.99 -5.70
CA THR A 1258 -5.53 46.30 -6.91
C THR A 1258 -4.46 45.50 -7.64
N ALA A 1259 -3.18 45.86 -7.48
CA ALA A 1259 -2.06 45.11 -8.03
C ALA A 1259 -1.86 43.74 -7.35
N LEU A 1260 -2.31 43.57 -6.09
CA LEU A 1260 -2.25 42.31 -5.34
C LEU A 1260 -3.45 41.37 -5.64
N GLN A 1261 -4.31 41.73 -6.60
CA GLN A 1261 -5.45 40.91 -7.05
C GLN A 1261 -5.34 40.47 -8.52
N PRO A 1262 -4.25 39.84 -8.98
CA PRO A 1262 -4.14 39.44 -10.37
C PRO A 1262 -4.94 38.15 -10.65
N SER A 1263 -5.43 37.98 -11.89
CA SER A 1263 -6.08 36.73 -12.33
C SER A 1263 -5.10 35.56 -12.50
N LYS A 1264 -3.79 35.84 -12.50
CA LYS A 1264 -2.68 34.88 -12.49
C LYS A 1264 -1.58 35.42 -11.59
N ILE A 1265 -1.12 34.64 -10.61
CA ILE A 1265 -0.05 35.03 -9.67
C ILE A 1265 1.07 34.00 -9.67
N THR A 1266 2.30 34.46 -9.48
CA THR A 1266 3.45 33.62 -9.11
C THR A 1266 3.98 34.11 -7.78
N VAL A 1267 4.08 33.22 -6.78
CA VAL A 1267 4.66 33.52 -5.47
C VAL A 1267 5.85 32.61 -5.27
N ALA A 1268 7.01 33.17 -4.91
CA ALA A 1268 8.24 32.43 -4.66
C ALA A 1268 8.88 32.93 -3.36
N TYR A 1269 9.39 32.00 -2.55
CA TYR A 1269 10.01 32.29 -1.26
C TYR A 1269 10.91 31.15 -0.80
N TRP A 1270 11.87 31.45 0.08
CA TRP A 1270 12.62 30.47 0.82
C TRP A 1270 11.88 30.12 2.12
N ILE A 1271 11.68 28.83 2.38
CA ILE A 1271 11.10 28.34 3.64
C ILE A 1271 11.97 27.24 4.22
N LYS A 1272 12.31 27.36 5.50
CA LYS A 1272 13.01 26.33 6.27
C LYS A 1272 12.02 25.72 7.24
N ARG A 1273 11.62 24.48 6.98
CA ARG A 1273 10.67 23.73 7.80
C ARG A 1273 11.39 23.09 8.97
N THR A 1274 10.89 23.27 10.19
CA THR A 1274 11.50 22.73 11.42
C THR A 1274 10.80 21.46 11.97
N ALA A 1275 9.76 20.92 11.30
CA ALA A 1275 9.05 19.68 11.69
C ALA A 1275 8.59 18.82 10.48
N SER A 1276 8.46 17.49 10.64
CA SER A 1276 8.06 16.51 9.61
C SER A 1276 6.56 16.56 9.25
N MET A 1277 6.19 16.00 8.08
CA MET A 1277 4.81 16.04 7.54
C MET A 1277 3.85 15.16 8.33
N ASN A 1278 2.74 15.74 8.81
CA ASN A 1278 1.51 14.98 8.98
C ASN A 1278 0.85 14.90 7.60
N ASN A 1279 0.60 13.69 7.12
CA ASN A 1279 -0.17 13.43 5.90
C ASN A 1279 -1.58 14.01 6.07
N ALA A 1280 -1.97 14.86 5.12
CA ALA A 1280 -3.35 15.28 4.91
C ALA A 1280 -3.99 14.36 3.87
#